data_AF-A0A358CVM1-F1
#
_entry.id   AF-A0A358CVM1-F1
#
_cell.length_a   1.000
_cell.length_b   1.000
_cell.length_c   1.000
_cell.angle_alpha   90.00
_cell.angle_beta   90.00
_cell.angle_gamma   90.00
#
_symmetry.space_group_name_H-M   'P 1'
#
loop_
_entity.id
_entity.type
_entity.pdbx_description
1 polymer ?
#
loop_
_entity_poly.entity_id
_entity_poly.type
_entity_poly.pdbx_seq_one_letter_code
_entity_poly.pdbx_strand_id
1 'polypeptide(L)'
;MKHLFQNVFFIFILFLGLAFKAPIVFPQNLTKHLLDQTSEALASQVRMRGDPIRGGILFHTSTAGCVKCHSDGKFPSPLGPKLTDIDPTTSDIYLIESVLHPSQVIRKGSETVSVLTTNGQIKTGILASQNTTQIVLRELTDLLNPTVIPQSQIDKIEKTSLSIMPQGLVDSLRNEGDFYDLMRYVFEVVHGGSHRASELRPTPEELVIKDDSVGLDHAGILQRLGTKDLKAGKRIYLSHCKNCHGVDGNEPTLPLARSFSAQPLKNGSDPYSMFMTLTKGSGLMASVQYLSPKERYQVIHYIREALIQPSNPQYEVVDSSYLAGLPKGTGLGEITEFKPRDFGPALGSQIGTQVNNALTIKLDDTTTASYDLHRMKLIGIWEHGFLDLTGTHHYRQRGERMPQIEGALLPGLDGWRWAYAGSFDETDGLKPPRGPLDEQFMRYEGYSLYDNDVILRYTIEERSILESLHNTPTDCGPCIEHTLHIGPGQRPLALSVAKFQKIGSDSGVYKLNGSSQEGLRGAAKECSAIITEISPKTKNIVESKRAHELDLGTTERTILVRFRTTQTGTLVSSAPPTGKWTPHGKTLFLRGDDLVFDIGWVGALRGKADIRDGEWHVAAVVVGVDKTQLFVDGKLLATRQEFHRPPVNGHVFKIGSTATDFGGDFKGDIGWVQIYQGVMSDKDLPGLAAGKRTHTEQLLFEWDSAEPTDRNQPPETINRVAASARGDTAGLVWEVQEDGRLTMTIPAGKKSRDIKISILSAKNTCEKLLKEIKDTDNKPVTTLTTKLSGSSRRWPETIRVRGRQGADINGYALDTIPIPFSNPWNAWMRTSALDFFPDGRAVVTTHGGDVYIVSGIDHALSTIQWNRFAAGLFEPFGVKVVDETIYVTCRDGMKRLHDYNGDGEADFIESFWNDDDVSCVFHGYNFNLQVDDEGNFYLAKAGQHTDHHRPGTIMKVPPQGGEAEVVAWGVRTPNGMGRLADGRFTVSDNQGPWMPAGKISAIEPDGFYGNMPINTEQDSWLREKYDGELPEAFDQPFIWMPQELDSSCGGQVWVDDPRFGPLSGRLLHSSFGKGWLYYLSLQDVDDKTQAAIITLPHQWDAGVMRLRVNPADGQLYGTGLSGWQGPAGGKDGCFQRLRYTGKQCRLLESVAVEHEGIRLHFNFHVDPESIDGAKKWHAEMWDYLWSRKYGSDQFSVLHPGEEGRDEVPIVDAALIDPETIHLEVPNIHPCDQFLLEVETRDQAGESFLEKAYLTIHAIPKVSENGE
;
A
#
# COMPACT_ATOMS: atom_id res chain seq x y z
N MET A 1 -47.61 15.82 40.40
CA MET A 1 -46.70 16.16 39.28
C MET A 1 -45.20 16.25 39.64
N LYS A 2 -44.74 15.63 40.75
CA LYS A 2 -43.30 15.39 41.01
C LYS A 2 -42.93 13.91 41.19
N HIS A 3 -43.92 13.01 41.26
CA HIS A 3 -43.71 11.56 41.39
C HIS A 3 -43.83 10.76 40.08
N LEU A 4 -44.19 11.40 38.96
CA LEU A 4 -44.27 10.71 37.66
C LEU A 4 -42.92 10.72 36.88
N PHE A 5 -41.96 11.54 37.30
CA PHE A 5 -40.65 11.66 36.63
C PHE A 5 -39.56 10.75 37.20
N GLN A 6 -39.75 10.16 38.40
CA GLN A 6 -38.76 9.25 39.00
C GLN A 6 -38.93 7.79 38.57
N ASN A 7 -40.15 7.35 38.20
CA ASN A 7 -40.37 5.95 37.80
C ASN A 7 -40.07 5.68 36.32
N VAL A 8 -40.05 6.71 35.46
CA VAL A 8 -39.64 6.56 34.04
C VAL A 8 -38.11 6.54 33.91
N PHE A 9 -37.38 7.17 34.83
CA PHE A 9 -35.92 7.17 34.81
C PHE A 9 -35.30 5.85 35.33
N PHE A 10 -36.00 5.13 36.21
CA PHE A 10 -35.52 3.85 36.75
C PHE A 10 -35.78 2.66 35.82
N ILE A 11 -36.83 2.70 34.99
CA ILE A 11 -37.11 1.66 33.98
C ILE A 11 -36.22 1.83 32.75
N PHE A 12 -35.76 3.06 32.45
CA PHE A 12 -34.79 3.32 31.37
C PHE A 12 -33.35 2.88 31.73
N ILE A 13 -33.02 2.78 33.02
CA ILE A 13 -31.68 2.33 33.48
C ILE A 13 -31.61 0.80 33.64
N LEU A 14 -32.74 0.10 33.83
CA LEU A 14 -32.76 -1.37 33.82
C LEU A 14 -32.73 -1.99 32.41
N PHE A 15 -33.16 -1.26 31.36
CA PHE A 15 -33.07 -1.72 29.97
C PHE A 15 -31.76 -1.36 29.25
N LEU A 16 -30.91 -0.49 29.83
CA LEU A 16 -29.53 -0.28 29.37
C LEU A 16 -28.51 -1.26 29.99
N GLY A 17 -28.95 -2.15 30.89
CA GLY A 17 -28.11 -3.18 31.53
C GLY A 17 -28.07 -4.54 30.81
N LEU A 18 -28.78 -4.68 29.69
CA LEU A 18 -28.84 -5.91 28.88
C LEU A 18 -28.46 -5.65 27.41
N ALA A 19 -27.66 -4.61 27.16
CA ALA A 19 -26.95 -4.46 25.90
C ALA A 19 -25.75 -5.42 25.91
N PHE A 20 -25.88 -6.51 25.14
CA PHE A 20 -24.80 -7.26 24.50
C PHE A 20 -23.40 -7.07 25.11
N LYS A 21 -23.09 -7.85 26.15
CA LYS A 21 -21.77 -8.47 26.18
C LYS A 21 -21.83 -9.65 25.23
N ALA A 22 -21.70 -9.38 23.93
CA ALA A 22 -20.94 -10.34 23.14
C ALA A 22 -19.62 -10.49 23.91
N PRO A 23 -19.19 -11.70 24.31
CA PRO A 23 -17.79 -11.85 24.64
C PRO A 23 -17.06 -11.35 23.40
N ILE A 24 -16.34 -10.25 23.53
CA ILE A 24 -15.16 -10.06 22.71
C ILE A 24 -14.38 -11.33 23.01
N VAL A 25 -14.44 -12.31 22.11
CA VAL A 25 -13.60 -13.48 22.17
C VAL A 25 -12.20 -12.89 21.99
N PHE A 26 -11.56 -12.64 23.12
CA PHE A 26 -10.13 -12.40 23.15
C PHE A 26 -9.51 -13.58 22.40
N PRO A 27 -8.55 -13.36 21.47
CA PRO A 27 -7.81 -14.49 20.92
C PRO A 27 -7.31 -15.29 22.12
N GLN A 28 -7.68 -16.57 22.14
CA GLN A 28 -7.24 -17.47 23.19
C GLN A 28 -5.72 -17.35 23.30
N ASN A 29 -5.22 -17.35 24.53
CA ASN A 29 -3.80 -17.50 24.79
C ASN A 29 -3.31 -18.75 24.02
N LEU A 30 -2.23 -18.64 23.22
CA LEU A 30 -1.77 -19.70 22.31
C LEU A 30 -1.48 -21.00 23.07
N THR A 31 -0.91 -20.91 24.27
CA THR A 31 -0.71 -22.06 25.15
C THR A 31 -2.04 -22.75 25.46
N LYS A 32 -3.11 -21.99 25.74
CA LYS A 32 -4.44 -22.58 25.99
C LYS A 32 -4.95 -23.32 24.74
N HIS A 33 -4.87 -22.70 23.57
CA HIS A 33 -5.29 -23.33 22.30
C HIS A 33 -4.54 -24.64 22.01
N LEU A 34 -3.23 -24.68 22.26
CA LEU A 34 -2.43 -25.89 22.10
C LEU A 34 -2.79 -26.96 23.15
N LEU A 35 -3.11 -26.55 24.38
CA LEU A 35 -3.52 -27.45 25.46
C LEU A 35 -4.93 -28.03 25.30
N ASP A 36 -5.76 -27.44 24.44
CA ASP A 36 -7.05 -28.01 24.06
C ASP A 36 -6.90 -29.19 23.07
N GLN A 37 -5.68 -29.44 22.56
CA GLN A 37 -5.33 -30.60 21.72
C GLN A 37 -4.55 -31.67 22.52
N THR A 38 -4.60 -32.93 22.07
CA THR A 38 -3.77 -34.00 22.67
C THR A 38 -2.30 -33.85 22.26
N SER A 39 -1.37 -34.28 23.12
CA SER A 39 0.06 -34.26 22.81
C SER A 39 0.40 -35.12 21.60
N GLU A 40 -0.34 -36.21 21.37
CA GLU A 40 -0.27 -37.07 20.19
C GLU A 40 -0.66 -36.32 18.91
N ALA A 41 -1.78 -35.58 18.95
CA ALA A 41 -2.24 -34.75 17.83
C ALA A 41 -1.21 -33.67 17.50
N LEU A 42 -0.70 -32.98 18.52
CA LEU A 42 0.35 -31.97 18.36
C LEU A 42 1.64 -32.57 17.79
N ALA A 43 2.08 -33.75 18.26
CA ALA A 43 3.26 -34.42 17.71
C ALA A 43 3.08 -34.74 16.23
N SER A 44 1.89 -35.21 15.84
CA SER A 44 1.54 -35.44 14.44
C SER A 44 1.57 -34.13 13.64
N GLN A 45 0.93 -33.06 14.12
CA GLN A 45 0.95 -31.75 13.44
C GLN A 45 2.36 -31.17 13.32
N VAL A 46 3.21 -31.30 14.34
CA VAL A 46 4.62 -30.88 14.28
C VAL A 46 5.37 -31.64 13.18
N ARG A 47 5.17 -32.95 13.04
CA ARG A 47 5.80 -33.76 11.97
C ARG A 47 5.25 -33.42 10.59
N MET A 48 3.94 -33.19 10.48
CA MET A 48 3.25 -32.93 9.22
C MET A 48 3.37 -31.48 8.75
N ARG A 49 3.57 -30.52 9.66
CA ARG A 49 3.50 -29.07 9.36
C ARG A 49 4.73 -28.28 9.74
N GLY A 50 5.54 -28.76 10.67
CA GLY A 50 6.72 -28.04 11.12
C GLY A 50 7.84 -28.01 10.08
N ASP A 51 8.45 -26.85 9.89
CA ASP A 51 9.68 -26.66 9.13
C ASP A 51 10.87 -26.52 10.09
N PRO A 52 11.81 -27.48 10.10
CA PRO A 52 12.95 -27.44 11.00
C PRO A 52 13.95 -26.32 10.69
N ILE A 53 13.98 -25.80 9.45
CA ILE A 53 14.86 -24.69 9.07
C ILE A 53 14.32 -23.39 9.69
N ARG A 54 13.01 -23.12 9.54
CA ARG A 54 12.36 -21.98 10.23
C ARG A 54 12.42 -22.15 11.74
N GLY A 55 12.23 -23.38 12.23
CA GLY A 55 12.37 -23.74 13.63
C GLY A 55 13.75 -23.44 14.20
N GLY A 56 14.82 -23.66 13.43
CA GLY A 56 16.17 -23.27 13.78
C GLY A 56 16.30 -21.76 13.97
N ILE A 57 15.78 -20.97 13.02
CA ILE A 57 15.75 -19.51 13.15
C ILE A 57 15.01 -19.11 14.44
N LEU A 58 13.80 -19.62 14.66
CA LEU A 58 13.03 -19.36 15.87
C LEU A 58 13.78 -19.78 17.14
N PHE A 59 14.43 -20.94 17.17
CA PHE A 59 15.22 -21.39 18.32
C PHE A 59 16.34 -20.39 18.68
N HIS A 60 16.96 -19.78 17.67
CA HIS A 60 18.08 -18.85 17.84
C HIS A 60 17.67 -17.39 18.01
N THR A 61 16.53 -16.96 17.45
CA THR A 61 16.12 -15.54 17.40
C THR A 61 14.84 -15.23 18.18
N SER A 62 14.04 -16.23 18.56
CA SER A 62 12.75 -15.98 19.21
C SER A 62 12.89 -15.34 20.59
N THR A 63 11.80 -14.67 20.96
CA THR A 63 11.47 -14.17 22.31
C THR A 63 11.52 -15.25 23.38
N ALA A 64 11.24 -16.52 23.05
CA ALA A 64 11.36 -17.64 23.96
C ALA A 64 12.82 -17.81 24.47
N GLY A 65 13.81 -17.35 23.70
CA GLY A 65 15.21 -17.35 24.11
C GLY A 65 15.79 -18.76 24.31
N CYS A 66 15.29 -19.75 23.57
CA CYS A 66 15.68 -21.16 23.71
C CYS A 66 17.20 -21.35 23.68
N VAL A 67 17.90 -20.71 22.73
CA VAL A 67 19.37 -20.75 22.60
C VAL A 67 20.13 -20.18 23.81
N LYS A 68 19.50 -19.32 24.63
CA LYS A 68 20.14 -18.77 25.83
C LYS A 68 20.25 -19.80 26.94
N CYS A 69 19.36 -20.80 26.97
CA CYS A 69 19.33 -21.83 27.99
C CYS A 69 19.78 -23.19 27.46
N HIS A 70 19.55 -23.48 26.18
CA HIS A 70 19.86 -24.74 25.50
C HIS A 70 20.92 -24.52 24.42
N SER A 71 21.79 -25.51 24.26
CA SER A 71 22.78 -25.54 23.17
C SER A 71 22.38 -26.57 22.11
N ASP A 72 22.65 -26.23 20.84
CA ASP A 72 22.56 -27.10 19.65
C ASP A 72 23.80 -28.03 19.51
N GLY A 73 24.67 -28.08 20.52
CA GLY A 73 25.81 -28.99 20.60
C GLY A 73 27.18 -28.31 20.55
N LYS A 74 27.28 -27.09 19.99
CA LYS A 74 28.58 -26.41 19.77
C LYS A 74 29.16 -25.76 21.05
N PHE A 75 28.30 -25.33 21.96
CA PHE A 75 28.67 -24.60 23.18
C PHE A 75 28.15 -25.31 24.46
N PRO A 76 28.73 -25.04 25.64
CA PRO A 76 28.16 -25.49 26.89
C PRO A 76 26.76 -24.90 27.08
N SER A 77 25.80 -25.73 27.50
CA SER A 77 24.46 -25.26 27.82
C SER A 77 24.45 -24.68 29.23
N PRO A 78 24.04 -23.42 29.44
CA PRO A 78 24.15 -22.79 30.75
C PRO A 78 23.12 -23.33 31.75
N LEU A 79 21.88 -23.59 31.32
CA LEU A 79 20.77 -23.99 32.21
C LEU A 79 20.03 -25.27 31.78
N GLY A 80 19.65 -25.39 30.51
CA GLY A 80 18.96 -26.57 29.98
C GLY A 80 19.91 -27.69 29.55
N PRO A 81 19.42 -28.91 29.27
CA PRO A 81 20.22 -29.91 28.58
C PRO A 81 20.63 -29.42 27.18
N LYS A 82 21.79 -29.87 26.69
CA LYS A 82 22.09 -29.77 25.25
C LYS A 82 21.11 -30.67 24.51
N LEU A 83 20.52 -30.17 23.43
CA LEU A 83 19.55 -30.94 22.66
C LEU A 83 20.20 -32.21 22.08
N THR A 84 21.47 -32.14 21.69
CA THR A 84 22.25 -33.28 21.18
C THR A 84 22.64 -34.32 22.23
N ASP A 85 22.50 -34.00 23.52
CA ASP A 85 22.82 -34.91 24.64
C ASP A 85 21.54 -35.57 25.22
N ILE A 86 20.37 -35.26 24.66
CA ILE A 86 19.11 -35.95 24.96
C ILE A 86 19.14 -37.31 24.25
N ASP A 87 18.59 -38.35 24.89
CA ASP A 87 18.53 -39.68 24.30
C ASP A 87 17.73 -39.62 22.99
N PRO A 88 18.31 -40.04 21.84
CA PRO A 88 17.64 -39.97 20.55
C PRO A 88 16.38 -40.85 20.45
N THR A 89 16.12 -41.73 21.43
CA THR A 89 14.89 -42.52 21.54
C THR A 89 13.78 -41.83 22.35
N THR A 90 14.06 -40.64 22.90
CA THR A 90 13.06 -39.84 23.64
C THR A 90 11.88 -39.51 22.75
N SER A 91 10.65 -39.81 23.19
CA SER A 91 9.45 -39.55 22.37
C SER A 91 9.19 -38.06 22.11
N ASP A 92 8.68 -37.75 20.92
CA ASP A 92 8.20 -36.41 20.51
C ASP A 92 7.15 -35.83 21.46
N ILE A 93 6.24 -36.69 21.96
CA ILE A 93 5.21 -36.36 22.95
C ILE A 93 5.85 -35.78 24.20
N TYR A 94 6.86 -36.47 24.75
CA TYR A 94 7.59 -35.98 25.92
C TYR A 94 8.29 -34.64 25.67
N LEU A 95 8.82 -34.42 24.46
CA LEU A 95 9.45 -33.14 24.09
C LEU A 95 8.42 -32.00 24.03
N ILE A 96 7.23 -32.24 23.49
CA ILE A 96 6.10 -31.29 23.49
C ILE A 96 5.66 -30.98 24.91
N GLU A 97 5.40 -32.00 25.71
CA GLU A 97 4.98 -31.85 27.11
C GLU A 97 6.03 -31.12 27.94
N SER A 98 7.31 -31.33 27.67
CA SER A 98 8.40 -30.61 28.35
C SER A 98 8.37 -29.10 28.08
N VAL A 99 7.83 -28.65 26.94
CA VAL A 99 7.71 -27.24 26.57
C VAL A 99 6.37 -26.63 27.02
N LEU A 100 5.26 -27.37 26.91
CA LEU A 100 3.92 -26.93 27.34
C LEU A 100 3.73 -27.02 28.87
N HIS A 101 4.32 -28.02 29.49
CA HIS A 101 4.23 -28.34 30.92
C HIS A 101 5.62 -28.48 31.58
N PRO A 102 6.48 -27.44 31.54
CA PRO A 102 7.87 -27.54 31.98
C PRO A 102 8.07 -27.94 33.44
N SER A 103 7.06 -27.75 34.31
CA SER A 103 7.10 -28.12 35.74
C SER A 103 6.49 -29.48 36.05
N GLN A 104 5.93 -30.21 35.07
CA GLN A 104 5.31 -31.52 35.29
C GLN A 104 6.36 -32.61 35.56
N VAL A 105 7.46 -32.61 34.81
CA VAL A 105 8.59 -33.54 34.99
C VAL A 105 9.91 -32.79 34.90
N ILE A 106 10.63 -32.67 36.01
CA ILE A 106 11.95 -32.02 36.07
C ILE A 106 13.06 -33.09 36.05
N ARG A 107 13.94 -33.04 35.04
CA ARG A 107 15.07 -33.98 34.90
C ARG A 107 16.04 -33.88 36.07
N LYS A 108 16.55 -35.03 36.53
CA LYS A 108 17.61 -35.13 37.56
C LYS A 108 18.88 -34.38 37.09
N GLY A 109 19.40 -33.46 37.90
CA GLY A 109 20.49 -32.54 37.56
C GLY A 109 20.02 -31.16 37.05
N SER A 110 18.72 -30.97 36.86
CA SER A 110 18.09 -29.68 36.55
C SER A 110 17.16 -29.21 37.68
N GLU A 111 17.29 -29.79 38.89
CA GLU A 111 16.50 -29.37 40.03
C GLU A 111 16.81 -27.91 40.40
N THR A 112 15.74 -27.13 40.51
CA THR A 112 15.83 -25.73 40.95
C THR A 112 15.79 -25.69 42.48
N VAL A 113 16.72 -24.94 43.06
CA VAL A 113 16.80 -24.74 44.51
C VAL A 113 16.69 -23.25 44.83
N SER A 114 15.98 -22.96 45.91
CA SER A 114 15.90 -21.64 46.53
C SER A 114 16.74 -21.65 47.79
N VAL A 115 17.79 -20.82 47.82
CA VAL A 115 18.72 -20.69 48.93
C VAL A 115 18.45 -19.37 49.64
N LEU A 116 17.98 -19.45 50.88
CA LEU A 116 17.90 -18.32 51.80
C LEU A 116 19.25 -18.18 52.50
N THR A 117 19.92 -17.05 52.30
CA THR A 117 21.20 -16.75 52.95
C THR A 117 20.99 -16.07 54.31
N THR A 118 21.99 -16.15 55.19
CA THR A 118 21.93 -15.58 56.55
C THR A 118 21.78 -14.07 56.62
N ASN A 119 22.05 -13.37 55.50
CA ASN A 119 21.79 -11.93 55.33
C ASN A 119 20.39 -11.63 54.77
N GLY A 120 19.50 -12.64 54.70
CA GLY A 120 18.10 -12.49 54.27
C GLY A 120 17.88 -12.44 52.76
N GLN A 121 18.88 -12.76 51.93
CA GLN A 121 18.70 -12.81 50.47
C GLN A 121 18.20 -14.18 50.03
N ILE A 122 17.30 -14.20 49.05
CA ILE A 122 16.85 -15.44 48.39
C ILE A 122 17.53 -15.53 47.03
N LYS A 123 18.24 -16.63 46.80
CA LYS A 123 18.93 -16.96 45.55
C LYS A 123 18.29 -18.20 44.93
N THR A 124 17.85 -18.11 43.69
CA THR A 124 17.14 -19.21 43.00
C THR A 124 17.87 -19.58 41.72
N GLY A 125 18.20 -20.86 41.57
CA GLY A 125 18.92 -21.35 40.39
C GLY A 125 19.04 -22.87 40.35
N ILE A 126 19.66 -23.38 39.29
CA ILE A 126 19.94 -24.82 39.16
C ILE A 126 21.14 -25.18 40.02
N LEU A 127 21.02 -26.27 40.77
CA LEU A 127 22.12 -26.81 41.55
C LEU A 127 23.21 -27.40 40.65
N ALA A 128 24.32 -26.69 40.45
CA ALA A 128 25.45 -27.18 39.65
C ALA A 128 26.37 -28.12 40.44
N SER A 129 26.64 -27.79 41.71
CA SER A 129 27.32 -28.69 42.65
C SER A 129 27.07 -28.27 44.09
N GLN A 130 27.18 -29.23 45.02
CA GLN A 130 27.11 -28.98 46.46
C GLN A 130 28.16 -29.86 47.14
N ASN A 131 28.95 -29.26 48.03
CA ASN A 131 29.87 -29.99 48.90
C ASN A 131 29.76 -29.47 50.35
N THR A 132 30.64 -29.93 51.24
CA THR A 132 30.61 -29.57 52.66
C THR A 132 30.98 -28.11 52.94
N THR A 133 31.56 -27.38 51.98
CA THR A 133 32.02 -26.00 52.17
C THR A 133 31.17 -24.97 51.42
N GLN A 134 30.53 -25.32 50.29
CA GLN A 134 29.79 -24.38 49.45
C GLN A 134 28.71 -25.07 48.60
N ILE A 135 27.76 -24.26 48.12
CA ILE A 135 26.82 -24.58 47.05
C ILE A 135 27.12 -23.70 45.83
N VAL A 136 27.02 -24.26 44.63
CA VAL A 136 27.19 -23.54 43.38
C VAL A 136 25.88 -23.57 42.60
N LEU A 137 25.31 -22.39 42.35
CA LEU A 137 24.07 -22.20 41.63
C LEU A 137 24.33 -21.59 40.27
N ARG A 138 23.56 -22.00 39.26
CA ARG A 138 23.45 -21.28 37.99
C ARG A 138 22.13 -20.50 37.99
N GLU A 139 22.22 -19.19 38.08
CA GLU A 139 21.06 -18.29 38.17
C GLU A 139 20.65 -17.81 36.77
N LEU A 140 19.35 -17.56 36.56
CA LEU A 140 18.83 -16.95 35.32
C LEU A 140 19.36 -15.52 35.08
N THR A 141 19.82 -14.84 36.14
CA THR A 141 20.25 -13.44 36.09
C THR A 141 21.70 -13.25 35.62
N ASP A 142 22.53 -14.29 35.72
CA ASP A 142 23.91 -14.29 35.24
C ASP A 142 24.27 -15.70 34.75
N LEU A 143 24.08 -15.94 33.45
CA LEU A 143 24.27 -17.24 32.81
C LEU A 143 25.75 -17.61 32.64
N LEU A 144 26.65 -16.64 32.76
CA LEU A 144 28.08 -16.82 32.50
C LEU A 144 28.87 -17.04 33.78
N ASN A 145 28.43 -16.50 34.91
CA ASN A 145 29.11 -16.63 36.20
C ASN A 145 28.23 -17.38 37.22
N PRO A 146 28.54 -18.63 37.57
CA PRO A 146 27.79 -19.35 38.59
C PRO A 146 28.01 -18.74 39.98
N THR A 147 26.93 -18.62 40.74
CA THR A 147 26.94 -18.06 42.10
C THR A 147 27.42 -19.11 43.09
N VAL A 148 28.53 -18.82 43.77
CA VAL A 148 29.08 -19.67 44.82
C VAL A 148 28.66 -19.10 46.17
N ILE A 149 27.89 -19.86 46.94
CA ILE A 149 27.44 -19.48 48.28
C ILE A 149 28.12 -20.42 49.29
N PRO A 150 28.98 -19.90 50.20
CA PRO A 150 29.57 -20.70 51.27
C PRO A 150 28.47 -21.29 52.16
N GLN A 151 28.62 -22.54 52.61
CA GLN A 151 27.64 -23.19 53.50
C GLN A 151 27.40 -22.41 54.79
N SER A 152 28.42 -21.70 55.30
CA SER A 152 28.29 -20.82 56.48
C SER A 152 27.36 -19.62 56.28
N GLN A 153 27.00 -19.29 55.04
CA GLN A 153 26.11 -18.19 54.70
C GLN A 153 24.70 -18.66 54.34
N ILE A 154 24.40 -19.95 54.47
CA ILE A 154 23.10 -20.53 54.11
C ILE A 154 22.28 -20.75 55.38
N ASP A 155 21.08 -20.18 55.39
CA ASP A 155 20.09 -20.39 56.45
C ASP A 155 19.14 -21.54 56.10
N LYS A 156 18.64 -21.56 54.85
CA LYS A 156 17.73 -22.61 54.36
C LYS A 156 17.93 -22.90 52.88
N ILE A 157 17.81 -24.18 52.50
CA ILE A 157 17.72 -24.62 51.10
C ILE A 157 16.39 -25.32 50.91
N GLU A 158 15.59 -24.87 49.94
CA GLU A 158 14.35 -25.51 49.54
C GLU A 158 14.43 -25.94 48.08
N LYS A 159 14.04 -27.18 47.79
CA LYS A 159 13.83 -27.63 46.41
C LYS A 159 12.49 -27.10 45.92
N THR A 160 12.46 -26.50 44.74
CA THR A 160 11.22 -26.01 44.14
C THR A 160 10.61 -27.09 43.25
N SER A 161 9.28 -27.20 43.26
CA SER A 161 8.53 -28.02 42.29
C SER A 161 8.38 -27.33 40.93
N LEU A 162 8.78 -26.05 40.83
CA LEU A 162 8.74 -25.26 39.61
C LEU A 162 10.06 -25.39 38.83
N SER A 163 9.94 -25.57 37.51
CA SER A 163 11.06 -25.57 36.59
C SER A 163 11.62 -24.17 36.37
N ILE A 164 12.89 -24.10 35.97
CA ILE A 164 13.52 -22.85 35.54
C ILE A 164 13.11 -22.46 34.11
N MET A 165 12.60 -23.42 33.33
CA MET A 165 11.92 -23.14 32.06
C MET A 165 10.55 -22.53 32.37
N PRO A 166 10.26 -21.29 31.95
CA PRO A 166 9.04 -20.59 32.33
C PRO A 166 7.76 -21.27 31.83
N GLN A 167 6.72 -21.30 32.66
CA GLN A 167 5.37 -21.67 32.23
C GLN A 167 4.82 -20.62 31.22
N GLY A 168 4.13 -21.07 30.17
CA GLY A 168 3.56 -20.18 29.15
C GLY A 168 4.58 -19.63 28.14
N LEU A 169 5.76 -20.25 28.02
CA LEU A 169 6.82 -19.81 27.10
C LEU A 169 6.33 -19.74 25.65
N VAL A 170 5.40 -20.62 25.26
CA VAL A 170 4.87 -20.72 23.91
C VAL A 170 4.05 -19.48 23.51
N ASP A 171 3.51 -18.72 24.47
CA ASP A 171 2.81 -17.46 24.20
C ASP A 171 3.70 -16.35 23.64
N SER A 172 5.02 -16.56 23.70
CA SER A 172 5.98 -15.65 23.07
C SER A 172 6.11 -15.85 21.56
N LEU A 173 5.60 -16.96 21.01
CA LEU A 173 5.54 -17.24 19.58
C LEU A 173 4.35 -16.52 18.92
N ARG A 174 4.41 -16.31 17.61
CA ARG A 174 3.41 -15.49 16.91
C ARG A 174 2.10 -16.25 16.68
N ASN A 175 2.18 -17.56 16.48
CA ASN A 175 1.07 -18.42 16.15
C ASN A 175 1.48 -19.90 16.36
N GLU A 176 0.52 -20.79 16.15
CA GLU A 176 0.71 -22.25 16.24
C GLU A 176 1.71 -22.80 15.22
N GLY A 177 1.82 -22.22 14.02
CA GLY A 177 2.82 -22.60 13.03
C GLY A 177 4.26 -22.39 13.51
N ASP A 178 4.54 -21.28 14.20
CA ASP A 178 5.85 -21.05 14.84
C ASP A 178 6.15 -22.13 15.88
N PHE A 179 5.13 -22.59 16.62
CA PHE A 179 5.29 -23.68 17.59
C PHE A 179 5.64 -24.99 16.87
N TYR A 180 4.95 -25.31 15.76
CA TYR A 180 5.25 -26.49 14.96
C TYR A 180 6.67 -26.46 14.40
N ASP A 181 7.09 -25.34 13.83
CA ASP A 181 8.45 -25.15 13.32
C ASP A 181 9.49 -25.34 14.43
N LEU A 182 9.32 -24.64 15.56
CA LEU A 182 10.23 -24.72 16.70
C LEU A 182 10.36 -26.16 17.21
N MET A 183 9.24 -26.84 17.45
CA MET A 183 9.24 -28.22 17.94
C MET A 183 9.82 -29.18 16.91
N ARG A 184 9.57 -28.97 15.61
CA ARG A 184 10.16 -29.78 14.55
C ARG A 184 11.68 -29.68 14.53
N TYR A 185 12.23 -28.48 14.72
CA TYR A 185 13.67 -28.30 14.89
C TYR A 185 14.19 -29.06 16.12
N VAL A 186 13.50 -28.97 17.26
CA VAL A 186 13.88 -29.69 18.48
C VAL A 186 13.89 -31.21 18.25
N PHE A 187 12.86 -31.76 17.61
CA PHE A 187 12.77 -33.20 17.27
C PHE A 187 13.96 -33.62 16.41
N GLU A 188 14.20 -32.91 15.31
CA GLU A 188 15.26 -33.24 14.35
C GLU A 188 16.66 -33.17 15.01
N VAL A 189 16.91 -32.19 15.89
CA VAL A 189 18.18 -32.08 16.60
C VAL A 189 18.35 -33.18 17.66
N VAL A 190 17.30 -33.52 18.41
CA VAL A 190 17.35 -34.58 19.42
C VAL A 190 17.58 -35.95 18.78
N HIS A 191 16.84 -36.28 17.72
CA HIS A 191 16.96 -37.57 17.03
C HIS A 191 18.19 -37.66 16.12
N GLY A 192 18.55 -36.57 15.46
CA GLY A 192 19.66 -36.51 14.49
C GLY A 192 21.02 -36.11 15.09
N GLY A 193 21.04 -35.69 16.35
CA GLY A 193 22.26 -35.30 17.08
C GLY A 193 23.04 -34.15 16.45
N SER A 194 24.34 -34.10 16.73
CA SER A 194 25.22 -32.97 16.35
C SER A 194 25.35 -32.76 14.84
N HIS A 195 25.20 -33.82 14.02
CA HIS A 195 25.22 -33.69 12.57
C HIS A 195 24.01 -32.88 12.09
N ARG A 196 22.82 -33.29 12.51
CA ARG A 196 21.57 -32.63 12.13
C ARG A 196 21.48 -31.21 12.67
N ALA A 197 21.96 -30.98 13.89
CA ALA A 197 22.11 -29.64 14.45
C ALA A 197 22.98 -28.72 13.59
N SER A 198 24.09 -29.23 13.04
CA SER A 198 24.95 -28.45 12.15
C SER A 198 24.31 -28.16 10.79
N GLU A 199 23.49 -29.06 10.27
CA GLU A 199 22.77 -28.86 9.00
C GLU A 199 21.65 -27.82 9.11
N LEU A 200 20.92 -27.83 10.22
CA LEU A 200 19.76 -26.96 10.46
C LEU A 200 20.13 -25.61 11.08
N ARG A 201 21.40 -25.39 11.39
CA ARG A 201 21.85 -24.14 12.00
C ARG A 201 21.68 -22.99 11.00
N PRO A 202 20.96 -21.91 11.37
CA PRO A 202 20.82 -20.73 10.53
C PRO A 202 22.18 -20.12 10.18
N THR A 203 22.27 -19.50 9.00
CA THR A 203 23.51 -18.84 8.59
C THR A 203 23.80 -17.62 9.47
N PRO A 204 25.06 -17.17 9.60
CA PRO A 204 25.36 -15.96 10.34
C PRO A 204 24.52 -14.76 9.91
N GLU A 205 24.27 -14.60 8.61
CA GLU A 205 23.44 -13.53 8.03
C GLU A 205 21.98 -13.59 8.52
N GLU A 206 21.40 -14.79 8.64
CA GLU A 206 20.05 -15.00 9.19
C GLU A 206 19.98 -14.72 10.70
N LEU A 207 21.13 -14.73 11.39
CA LEU A 207 21.28 -14.42 12.81
C LEU A 207 21.76 -12.99 13.07
N VAL A 208 22.18 -12.24 12.04
CA VAL A 208 22.68 -10.87 12.21
C VAL A 208 21.52 -9.93 12.54
N ILE A 209 21.44 -9.60 13.82
CA ILE A 209 20.67 -8.47 14.35
C ILE A 209 21.53 -7.20 14.13
N LYS A 210 21.20 -6.37 13.13
CA LYS A 210 21.95 -5.14 12.79
C LYS A 210 21.81 -4.11 13.93
N ASP A 211 22.89 -3.82 14.66
CA ASP A 211 22.88 -2.83 15.77
C ASP A 211 22.65 -1.40 15.24
N ASP A 212 21.38 -1.03 15.16
CA ASP A 212 20.90 0.26 14.69
C ASP A 212 20.90 1.35 15.78
N SER A 213 21.55 1.10 16.93
CA SER A 213 21.77 2.12 17.97
C SER A 213 22.99 3.02 17.72
N VAL A 214 23.93 2.59 16.88
CA VAL A 214 25.18 3.31 16.65
C VAL A 214 24.96 4.53 15.75
N GLY A 215 25.45 5.70 16.17
CA GLY A 215 25.38 6.94 15.39
C GLY A 215 24.08 7.74 15.54
N LEU A 216 23.21 7.36 16.48
CA LEU A 216 21.96 8.07 16.77
C LEU A 216 22.16 9.32 17.63
N ASP A 217 21.42 10.38 17.32
CA ASP A 217 21.21 11.55 18.16
C ASP A 217 20.10 11.29 19.19
N HIS A 218 20.43 10.48 20.20
CA HIS A 218 19.47 10.11 21.26
C HIS A 218 18.88 11.33 21.97
N ALA A 219 19.71 12.36 22.21
CA ALA A 219 19.29 13.59 22.87
C ALA A 219 18.25 14.34 22.02
N GLY A 220 18.53 14.53 20.72
CA GLY A 220 17.60 15.19 19.82
C GLY A 220 16.29 14.41 19.65
N ILE A 221 16.33 13.07 19.62
CA ILE A 221 15.11 12.25 19.56
C ILE A 221 14.23 12.51 20.77
N LEU A 222 14.79 12.40 21.98
CA LEU A 222 14.05 12.60 23.22
C LEU A 222 13.47 14.01 23.35
N GLN A 223 14.21 15.02 22.90
CA GLN A 223 13.75 16.42 22.89
C GLN A 223 12.55 16.67 21.95
N ARG A 224 12.35 15.82 20.93
CA ARG A 224 11.28 15.99 19.93
C ARG A 224 10.02 15.15 20.21
N LEU A 225 10.07 14.23 21.18
CA LEU A 225 8.91 13.40 21.51
C LEU A 225 7.77 14.26 22.07
N GLY A 226 6.57 14.09 21.51
CA GLY A 226 5.38 14.80 21.98
C GLY A 226 4.11 13.95 21.98
N THR A 227 2.95 14.60 22.07
CA THR A 227 1.65 13.91 22.21
C THR A 227 1.33 12.97 21.04
N LYS A 228 1.82 13.25 19.83
CA LYS A 228 1.67 12.36 18.67
C LYS A 228 2.46 11.07 18.85
N ASP A 229 3.70 11.19 19.30
CA ASP A 229 4.60 10.08 19.60
C ASP A 229 4.06 9.23 20.76
N LEU A 230 3.46 9.86 21.77
CA LEU A 230 2.80 9.16 22.87
C LEU A 230 1.64 8.27 22.37
N LYS A 231 0.81 8.78 21.46
CA LYS A 231 -0.27 7.99 20.83
C LYS A 231 0.27 6.87 19.94
N ALA A 232 1.36 7.13 19.20
CA ALA A 232 2.03 6.10 18.41
C ALA A 232 2.59 4.99 19.31
N GLY A 233 3.29 5.36 20.37
CA GLY A 233 3.82 4.45 21.40
C GLY A 233 2.75 3.58 22.04
N LYS A 234 1.58 4.13 22.35
CA LYS A 234 0.44 3.33 22.87
C LYS A 234 0.00 2.25 21.90
N ARG A 235 -0.11 2.58 20.60
CA ARG A 235 -0.49 1.60 19.57
C ARG A 235 0.57 0.51 19.44
N ILE A 236 1.84 0.88 19.43
CA ILE A 236 2.96 -0.07 19.38
C ILE A 236 2.93 -0.99 20.61
N TYR A 237 2.76 -0.45 21.82
CA TYR A 237 2.66 -1.22 23.06
C TYR A 237 1.54 -2.28 23.00
N LEU A 238 0.33 -1.86 22.60
CA LEU A 238 -0.84 -2.75 22.50
C LEU A 238 -0.72 -3.78 21.38
N SER A 239 0.14 -3.55 20.39
CA SER A 239 0.36 -4.48 19.28
C SER A 239 1.47 -5.48 19.58
N HIS A 240 2.51 -5.06 20.30
CA HIS A 240 3.76 -5.82 20.42
C HIS A 240 4.16 -6.20 21.85
N CYS A 241 3.89 -5.34 22.84
CA CYS A 241 4.43 -5.51 24.20
C CYS A 241 3.44 -6.14 25.17
N LYS A 242 2.13 -5.96 24.94
CA LYS A 242 1.07 -6.42 25.86
C LYS A 242 1.09 -7.92 26.13
N ASN A 243 1.54 -8.74 25.16
CA ASN A 243 1.49 -10.20 25.27
C ASN A 243 2.43 -10.72 26.37
N CYS A 244 3.44 -9.93 26.75
CA CYS A 244 4.39 -10.27 27.80
C CYS A 244 4.19 -9.44 29.08
N HIS A 245 3.80 -8.17 28.92
CA HIS A 245 3.71 -7.20 30.01
C HIS A 245 2.28 -6.94 30.50
N GLY A 246 1.27 -7.57 29.89
CA GLY A 246 -0.13 -7.28 30.16
C GLY A 246 -0.63 -6.03 29.42
N VAL A 247 -1.94 -5.93 29.24
CA VAL A 247 -2.59 -4.79 28.55
C VAL A 247 -2.35 -3.48 29.29
N ASP A 248 -2.25 -3.55 30.62
CA ASP A 248 -2.03 -2.41 31.52
C ASP A 248 -0.56 -2.21 31.91
N GLY A 249 0.33 -3.14 31.56
CA GLY A 249 1.75 -3.09 31.94
C GLY A 249 2.05 -3.42 33.40
N ASN A 250 1.02 -3.76 34.19
CA ASN A 250 1.10 -3.91 35.63
C ASN A 250 0.78 -5.32 36.09
N GLU A 251 -0.03 -6.04 35.31
CA GLU A 251 -0.31 -7.46 35.45
C GLU A 251 0.42 -8.23 34.33
N PRO A 252 1.74 -8.45 34.45
CA PRO A 252 2.50 -9.15 33.44
C PRO A 252 1.99 -10.59 33.26
N THR A 253 1.78 -10.97 32.01
CA THR A 253 1.42 -12.32 31.61
C THR A 253 2.60 -13.28 31.72
N LEU A 254 3.83 -12.78 31.64
CA LEU A 254 5.04 -13.56 31.92
C LEU A 254 5.49 -13.40 33.38
N PRO A 255 5.70 -14.50 34.15
CA PRO A 255 6.07 -14.44 35.57
C PRO A 255 7.38 -13.68 35.88
N LEU A 256 8.28 -13.58 34.90
CA LEU A 256 9.56 -12.90 35.01
C LEU A 256 9.55 -11.47 34.44
N ALA A 257 8.47 -11.06 33.77
CA ALA A 257 8.29 -9.68 33.34
C ALA A 257 7.96 -8.80 34.55
N ARG A 258 8.54 -7.60 34.57
CA ARG A 258 8.36 -6.64 35.66
C ARG A 258 7.12 -5.80 35.42
N SER A 259 6.35 -5.57 36.48
CA SER A 259 5.28 -4.56 36.50
C SER A 259 5.91 -3.17 36.38
N PHE A 260 5.48 -2.39 35.37
CA PHE A 260 6.02 -1.06 35.14
C PHE A 260 5.64 -0.08 36.24
N SER A 261 4.48 -0.22 36.89
CA SER A 261 4.07 0.66 37.98
C SER A 261 4.71 0.33 39.33
N ALA A 262 4.94 -0.96 39.62
CA ALA A 262 5.16 -1.42 40.98
C ALA A 262 6.55 -2.02 41.26
N GLN A 263 7.26 -2.47 40.23
CA GLN A 263 8.54 -3.17 40.39
C GLN A 263 9.71 -2.40 39.80
N PRO A 264 10.91 -2.51 40.41
CA PRO A 264 12.08 -1.86 39.85
C PRO A 264 12.55 -2.54 38.55
N LEU A 265 12.86 -1.74 37.54
CA LEU A 265 13.41 -2.18 36.26
C LEU A 265 14.90 -2.53 36.42
N LYS A 266 15.29 -3.72 35.96
CA LYS A 266 16.64 -4.27 36.18
C LYS A 266 17.74 -3.53 35.42
N ASN A 267 17.42 -2.94 34.26
CA ASN A 267 18.38 -2.30 33.38
C ASN A 267 18.20 -0.78 33.32
N GLY A 268 17.63 -0.18 34.36
CA GLY A 268 17.28 1.24 34.36
C GLY A 268 15.91 1.53 33.75
N SER A 269 15.35 2.64 34.22
CA SER A 269 14.04 3.21 33.85
C SER A 269 14.18 4.52 33.06
N ASP A 270 15.42 4.93 32.79
CA ASP A 270 15.72 6.05 31.91
C ASP A 270 15.51 5.66 30.43
N PRO A 271 15.19 6.63 29.55
CA PRO A 271 14.85 6.32 28.18
C PRO A 271 15.93 5.58 27.40
N TYR A 272 17.20 5.91 27.63
CA TYR A 272 18.32 5.32 26.90
C TYR A 272 18.57 3.88 27.34
N SER A 273 18.56 3.57 28.63
CA SER A 273 18.76 2.19 29.06
C SER A 273 17.56 1.29 28.70
N MET A 274 16.33 1.85 28.72
CA MET A 274 15.17 1.17 28.15
C MET A 274 15.31 0.95 26.63
N PHE A 275 15.83 1.94 25.89
CA PHE A 275 16.12 1.82 24.46
C PHE A 275 17.15 0.73 24.17
N MET A 276 18.22 0.67 24.96
CA MET A 276 19.24 -0.39 24.84
C MET A 276 18.68 -1.76 25.20
N THR A 277 17.75 -1.84 26.15
CA THR A 277 17.01 -3.06 26.47
C THR A 277 16.14 -3.51 25.28
N LEU A 278 15.40 -2.60 24.63
CA LEU A 278 14.67 -2.93 23.40
C LEU A 278 15.60 -3.24 22.22
N THR A 279 16.79 -2.65 22.18
CA THR A 279 17.73 -2.84 21.06
C THR A 279 18.48 -4.16 21.14
N LYS A 280 18.95 -4.54 22.33
CA LYS A 280 19.83 -5.70 22.54
C LYS A 280 19.12 -6.87 23.21
N GLY A 281 17.90 -6.65 23.69
CA GLY A 281 17.22 -7.57 24.60
C GLY A 281 17.86 -7.57 25.99
N SER A 282 17.22 -8.24 26.95
CA SER A 282 17.77 -8.49 28.28
C SER A 282 17.04 -9.63 28.99
N GLY A 283 17.80 -10.58 29.55
CA GLY A 283 17.22 -11.78 30.17
C GLY A 283 16.34 -12.52 29.15
N LEU A 284 15.05 -12.72 29.47
CA LEU A 284 14.06 -13.31 28.58
C LEU A 284 13.39 -12.31 27.62
N MET A 285 13.67 -11.00 27.75
CA MET A 285 13.19 -10.01 26.79
C MET A 285 14.08 -10.04 25.54
N ALA A 286 13.53 -10.33 24.36
CA ALA A 286 14.27 -10.25 23.11
C ALA A 286 14.49 -8.80 22.66
N SER A 287 15.38 -8.63 21.69
CA SER A 287 15.49 -7.38 20.96
C SER A 287 14.26 -7.15 20.10
N VAL A 288 13.92 -5.88 19.89
CA VAL A 288 12.71 -5.39 19.22
C VAL A 288 13.10 -4.57 18.00
N GLN A 289 14.17 -4.98 17.30
CA GLN A 289 14.77 -4.23 16.19
C GLN A 289 13.96 -4.23 14.89
N TYR A 290 12.85 -4.96 14.85
CA TYR A 290 11.86 -4.79 13.78
C TYR A 290 11.14 -3.43 13.86
N LEU A 291 11.22 -2.75 15.02
CA LEU A 291 10.84 -1.35 15.17
C LEU A 291 12.04 -0.45 14.89
N SER A 292 11.83 0.64 14.17
CA SER A 292 12.85 1.68 13.99
C SER A 292 13.31 2.25 15.34
N PRO A 293 14.50 2.86 15.42
CA PRO A 293 14.93 3.50 16.66
C PRO A 293 13.94 4.55 17.18
N LYS A 294 13.29 5.30 16.29
CA LYS A 294 12.22 6.24 16.66
C LYS A 294 11.02 5.54 17.27
N GLU A 295 10.53 4.46 16.65
CA GLU A 295 9.37 3.70 17.17
C GLU A 295 9.67 3.06 18.53
N ARG A 296 10.90 2.59 18.76
CA ARG A 296 11.35 2.14 20.08
C ARG A 296 11.30 3.27 21.10
N TYR A 297 11.75 4.47 20.75
CA TYR A 297 11.59 5.64 21.62
C TYR A 297 10.12 6.06 21.83
N GLN A 298 9.25 5.90 20.85
CA GLN A 298 7.82 6.18 20.98
C GLN A 298 7.14 5.23 21.98
N VAL A 299 7.39 3.92 21.89
CA VAL A 299 6.83 2.97 22.86
C VAL A 299 7.41 3.18 24.26
N ILE A 300 8.70 3.51 24.37
CA ILE A 300 9.33 3.88 25.65
C ILE A 300 8.67 5.14 26.21
N HIS A 301 8.41 6.15 25.39
CA HIS A 301 7.72 7.36 25.82
C HIS A 301 6.34 7.04 26.39
N TYR A 302 5.56 6.18 25.73
CA TYR A 302 4.28 5.72 26.27
C TYR A 302 4.43 4.98 27.61
N ILE A 303 5.33 4.00 27.69
CA ILE A 303 5.54 3.24 28.93
C ILE A 303 5.93 4.19 30.07
N ARG A 304 6.85 5.12 29.82
CA ARG A 304 7.37 6.03 30.84
C ARG A 304 6.30 7.01 31.32
N GLU A 305 5.61 7.70 30.41
CA GLU A 305 4.62 8.71 30.78
C GLU A 305 3.31 8.10 31.30
N ALA A 306 2.84 7.00 30.71
CA ALA A 306 1.53 6.44 31.03
C ALA A 306 1.55 5.36 32.11
N LEU A 307 2.65 4.59 32.23
CA LEU A 307 2.70 3.39 33.09
C LEU A 307 3.67 3.53 34.27
N ILE A 308 4.81 4.22 34.09
CA ILE A 308 5.84 4.39 35.13
C ILE A 308 5.61 5.67 35.93
N GLN A 309 5.49 6.84 35.27
CA GLN A 309 5.37 8.15 35.92
C GLN A 309 4.25 8.23 36.99
N PRO A 310 3.06 7.63 36.81
CA PRO A 310 1.98 7.79 37.80
C PRO A 310 2.29 7.17 39.17
N SER A 311 3.20 6.19 39.25
CA SER A 311 3.26 5.31 40.43
C SER A 311 4.62 4.69 40.74
N ASN A 312 5.56 4.63 39.80
CA ASN A 312 6.86 3.99 40.04
C ASN A 312 7.91 5.02 40.51
N PRO A 313 8.53 4.85 41.69
CA PRO A 313 9.52 5.78 42.23
C PRO A 313 10.84 5.83 41.44
N GLN A 314 11.07 4.91 40.50
CA GLN A 314 12.21 4.94 39.59
C GLN A 314 12.00 5.83 38.36
N TYR A 315 10.91 6.59 38.26
CA TYR A 315 10.74 7.51 37.14
C TYR A 315 11.85 8.58 37.12
N GLU A 316 12.70 8.55 36.11
CA GLU A 316 13.78 9.54 35.94
C GLU A 316 13.32 10.73 35.10
N VAL A 317 13.60 11.95 35.55
CA VAL A 317 13.30 13.15 34.76
C VAL A 317 14.36 13.32 33.67
N VAL A 318 13.90 13.50 32.44
CA VAL A 318 14.79 13.80 31.31
C VAL A 318 15.08 15.30 31.32
N ASP A 319 16.21 15.68 31.90
CA ASP A 319 16.66 17.07 31.98
C ASP A 319 17.86 17.36 31.05
N SER A 320 18.33 18.60 31.04
CA SER A 320 19.46 19.01 30.20
C SER A 320 20.77 18.29 30.55
N SER A 321 20.95 17.87 31.81
CA SER A 321 22.12 17.13 32.27
C SER A 321 22.11 15.71 31.73
N TYR A 322 20.96 15.02 31.83
CA TYR A 322 20.75 13.69 31.27
C TYR A 322 20.99 13.69 29.76
N LEU A 323 20.38 14.63 29.04
CA LEU A 323 20.52 14.76 27.58
C LEU A 323 21.98 15.02 27.17
N ALA A 324 22.75 15.77 27.96
CA ALA A 324 24.15 16.04 27.69
C ALA A 324 25.01 14.76 27.80
N GLY A 325 24.66 13.84 28.71
CA GLY A 325 25.36 12.58 28.99
C GLY A 325 25.07 11.43 28.02
N LEU A 326 24.08 11.59 27.11
CA LEU A 326 23.76 10.58 26.11
C LEU A 326 24.84 10.45 25.03
N PRO A 327 25.00 9.26 24.41
CA PRO A 327 25.89 9.07 23.27
C PRO A 327 25.61 10.08 22.16
N LYS A 328 26.68 10.57 21.54
CA LYS A 328 26.59 11.53 20.43
C LYS A 328 26.40 10.80 19.11
N GLY A 329 25.55 11.37 18.27
CA GLY A 329 25.30 10.92 16.92
C GLY A 329 24.54 11.98 16.14
N THR A 330 24.21 11.68 14.90
CA THR A 330 23.52 12.59 13.98
C THR A 330 22.21 12.01 13.45
N GLY A 331 22.01 10.69 13.54
CA GLY A 331 20.81 10.01 13.05
C GLY A 331 19.64 10.17 14.02
N LEU A 332 18.48 10.61 13.53
CA LEU A 332 17.29 10.80 14.38
C LEU A 332 16.47 9.53 14.57
N GLY A 333 17.00 8.38 14.16
CA GLY A 333 16.33 7.09 14.34
C GLY A 333 15.05 6.92 13.52
N GLU A 334 14.73 7.91 12.68
CA GLU A 334 13.73 7.76 11.63
C GLU A 334 14.33 6.83 10.57
N ILE A 335 13.50 5.99 9.95
CA ILE A 335 13.92 5.32 8.72
C ILE A 335 14.08 6.41 7.66
N THR A 336 15.26 7.00 7.57
CA THR A 336 15.60 7.96 6.53
C THR A 336 17.08 7.86 6.19
N GLU A 337 17.40 6.94 5.30
CA GLU A 337 17.83 7.44 3.99
C GLU A 337 16.68 7.15 3.03
N PHE A 338 15.95 8.19 2.62
CA PHE A 338 15.22 8.13 1.35
C PHE A 338 16.28 8.05 0.27
N LYS A 339 16.73 6.83 -0.05
CA LYS A 339 17.51 6.63 -1.27
C LYS A 339 16.52 6.78 -2.42
N PRO A 340 16.72 7.74 -3.34
CA PRO A 340 15.86 7.87 -4.50
C PRO A 340 15.81 6.53 -5.21
N ARG A 341 14.60 5.99 -5.35
CA ARG A 341 14.38 4.80 -6.16
C ARG A 341 14.63 5.17 -7.62
N ASP A 342 15.37 4.31 -8.31
CA ASP A 342 15.48 4.38 -9.76
C ASP A 342 14.23 3.72 -10.37
N PHE A 343 13.47 4.48 -11.16
CA PHE A 343 12.30 4.01 -11.91
C PHE A 343 12.59 3.88 -13.41
N GLY A 344 13.84 4.11 -13.84
CA GLY A 344 14.18 4.37 -15.22
C GLY A 344 13.88 5.82 -15.65
N PRO A 345 13.87 6.09 -16.97
CA PRO A 345 13.67 7.44 -17.51
C PRO A 345 12.22 7.93 -17.45
N ALA A 346 11.25 7.02 -17.25
CA ALA A 346 9.83 7.34 -17.19
C ALA A 346 9.11 6.57 -16.06
N LEU A 347 8.08 7.19 -15.46
CA LEU A 347 7.18 6.57 -14.49
C LEU A 347 5.72 6.78 -14.91
N GLY A 348 5.01 5.67 -15.13
CA GLY A 348 3.56 5.62 -15.28
C GLY A 348 2.88 5.76 -13.92
N SER A 349 1.94 6.70 -13.81
CA SER A 349 1.19 6.96 -12.57
C SER A 349 -0.02 7.88 -12.83
N GLN A 350 -0.82 8.14 -11.80
CA GLN A 350 -1.73 9.27 -11.73
C GLN A 350 -1.03 10.52 -11.17
N ILE A 351 -1.52 11.71 -11.51
CA ILE A 351 -1.11 12.97 -10.87
C ILE A 351 -2.32 13.57 -10.14
N GLY A 352 -2.25 13.51 -8.81
CA GLY A 352 -3.37 13.83 -7.94
C GLY A 352 -4.64 13.06 -8.31
N THR A 353 -5.77 13.76 -8.28
CA THR A 353 -7.07 13.23 -8.69
C THR A 353 -7.52 13.78 -10.04
N GLN A 354 -6.68 14.60 -10.69
CA GLN A 354 -7.05 15.37 -11.88
C GLN A 354 -6.61 14.68 -13.17
N VAL A 355 -5.52 13.91 -13.10
CA VAL A 355 -5.02 13.12 -14.22
C VAL A 355 -4.84 11.69 -13.74
N ASN A 356 -5.64 10.79 -14.30
CA ASN A 356 -5.69 9.39 -13.90
C ASN A 356 -4.66 8.51 -14.63
N ASN A 357 -4.21 8.91 -15.81
CA ASN A 357 -3.18 8.20 -16.57
C ASN A 357 -2.11 9.18 -17.11
N ALA A 358 -0.95 9.20 -16.45
CA ALA A 358 0.16 10.05 -16.79
C ALA A 358 1.48 9.30 -16.95
N LEU A 359 2.31 9.76 -17.88
CA LEU A 359 3.71 9.35 -18.01
C LEU A 359 4.62 10.52 -17.68
N THR A 360 5.35 10.40 -16.58
CA THR A 360 6.30 11.43 -16.14
C THR A 360 7.72 11.03 -16.51
N ILE A 361 8.40 11.89 -17.26
CA ILE A 361 9.69 11.66 -17.91
C ILE A 361 10.75 12.59 -17.31
N LYS A 362 11.90 12.05 -16.94
CA LYS A 362 13.07 12.84 -16.56
C LYS A 362 13.79 13.29 -17.84
N LEU A 363 13.87 14.60 -18.07
CA LEU A 363 14.61 15.14 -19.22
C LEU A 363 16.11 15.27 -18.88
N ASP A 364 16.41 15.62 -17.63
CA ASP A 364 17.73 15.60 -17.02
C ASP A 364 17.61 15.55 -15.48
N ASP A 365 18.70 15.80 -14.74
CA ASP A 365 18.73 15.77 -13.27
C ASP A 365 17.88 16.85 -12.59
N THR A 366 17.48 17.89 -13.34
CA THR A 366 16.79 19.07 -12.83
C THR A 366 15.42 19.30 -13.44
N THR A 367 15.16 18.75 -14.64
CA THR A 367 13.99 19.07 -15.47
C THR A 367 13.15 17.83 -15.71
N THR A 368 11.86 17.94 -15.43
CA THR A 368 10.88 16.85 -15.58
C THR A 368 9.71 17.31 -16.43
N ALA A 369 9.18 16.43 -17.28
CA ALA A 369 7.96 16.64 -18.05
C ALA A 369 6.94 15.56 -17.75
N SER A 370 5.64 15.85 -17.87
CA SER A 370 4.60 14.83 -17.73
C SER A 370 3.50 14.99 -18.75
N TYR A 371 3.06 13.85 -19.31
CA TYR A 371 1.98 13.77 -20.29
C TYR A 371 0.75 13.11 -19.69
N ASP A 372 -0.42 13.63 -20.01
CA ASP A 372 -1.69 12.91 -19.89
C ASP A 372 -1.85 12.04 -21.15
N LEU A 373 -1.74 10.72 -20.96
CA LEU A 373 -1.69 9.76 -22.06
C LEU A 373 -3.04 9.57 -22.76
N HIS A 374 -4.14 9.85 -22.06
CA HIS A 374 -5.49 9.73 -22.61
C HIS A 374 -5.87 10.91 -23.51
N ARG A 375 -5.08 12.01 -23.50
CA ARG A 375 -5.31 13.19 -24.35
C ARG A 375 -4.04 13.67 -25.05
N MET A 376 -2.92 12.95 -24.93
CA MET A 376 -1.61 13.31 -25.45
C MET A 376 -1.31 14.82 -25.33
N LYS A 377 -1.51 15.33 -24.12
CA LYS A 377 -1.27 16.73 -23.75
C LYS A 377 -0.27 16.79 -22.62
N LEU A 378 0.50 17.87 -22.59
CA LEU A 378 1.44 18.09 -21.51
C LEU A 378 0.70 18.60 -20.27
N ILE A 379 0.93 17.93 -19.14
CA ILE A 379 0.45 18.38 -17.82
C ILE A 379 1.30 19.56 -17.35
N GLY A 380 2.60 19.51 -17.66
CA GLY A 380 3.55 20.56 -17.41
C GLY A 380 4.99 20.09 -17.56
N ILE A 381 5.90 21.06 -17.55
CA ILE A 381 7.34 20.86 -17.40
C ILE A 381 7.77 21.68 -16.21
N TRP A 382 8.62 21.13 -15.35
CA TRP A 382 9.08 21.82 -14.14
C TRP A 382 10.55 21.57 -13.85
N GLU A 383 11.14 22.51 -13.12
CA GLU A 383 12.50 22.42 -12.60
C GLU A 383 12.51 22.05 -11.10
N HIS A 384 13.65 21.53 -10.64
CA HIS A 384 13.98 21.27 -9.23
C HIS A 384 13.11 20.19 -8.56
N GLY A 385 12.83 19.10 -9.26
CA GLY A 385 12.18 17.94 -8.67
C GLY A 385 11.63 16.97 -9.69
N PHE A 386 11.14 15.83 -9.20
CA PHE A 386 10.35 14.88 -9.98
C PHE A 386 8.91 14.94 -9.45
N LEU A 387 8.38 13.83 -8.93
CA LEU A 387 7.11 13.75 -8.22
C LEU A 387 7.36 13.56 -6.72
N ASP A 388 6.54 14.18 -5.87
CA ASP A 388 6.46 13.82 -4.46
C ASP A 388 5.77 12.46 -4.33
N LEU A 389 6.60 11.43 -4.16
CA LEU A 389 6.18 10.06 -3.96
C LEU A 389 6.19 9.63 -2.49
N THR A 390 6.58 10.51 -1.56
CA THR A 390 6.85 10.15 -0.16
C THR A 390 5.63 9.64 0.59
N GLY A 391 4.43 9.97 0.09
CA GLY A 391 3.14 9.51 0.61
C GLY A 391 2.53 8.31 -0.13
N THR A 392 3.17 7.82 -1.19
CA THR A 392 2.65 6.80 -2.11
C THR A 392 3.16 5.40 -1.78
N HIS A 393 2.70 4.39 -2.51
CA HIS A 393 3.19 3.02 -2.40
C HIS A 393 4.65 2.82 -2.79
N HIS A 394 5.26 3.79 -3.48
CA HIS A 394 6.69 3.70 -3.79
C HIS A 394 7.56 3.77 -2.52
N TYR A 395 7.08 4.40 -1.44
CA TYR A 395 7.84 4.60 -0.20
C TYR A 395 7.08 4.25 1.09
N ARG A 396 5.76 3.97 1.03
CA ARG A 396 4.97 3.54 2.19
C ARG A 396 4.19 2.27 1.92
N GLN A 397 4.12 1.37 2.90
CA GLN A 397 3.32 0.15 2.77
C GLN A 397 1.84 0.46 2.46
N ARG A 398 1.24 1.41 3.19
CA ARG A 398 -0.16 1.86 3.01
C ARG A 398 -0.36 3.08 2.09
N GLY A 399 0.70 3.68 1.53
CA GLY A 399 0.66 4.66 0.42
C GLY A 399 -0.60 5.53 0.20
N GLU A 400 -1.18 6.16 1.23
CA GLU A 400 -2.52 6.77 1.16
C GLU A 400 -2.59 8.11 0.38
N ARG A 401 -1.52 8.51 -0.31
CA ARG A 401 -1.48 9.73 -1.15
C ARG A 401 -1.15 9.39 -2.59
N MET A 402 -1.64 10.24 -3.49
CA MET A 402 -1.32 10.18 -4.91
C MET A 402 -0.07 11.02 -5.22
N PRO A 403 0.73 10.64 -6.24
CA PRO A 403 1.84 11.46 -6.70
C PRO A 403 1.42 12.90 -6.98
N GLN A 404 2.27 13.85 -6.61
CA GLN A 404 2.11 15.29 -6.86
C GLN A 404 3.36 15.85 -7.52
N ILE A 405 3.22 16.94 -8.27
CA ILE A 405 4.36 17.68 -8.81
C ILE A 405 5.09 18.36 -7.64
N GLU A 406 6.40 18.09 -7.50
CA GLU A 406 7.24 18.67 -6.44
C GLU A 406 7.87 20.01 -6.87
N GLY A 407 8.26 20.14 -8.15
CA GLY A 407 9.05 21.27 -8.65
C GLY A 407 8.25 22.46 -9.16
N ALA A 408 8.98 23.45 -9.66
CA ALA A 408 8.42 24.72 -10.16
C ALA A 408 8.10 24.64 -11.65
N LEU A 409 6.81 24.77 -12.00
CA LEU A 409 6.34 24.73 -13.38
C LEU A 409 6.91 25.88 -14.22
N LEU A 410 7.35 25.56 -15.44
CA LEU A 410 7.74 26.51 -16.46
C LEU A 410 6.47 27.16 -17.06
N PRO A 411 6.27 28.49 -16.91
CA PRO A 411 5.03 29.15 -17.30
C PRO A 411 4.68 28.94 -18.78
N GLY A 412 3.41 28.60 -19.04
CA GLY A 412 2.84 28.54 -20.38
C GLY A 412 3.19 27.29 -21.21
N LEU A 413 4.04 26.38 -20.70
CA LEU A 413 4.41 25.14 -21.40
C LEU A 413 3.37 24.02 -21.22
N ASP A 414 2.51 24.09 -20.21
CA ASP A 414 1.31 23.25 -20.05
C ASP A 414 0.26 23.46 -21.16
N GLY A 415 0.50 24.41 -22.07
CA GLY A 415 -0.26 24.62 -23.29
C GLY A 415 0.05 23.66 -24.44
N TRP A 416 1.04 22.76 -24.31
CA TRP A 416 1.41 21.81 -25.37
C TRP A 416 0.32 20.75 -25.58
N ARG A 417 -0.41 20.82 -26.70
CA ARG A 417 -1.43 19.84 -27.07
C ARG A 417 -1.81 19.90 -28.55
N TRP A 418 -2.22 18.76 -29.09
CA TRP A 418 -2.82 18.67 -30.42
C TRP A 418 -4.25 19.23 -30.44
N ALA A 419 -4.69 19.68 -31.62
CA ALA A 419 -6.10 19.89 -31.90
C ALA A 419 -6.76 18.57 -32.33
N TYR A 420 -7.98 18.35 -31.87
CA TYR A 420 -8.82 17.22 -32.24
C TYR A 420 -10.03 17.73 -33.03
N ALA A 421 -10.30 17.14 -34.19
CA ALA A 421 -11.34 17.58 -35.11
C ALA A 421 -11.28 19.09 -35.44
N GLY A 422 -10.07 19.65 -35.51
CA GLY A 422 -9.85 21.08 -35.78
C GLY A 422 -10.10 22.02 -34.59
N SER A 423 -10.39 21.50 -33.40
CA SER A 423 -10.57 22.26 -32.17
C SER A 423 -9.49 21.90 -31.15
N PHE A 424 -8.96 22.90 -30.45
CA PHE A 424 -8.18 22.61 -29.25
C PHE A 424 -9.09 22.27 -28.07
N ASP A 425 -10.31 22.80 -28.04
CA ASP A 425 -11.23 22.59 -26.94
C ASP A 425 -11.93 21.24 -27.11
N GLU A 426 -11.71 20.35 -26.15
CA GLU A 426 -12.33 19.04 -26.02
C GLU A 426 -13.81 19.25 -25.66
N THR A 427 -14.71 19.21 -26.64
CA THR A 427 -16.15 19.25 -26.36
C THR A 427 -16.55 18.01 -25.56
N ASP A 428 -17.51 18.12 -24.63
CA ASP A 428 -17.86 17.03 -23.70
C ASP A 428 -18.16 15.69 -24.39
N GLY A 429 -18.72 15.70 -25.62
CA GLY A 429 -18.98 14.48 -26.39
C GLY A 429 -17.75 13.76 -26.96
N LEU A 430 -16.58 14.43 -27.01
CA LEU A 430 -15.30 13.85 -27.42
C LEU A 430 -14.46 13.36 -26.24
N LYS A 431 -14.84 13.73 -25.00
CA LYS A 431 -14.01 13.53 -23.81
C LYS A 431 -14.67 12.53 -22.86
N PRO A 432 -14.28 11.24 -22.89
CA PRO A 432 -14.66 10.32 -21.84
C PRO A 432 -14.13 10.84 -20.51
N PRO A 433 -14.90 10.78 -19.41
CA PRO A 433 -14.49 11.35 -18.13
C PRO A 433 -13.12 10.87 -17.67
N ARG A 434 -12.80 9.58 -17.94
CA ARG A 434 -11.61 8.90 -17.42
C ARG A 434 -10.88 8.02 -18.45
N GLY A 435 -11.35 7.96 -19.70
CA GLY A 435 -10.76 7.10 -20.75
C GLY A 435 -10.07 7.85 -21.87
N PRO A 436 -9.33 7.16 -22.76
CA PRO A 436 -8.68 7.77 -23.91
C PRO A 436 -9.70 8.41 -24.86
N LEU A 437 -9.24 9.33 -25.71
CA LEU A 437 -10.06 9.80 -26.83
C LEU A 437 -10.32 8.64 -27.80
N ASP A 438 -11.34 8.79 -28.64
CA ASP A 438 -11.60 7.87 -29.74
C ASP A 438 -10.37 7.74 -30.65
N GLU A 439 -10.04 6.50 -31.02
CA GLU A 439 -8.80 6.17 -31.74
C GLU A 439 -8.68 6.88 -33.10
N GLN A 440 -9.79 7.29 -33.71
CA GLN A 440 -9.75 8.06 -34.97
C GLN A 440 -9.08 9.43 -34.79
N PHE A 441 -9.19 10.01 -33.58
CA PHE A 441 -8.61 11.31 -33.26
C PHE A 441 -7.24 11.15 -32.60
N MET A 442 -7.11 10.22 -31.66
CA MET A 442 -5.86 9.97 -30.96
C MET A 442 -5.79 8.54 -30.43
N ARG A 443 -4.69 7.86 -30.70
CA ARG A 443 -4.35 6.59 -30.07
C ARG A 443 -2.93 6.61 -29.55
N TYR A 444 -2.75 6.38 -28.25
CA TYR A 444 -1.45 6.18 -27.64
C TYR A 444 -1.01 4.72 -27.80
N GLU A 445 0.16 4.50 -28.40
CA GLU A 445 0.67 3.16 -28.72
C GLU A 445 1.72 2.69 -27.71
N GLY A 446 2.34 3.61 -26.97
CA GLY A 446 3.40 3.32 -26.00
C GLY A 446 4.62 4.20 -26.20
N TYR A 447 5.75 3.75 -25.68
CA TYR A 447 7.00 4.51 -25.74
C TYR A 447 8.22 3.61 -25.90
N SER A 448 9.19 4.08 -26.68
CA SER A 448 10.50 3.45 -26.82
C SER A 448 11.53 4.10 -25.92
N LEU A 449 12.52 3.32 -25.52
CA LEU A 449 13.64 3.75 -24.73
C LEU A 449 14.93 3.58 -25.52
N TYR A 450 15.67 4.67 -25.71
CA TYR A 450 16.97 4.66 -26.37
C TYR A 450 17.96 5.43 -25.49
N ASP A 451 18.91 4.73 -24.87
CA ASP A 451 19.65 5.26 -23.72
C ASP A 451 18.65 5.76 -22.65
N ASN A 452 18.71 7.03 -22.28
CA ASN A 452 17.73 7.68 -21.40
C ASN A 452 16.64 8.46 -22.16
N ASP A 453 16.68 8.48 -23.50
CA ASP A 453 15.66 9.15 -24.31
C ASP A 453 14.36 8.34 -24.29
N VAL A 454 13.25 9.02 -24.03
CA VAL A 454 11.89 8.47 -24.17
C VAL A 454 11.29 8.97 -25.48
N ILE A 455 10.90 8.03 -26.34
CA ILE A 455 10.28 8.30 -27.64
C ILE A 455 8.83 7.82 -27.58
N LEU A 456 7.91 8.76 -27.40
CA LEU A 456 6.47 8.50 -27.41
C LEU A 456 6.02 8.09 -28.81
N ARG A 457 5.15 7.08 -28.90
CA ARG A 457 4.52 6.61 -30.14
C ARG A 457 3.01 6.76 -30.01
N TYR A 458 2.41 7.51 -30.93
CA TYR A 458 0.97 7.72 -30.94
C TYR A 458 0.50 8.14 -32.33
N THR A 459 -0.82 8.19 -32.52
CA THR A 459 -1.44 8.74 -33.72
C THR A 459 -2.27 9.96 -33.38
N ILE A 460 -2.33 10.93 -34.29
CA ILE A 460 -3.22 12.09 -34.24
C ILE A 460 -3.90 12.23 -35.59
N GLU A 461 -5.24 12.18 -35.63
CA GLU A 461 -6.03 12.24 -36.87
C GLU A 461 -5.48 11.24 -37.92
N GLU A 462 -5.30 9.99 -37.49
CA GLU A 462 -4.74 8.86 -38.27
C GLU A 462 -3.26 9.02 -38.72
N ARG A 463 -2.58 10.12 -38.37
CA ARG A 463 -1.15 10.30 -38.68
C ARG A 463 -0.28 9.79 -37.54
N SER A 464 0.63 8.88 -37.85
CA SER A 464 1.65 8.41 -36.89
C SER A 464 2.60 9.55 -36.49
N ILE A 465 2.85 9.66 -35.19
CA ILE A 465 3.75 10.62 -34.57
C ILE A 465 4.75 9.85 -33.70
N LEU A 466 6.04 10.15 -33.87
CA LEU A 466 7.05 9.87 -32.85
C LEU A 466 7.47 11.19 -32.23
N GLU A 467 7.56 11.25 -30.90
CA GLU A 467 7.93 12.45 -30.17
C GLU A 467 8.96 12.14 -29.09
N SER A 468 10.02 12.96 -29.02
CA SER A 468 10.99 12.91 -27.91
C SER A 468 11.28 14.31 -27.39
N LEU A 469 11.48 14.43 -26.08
CA LEU A 469 11.74 15.70 -25.40
C LEU A 469 13.17 15.72 -24.89
N HIS A 470 13.83 16.86 -25.03
CA HIS A 470 15.16 17.09 -24.50
C HIS A 470 15.28 18.49 -23.92
N ASN A 471 16.07 18.67 -22.86
CA ASN A 471 16.40 19.99 -22.35
C ASN A 471 17.78 20.43 -22.87
N THR A 472 17.87 21.63 -23.44
CA THR A 472 19.12 22.31 -23.73
C THR A 472 19.25 23.53 -22.80
N PRO A 473 20.19 23.54 -21.83
CA PRO A 473 20.38 24.68 -20.94
C PRO A 473 20.77 25.96 -21.70
N THR A 474 20.24 27.11 -21.28
CA THR A 474 20.56 28.44 -21.82
C THR A 474 20.78 29.46 -20.70
N ASP A 475 21.27 30.66 -21.04
CA ASP A 475 21.43 31.78 -20.10
C ASP A 475 20.09 32.35 -19.59
N CYS A 476 18.97 31.91 -20.16
CA CYS A 476 17.62 32.29 -19.72
C CYS A 476 16.88 31.18 -18.97
N GLY A 477 17.46 29.98 -18.86
CA GLY A 477 16.81 28.80 -18.30
C GLY A 477 16.76 27.62 -19.29
N PRO A 478 15.96 26.58 -19.00
CA PRO A 478 15.85 25.39 -19.85
C PRO A 478 15.16 25.72 -21.18
N CYS A 479 15.79 25.36 -22.30
CA CYS A 479 15.17 25.35 -23.62
C CYS A 479 14.69 23.92 -23.92
N ILE A 480 13.38 23.74 -23.95
CA ILE A 480 12.75 22.44 -24.20
C ILE A 480 12.68 22.21 -25.71
N GLU A 481 13.31 21.14 -26.17
CA GLU A 481 13.31 20.71 -27.57
C GLU A 481 12.38 19.50 -27.77
N HIS A 482 11.28 19.69 -28.50
CA HIS A 482 10.43 18.60 -28.98
C HIS A 482 10.89 18.19 -30.37
N THR A 483 11.41 16.96 -30.51
CA THR A 483 11.71 16.36 -31.82
C THR A 483 10.52 15.51 -32.23
N LEU A 484 10.00 15.73 -33.45
CA LEU A 484 8.82 15.07 -33.98
C LEU A 484 9.14 14.41 -35.32
N HIS A 485 8.82 13.13 -35.44
CA HIS A 485 8.67 12.46 -36.73
C HIS A 485 7.17 12.35 -37.03
N ILE A 486 6.72 13.02 -38.09
CA ILE A 486 5.30 13.08 -38.44
C ILE A 486 5.10 12.31 -39.74
N GLY A 487 4.31 11.24 -39.70
CA GLY A 487 3.96 10.43 -40.87
C GLY A 487 3.16 11.21 -41.93
N PRO A 488 3.04 10.67 -43.15
CA PRO A 488 2.22 11.27 -44.20
C PRO A 488 0.74 11.35 -43.77
N GLY A 489 -0.01 12.29 -44.36
CA GLY A 489 -1.44 12.46 -44.06
C GLY A 489 -2.14 13.43 -45.00
N GLN A 490 -3.47 13.30 -45.13
CA GLN A 490 -4.28 14.05 -46.09
C GLN A 490 -4.84 15.37 -45.52
N ARG A 491 -4.84 15.55 -44.20
CA ARG A 491 -5.35 16.74 -43.51
C ARG A 491 -4.23 17.51 -42.83
N PRO A 492 -4.35 18.85 -42.70
CA PRO A 492 -3.44 19.61 -41.86
C PRO A 492 -3.65 19.25 -40.38
N LEU A 493 -2.59 19.30 -39.59
CA LEU A 493 -2.64 19.20 -38.13
C LEU A 493 -2.41 20.58 -37.51
N ALA A 494 -2.96 20.82 -36.33
CA ALA A 494 -2.67 22.01 -35.52
C ALA A 494 -2.15 21.58 -34.15
N LEU A 495 -1.07 22.22 -33.71
CA LEU A 495 -0.40 21.98 -32.44
C LEU A 495 -0.34 23.30 -31.66
N SER A 496 -0.84 23.31 -30.44
CA SER A 496 -0.60 24.37 -29.47
C SER A 496 0.76 24.11 -28.85
N VAL A 497 1.67 25.07 -28.92
CA VAL A 497 3.06 24.96 -28.43
C VAL A 497 3.22 25.64 -27.07
N ALA A 498 2.46 26.71 -26.83
CA ALA A 498 2.43 27.40 -25.55
C ALA A 498 1.08 28.09 -25.34
N LYS A 499 0.69 28.33 -24.09
CA LYS A 499 -0.54 29.06 -23.77
C LYS A 499 -0.41 29.95 -22.54
N PHE A 500 -0.83 31.20 -22.66
CA PHE A 500 -1.16 32.08 -21.53
C PHE A 500 -2.66 32.42 -21.52
N GLN A 501 -3.14 33.15 -20.52
CA GLN A 501 -4.55 33.56 -20.45
C GLN A 501 -4.95 34.55 -21.55
N LYS A 502 -4.03 35.44 -21.95
CA LYS A 502 -4.17 36.45 -23.00
C LYS A 502 -2.79 36.79 -23.56
N ILE A 503 -2.75 37.37 -24.76
CA ILE A 503 -1.51 37.82 -25.41
C ILE A 503 -1.10 39.22 -24.95
N GLY A 504 0.16 39.39 -24.55
CA GLY A 504 0.79 40.69 -24.35
C GLY A 504 1.05 41.42 -25.68
N SER A 505 1.29 42.73 -25.61
CA SER A 505 1.40 43.61 -26.78
C SER A 505 2.59 43.31 -27.72
N ASP A 506 3.63 42.64 -27.21
CA ASP A 506 4.81 42.19 -27.94
C ASP A 506 4.73 40.72 -28.36
N SER A 507 3.54 40.10 -28.29
CA SER A 507 3.32 38.76 -28.84
C SER A 507 3.25 38.82 -30.37
N GLY A 508 3.88 37.87 -31.07
CA GLY A 508 3.87 37.82 -32.53
C GLY A 508 4.93 36.92 -33.14
N VAL A 509 5.06 36.97 -34.47
CA VAL A 509 6.06 36.24 -35.25
C VAL A 509 7.17 37.20 -35.69
N TYR A 510 8.42 36.80 -35.48
CA TYR A 510 9.63 37.59 -35.64
C TYR A 510 10.62 36.89 -36.58
N LYS A 511 11.31 37.64 -37.42
CA LYS A 511 12.44 37.09 -38.21
C LYS A 511 13.59 36.64 -37.29
N LEU A 512 14.30 35.57 -37.64
CA LEU A 512 15.46 35.04 -36.87
C LEU A 512 16.63 36.04 -36.70
N ASN A 513 16.61 37.19 -37.38
CA ASN A 513 17.59 38.26 -37.14
C ASN A 513 17.19 39.22 -36.00
N GLY A 514 16.04 38.99 -35.35
CA GLY A 514 15.58 39.70 -34.15
C GLY A 514 15.13 41.15 -34.38
N SER A 515 15.00 41.61 -35.62
CA SER A 515 14.90 43.05 -35.93
C SER A 515 13.51 43.56 -36.28
N SER A 516 12.55 42.69 -36.61
CA SER A 516 11.18 43.10 -36.98
C SER A 516 10.13 42.00 -36.73
N GLN A 517 8.97 42.42 -36.22
CA GLN A 517 7.76 41.61 -36.12
C GLN A 517 7.04 41.61 -37.48
N GLU A 518 6.72 40.43 -38.00
CA GLU A 518 5.99 40.26 -39.26
C GLU A 518 4.46 40.34 -39.09
N GLY A 519 3.98 40.08 -37.87
CA GLY A 519 2.55 40.10 -37.50
C GLY A 519 2.24 39.06 -36.43
N LEU A 520 0.97 38.66 -36.33
CA LEU A 520 0.52 37.55 -35.47
C LEU A 520 0.61 36.18 -36.15
N ARG A 521 0.83 36.15 -37.47
CA ARG A 521 0.89 34.93 -38.27
C ARG A 521 2.05 35.02 -39.27
N GLY A 522 2.82 33.95 -39.43
CA GLY A 522 3.98 33.94 -40.31
C GLY A 522 4.51 32.54 -40.60
N ALA A 523 5.36 32.39 -41.62
CA ALA A 523 5.99 31.11 -41.93
C ALA A 523 6.92 30.67 -40.79
N ALA A 524 6.95 29.38 -40.46
CA ALA A 524 7.87 28.88 -39.44
C ALA A 524 9.33 28.86 -39.92
N LYS A 525 9.53 28.77 -41.24
CA LYS A 525 10.86 28.89 -41.85
C LYS A 525 11.42 30.28 -41.60
N GLU A 526 12.63 30.32 -41.06
CA GLU A 526 13.41 31.56 -40.81
C GLU A 526 12.78 32.56 -39.82
N CYS A 527 11.74 32.15 -39.09
CA CYS A 527 11.07 32.97 -38.09
C CYS A 527 10.94 32.22 -36.75
N SER A 528 10.94 32.99 -35.66
CA SER A 528 10.57 32.54 -34.32
C SER A 528 9.25 33.21 -33.92
N ALA A 529 8.47 32.56 -33.09
CA ALA A 529 7.25 33.14 -32.53
C ALA A 529 7.43 33.40 -31.04
N ILE A 530 6.81 34.46 -30.54
CA ILE A 530 6.80 34.79 -29.12
C ILE A 530 5.37 35.04 -28.66
N ILE A 531 5.08 34.58 -27.46
CA ILE A 531 3.88 34.95 -26.74
C ILE A 531 4.26 35.44 -25.36
N THR A 532 3.62 36.53 -24.94
CA THR A 532 3.93 37.22 -23.70
C THR A 532 2.76 37.13 -22.74
N GLU A 533 3.03 36.81 -21.48
CA GLU A 533 2.04 36.83 -20.41
C GLU A 533 1.59 38.26 -20.12
N ILE A 534 0.28 38.46 -19.95
CA ILE A 534 -0.23 39.66 -19.29
C ILE A 534 -0.32 39.37 -17.80
N SER A 535 0.51 40.04 -16.99
CA SER A 535 0.35 40.06 -15.53
C SER A 535 -1.09 40.45 -15.18
N PRO A 536 -1.87 39.61 -14.49
CA PRO A 536 -3.17 40.02 -14.00
C PRO A 536 -2.99 41.22 -13.07
N LYS A 537 -3.56 42.37 -13.43
CA LYS A 537 -3.54 43.60 -12.62
C LYS A 537 -4.17 43.46 -11.22
N THR A 538 -4.72 42.28 -10.91
CA THR A 538 -5.52 41.98 -9.73
C THR A 538 -4.74 41.29 -8.61
N LYS A 539 -3.47 40.94 -8.81
CA LYS A 539 -2.61 40.36 -7.77
C LYS A 539 -1.51 41.33 -7.39
N ASN A 540 -1.48 41.74 -6.13
CA ASN A 540 -0.39 42.53 -5.56
C ASN A 540 -0.01 41.99 -4.19
N ILE A 541 1.29 41.94 -3.89
CA ILE A 541 1.85 41.52 -2.61
C ILE A 541 2.66 42.67 -2.05
N VAL A 542 2.31 43.14 -0.86
CA VAL A 542 3.11 44.11 -0.12
C VAL A 542 3.98 43.35 0.86
N GLU A 543 5.27 43.22 0.52
CA GLU A 543 6.28 42.56 1.36
C GLU A 543 6.92 43.54 2.36
N SER A 544 7.80 43.03 3.24
CA SER A 544 8.60 43.76 4.26
C SER A 544 7.84 44.18 5.54
N LYS A 545 8.51 44.95 6.42
CA LYS A 545 7.98 45.45 7.72
C LYS A 545 6.60 46.11 7.61
N ARG A 546 6.29 46.71 6.45
CA ARG A 546 5.01 47.37 6.18
C ARG A 546 3.82 46.40 6.15
N ALA A 547 4.02 45.12 5.84
CA ALA A 547 2.95 44.12 5.87
C ALA A 547 2.36 43.92 7.28
N HIS A 548 3.21 43.99 8.31
CA HIS A 548 2.76 43.91 9.70
C HIS A 548 1.90 45.12 10.09
N GLU A 549 2.18 46.28 9.51
CA GLU A 549 1.37 47.50 9.67
C GLU A 549 0.07 47.44 8.85
N LEU A 550 -0.12 46.49 7.94
CA LEU A 550 -1.33 46.37 7.10
C LEU A 550 -2.15 45.12 7.43
N ASP A 551 -1.86 44.43 8.54
CA ASP A 551 -2.58 43.22 8.94
C ASP A 551 -4.08 43.50 9.10
N LEU A 552 -4.89 42.60 8.54
CA LEU A 552 -6.34 42.71 8.52
C LEU A 552 -6.99 42.47 9.89
N GLY A 553 -6.25 41.94 10.88
CA GLY A 553 -6.72 41.69 12.23
C GLY A 553 -6.34 42.77 13.26
N THR A 554 -5.62 43.82 12.85
CA THR A 554 -5.30 44.97 13.72
C THR A 554 -6.58 45.75 14.06
N THR A 555 -6.80 46.00 15.34
CA THR A 555 -7.97 46.74 15.85
C THR A 555 -7.93 48.22 15.48
N GLU A 556 -9.09 48.85 15.55
CA GLU A 556 -9.33 50.24 15.16
C GLU A 556 -9.02 50.50 13.69
N ARG A 557 -9.53 49.62 12.82
CA ARG A 557 -9.33 49.70 11.37
C ARG A 557 -10.60 49.49 10.57
N THR A 558 -10.62 50.15 9.42
CA THR A 558 -11.63 49.93 8.38
C THR A 558 -10.93 49.58 7.07
N ILE A 559 -11.18 48.38 6.56
CA ILE A 559 -10.66 47.88 5.27
C ILE A 559 -11.79 47.93 4.26
N LEU A 560 -11.57 48.57 3.12
CA LEU A 560 -12.51 48.70 2.02
C LEU A 560 -11.89 48.11 0.75
N VAL A 561 -12.67 47.33 0.01
CA VAL A 561 -12.27 46.74 -1.27
C VAL A 561 -13.37 46.94 -2.29
N ARG A 562 -13.05 47.64 -3.39
CA ARG A 562 -13.96 47.77 -4.54
C ARG A 562 -13.67 46.68 -5.56
N PHE A 563 -14.68 45.90 -5.94
CA PHE A 563 -14.50 44.76 -6.84
C PHE A 563 -15.73 44.51 -7.72
N ARG A 564 -15.57 43.72 -8.77
CA ARG A 564 -16.66 43.11 -9.56
C ARG A 564 -16.30 41.70 -9.98
N THR A 565 -17.26 40.79 -9.98
CA THR A 565 -17.03 39.38 -10.34
C THR A 565 -18.35 38.64 -10.62
N THR A 566 -18.28 37.50 -11.31
CA THR A 566 -19.34 36.49 -11.41
C THR A 566 -18.97 35.17 -10.70
N GLN A 567 -17.79 35.13 -10.07
CA GLN A 567 -17.18 33.92 -9.51
C GLN A 567 -16.76 34.16 -8.03
N THR A 568 -16.11 33.16 -7.44
CA THR A 568 -15.58 33.21 -6.06
C THR A 568 -14.10 33.61 -6.03
N GLY A 569 -13.55 33.84 -4.84
CA GLY A 569 -12.12 34.03 -4.64
C GLY A 569 -11.77 35.11 -3.61
N THR A 570 -10.49 35.27 -3.32
CA THR A 570 -10.00 36.15 -2.25
C THR A 570 -9.79 37.59 -2.66
N LEU A 571 -10.48 38.53 -2.01
CA LEU A 571 -10.31 39.96 -2.22
C LEU A 571 -8.99 40.47 -1.63
N VAL A 572 -8.76 40.26 -0.32
CA VAL A 572 -7.54 40.66 0.39
C VAL A 572 -7.21 39.68 1.51
N SER A 573 -5.92 39.48 1.81
CA SER A 573 -5.49 38.62 2.92
C SER A 573 -4.22 39.08 3.62
N SER A 574 -4.08 38.69 4.89
CA SER A 574 -2.83 38.66 5.67
C SER A 574 -2.50 37.19 5.93
N ALA A 575 -1.60 36.64 5.13
CA ALA A 575 -1.35 35.19 5.05
C ALA A 575 0.12 34.90 4.70
N PRO A 576 0.61 33.65 4.83
CA PRO A 576 1.96 33.29 4.40
C PRO A 576 2.22 33.67 2.93
N PRO A 577 3.44 34.12 2.56
CA PRO A 577 3.77 34.54 1.19
C PRO A 577 3.51 33.44 0.16
N THR A 578 3.84 32.20 0.51
CA THR A 578 3.55 30.98 -0.27
C THR A 578 3.13 29.84 0.68
N GLY A 579 2.57 28.76 0.12
CA GLY A 579 2.22 27.56 0.89
C GLY A 579 0.80 27.56 1.45
N LYS A 580 0.59 26.75 2.50
CA LYS A 580 -0.73 26.41 3.05
C LYS A 580 -1.28 27.47 4.01
N TRP A 581 -2.58 27.45 4.22
CA TRP A 581 -3.26 28.26 5.22
C TRP A 581 -2.70 27.92 6.61
N THR A 582 -2.46 28.94 7.43
CA THR A 582 -1.85 28.78 8.76
C THR A 582 -2.70 29.40 9.85
N PRO A 583 -2.54 28.99 11.12
CA PRO A 583 -3.23 29.62 12.25
C PRO A 583 -3.12 31.14 12.23
N HIS A 584 -4.22 31.82 12.49
CA HIS A 584 -4.34 33.28 12.56
C HIS A 584 -4.07 34.04 11.25
N GLY A 585 -4.02 33.37 10.10
CA GLY A 585 -4.15 34.06 8.81
C GLY A 585 -5.52 34.75 8.74
N LYS A 586 -5.60 35.93 8.11
CA LYS A 586 -6.86 36.66 7.94
C LYS A 586 -7.15 36.84 6.46
N THR A 587 -8.39 36.64 6.04
CA THR A 587 -8.74 36.79 4.63
C THR A 587 -10.18 37.22 4.46
N LEU A 588 -10.41 38.14 3.52
CA LEU A 588 -11.72 38.56 3.04
C LEU A 588 -11.92 37.97 1.65
N PHE A 589 -12.93 37.11 1.48
CA PHE A 589 -13.15 36.35 0.25
C PHE A 589 -14.63 36.02 0.01
N LEU A 590 -14.93 35.61 -1.23
CA LEU A 590 -16.24 35.15 -1.65
C LEU A 590 -16.30 33.63 -1.70
N ARG A 591 -17.37 33.03 -1.16
CA ARG A 591 -17.61 31.58 -1.19
C ARG A 591 -19.09 31.30 -1.35
N GLY A 592 -19.48 30.74 -2.51
CA GLY A 592 -20.89 30.68 -2.88
C GLY A 592 -21.46 32.10 -2.97
N ASP A 593 -22.62 32.33 -2.36
CA ASP A 593 -23.28 33.65 -2.27
C ASP A 593 -22.90 34.44 -1.00
N ASP A 594 -21.90 33.97 -0.24
CA ASP A 594 -21.45 34.62 0.99
C ASP A 594 -20.19 35.47 0.74
N LEU A 595 -20.18 36.68 1.32
CA LEU A 595 -18.94 37.38 1.65
C LEU A 595 -18.45 36.88 3.02
N VAL A 596 -17.17 36.54 3.11
CA VAL A 596 -16.58 35.88 4.28
C VAL A 596 -15.30 36.58 4.70
N PHE A 597 -15.21 36.96 5.97
CA PHE A 597 -13.97 37.31 6.65
C PHE A 597 -13.57 36.18 7.61
N ASP A 598 -12.49 35.45 7.31
CA ASP A 598 -12.01 34.32 8.10
C ASP A 598 -10.71 34.65 8.83
N ILE A 599 -10.61 34.14 10.06
CA ILE A 599 -9.37 34.13 10.84
C ILE A 599 -9.02 32.67 11.12
N GLY A 600 -7.90 32.19 10.56
CA GLY A 600 -7.52 30.78 10.55
C GLY A 600 -7.52 30.16 11.95
N TRP A 601 -8.21 29.02 12.08
CA TRP A 601 -8.43 28.28 13.34
C TRP A 601 -9.18 29.04 14.44
N VAL A 602 -9.67 30.26 14.18
CA VAL A 602 -10.56 31.04 15.07
C VAL A 602 -12.01 31.03 14.54
N GLY A 603 -12.17 30.90 13.22
CA GLY A 603 -13.44 30.74 12.53
C GLY A 603 -13.71 31.88 11.54
N ALA A 604 -14.96 32.01 11.11
CA ALA A 604 -15.36 32.98 10.09
C ALA A 604 -16.49 33.92 10.55
N LEU A 605 -16.52 35.12 9.99
CA LEU A 605 -17.63 36.07 9.97
C LEU A 605 -18.17 36.12 8.53
N ARG A 606 -19.43 35.74 8.29
CA ARG A 606 -20.00 35.64 6.94
C ARG A 606 -21.41 36.21 6.87
N GLY A 607 -21.80 36.69 5.70
CA GLY A 607 -23.18 37.04 5.39
C GLY A 607 -23.46 36.95 3.90
N LYS A 608 -24.70 36.58 3.56
CA LYS A 608 -25.17 36.48 2.18
C LYS A 608 -25.22 37.86 1.53
N ALA A 609 -24.74 37.96 0.30
CA ALA A 609 -24.86 39.15 -0.53
C ALA A 609 -24.96 38.76 -2.00
N ASP A 610 -25.91 39.34 -2.72
CA ASP A 610 -26.05 39.17 -4.17
C ASP A 610 -25.06 40.11 -4.87
N ILE A 611 -23.79 39.69 -4.96
CA ILE A 611 -22.65 40.52 -5.44
C ILE A 611 -21.81 39.82 -6.52
N ARG A 612 -22.34 38.73 -7.08
CA ARG A 612 -21.74 37.96 -8.18
C ARG A 612 -22.46 38.21 -9.50
N ASP A 613 -22.91 39.44 -9.72
CA ASP A 613 -23.68 39.89 -10.89
C ASP A 613 -22.80 40.54 -11.97
N GLY A 614 -21.50 40.73 -11.70
CA GLY A 614 -20.56 41.40 -12.59
C GLY A 614 -20.53 42.93 -12.46
N GLU A 615 -21.34 43.51 -11.57
CA GLU A 615 -21.36 44.94 -11.26
C GLU A 615 -20.33 45.31 -10.18
N TRP A 616 -20.07 46.61 -10.02
CA TRP A 616 -19.12 47.11 -9.02
C TRP A 616 -19.75 47.18 -7.63
N HIS A 617 -19.13 46.48 -6.68
CA HIS A 617 -19.47 46.49 -5.27
C HIS A 617 -18.29 46.94 -4.40
N VAL A 618 -18.60 47.35 -3.17
CA VAL A 618 -17.60 47.67 -2.13
C VAL A 618 -17.84 46.80 -0.91
N ALA A 619 -16.90 45.89 -0.63
CA ALA A 619 -16.87 45.14 0.62
C ALA A 619 -16.11 45.94 1.69
N ALA A 620 -16.59 45.92 2.93
CA ALA A 620 -15.89 46.51 4.07
C ALA A 620 -15.77 45.55 5.24
N VAL A 621 -14.60 45.54 5.89
CA VAL A 621 -14.38 44.92 7.19
C VAL A 621 -13.97 46.00 8.19
N VAL A 622 -14.76 46.16 9.24
CA VAL A 622 -14.49 47.10 10.32
C VAL A 622 -14.07 46.30 11.55
N VAL A 623 -12.81 46.47 11.97
CA VAL A 623 -12.20 45.75 13.08
C VAL A 623 -12.08 46.72 14.26
N GLY A 624 -13.04 46.70 15.18
CA GLY A 624 -12.99 47.45 16.43
C GLY A 624 -12.25 46.70 17.55
N VAL A 625 -12.11 47.35 18.71
CA VAL A 625 -11.51 46.73 19.90
C VAL A 625 -12.36 45.57 20.42
N ASP A 626 -13.69 45.76 20.48
CA ASP A 626 -14.59 44.77 21.08
C ASP A 626 -15.34 43.91 20.05
N LYS A 627 -15.37 44.31 18.78
CA LYS A 627 -16.17 43.64 17.73
C LYS A 627 -15.61 43.85 16.34
N THR A 628 -15.87 42.89 15.46
CA THR A 628 -15.60 42.98 14.02
C THR A 628 -16.91 42.91 13.24
N GLN A 629 -17.07 43.78 12.27
CA GLN A 629 -18.28 43.94 11.45
C GLN A 629 -17.94 43.82 9.96
N LEU A 630 -18.84 43.19 9.20
CA LEU A 630 -18.71 42.95 7.78
C LEU A 630 -19.84 43.67 7.03
N PHE A 631 -19.50 44.41 5.98
CA PHE A 631 -20.44 45.18 5.17
C PHE A 631 -20.23 44.94 3.68
N VAL A 632 -21.29 45.18 2.90
CA VAL A 632 -21.26 45.29 1.44
C VAL A 632 -22.13 46.48 1.04
N ASP A 633 -21.60 47.36 0.20
CA ASP A 633 -22.27 48.56 -0.30
C ASP A 633 -22.90 49.41 0.82
N GLY A 634 -22.20 49.46 1.96
CA GLY A 634 -22.64 50.18 3.15
C GLY A 634 -23.71 49.48 4.00
N LYS A 635 -24.21 48.30 3.59
CA LYS A 635 -25.15 47.48 4.37
C LYS A 635 -24.39 46.51 5.29
N LEU A 636 -24.73 46.51 6.58
CA LEU A 636 -24.19 45.56 7.56
C LEU A 636 -24.69 44.14 7.24
N LEU A 637 -23.75 43.21 7.04
CA LEU A 637 -24.04 41.80 6.80
C LEU A 637 -23.94 40.96 8.07
N ALA A 638 -22.89 41.17 8.88
CA ALA A 638 -22.67 40.38 10.09
C ALA A 638 -21.77 41.11 11.09
N THR A 639 -21.95 40.80 12.38
CA THR A 639 -21.15 41.30 13.50
C THR A 639 -20.72 40.13 14.39
N ARG A 640 -19.46 40.14 14.86
CA ARG A 640 -18.98 39.16 15.84
C ARG A 640 -18.11 39.85 16.90
N GLN A 641 -18.41 39.57 18.17
CA GLN A 641 -17.67 40.10 19.32
C GLN A 641 -16.27 39.46 19.40
N GLU A 642 -15.28 40.24 19.83
CA GLU A 642 -13.89 39.83 20.09
C GLU A 642 -13.22 39.07 18.92
N PHE A 643 -13.59 39.43 17.68
CA PHE A 643 -13.22 38.67 16.49
C PHE A 643 -12.09 39.33 15.70
N HIS A 644 -10.92 39.42 16.32
CA HIS A 644 -9.68 39.93 15.73
C HIS A 644 -8.48 39.15 16.29
N ARG A 645 -7.33 39.17 15.61
CA ARG A 645 -6.08 38.54 16.09
C ARG A 645 -4.88 39.39 15.69
N PRO A 646 -3.83 39.45 16.53
CA PRO A 646 -2.64 40.23 16.22
C PRO A 646 -1.96 39.74 14.94
N PRO A 647 -1.11 40.57 14.31
CA PRO A 647 -0.32 40.16 13.15
C PRO A 647 0.56 38.94 13.44
N VAL A 648 0.80 38.13 12.42
CA VAL A 648 1.65 36.92 12.52
C VAL A 648 2.96 37.17 11.80
N ASN A 649 4.09 36.86 12.45
CA ASN A 649 5.41 36.98 11.84
C ASN A 649 5.51 36.09 10.58
N GLY A 650 6.00 36.67 9.48
CA GLY A 650 6.13 35.97 8.20
C GLY A 650 4.87 35.96 7.35
N HIS A 651 3.75 36.55 7.81
CA HIS A 651 2.62 36.83 6.92
C HIS A 651 2.84 38.12 6.13
N VAL A 652 2.32 38.15 4.91
CA VAL A 652 2.35 39.30 4.00
C VAL A 652 0.93 39.76 3.69
N PHE A 653 0.78 41.03 3.32
CA PHE A 653 -0.50 41.57 2.85
C PHE A 653 -0.64 41.29 1.34
N LYS A 654 -1.74 40.65 0.94
CA LYS A 654 -2.03 40.28 -0.44
C LYS A 654 -3.36 40.84 -0.90
N ILE A 655 -3.41 41.25 -2.16
CA ILE A 655 -4.62 41.63 -2.89
C ILE A 655 -4.87 40.56 -3.95
N GLY A 656 -6.12 40.09 -4.08
CA GLY A 656 -6.55 39.12 -5.09
C GLY A 656 -6.09 37.67 -4.89
N SER A 657 -5.44 37.35 -3.77
CA SER A 657 -4.87 36.02 -3.50
C SER A 657 -4.67 35.75 -2.01
N THR A 658 -4.42 34.49 -1.65
CA THR A 658 -4.14 34.05 -0.27
C THR A 658 -3.19 32.85 -0.21
N ALA A 659 -3.42 31.88 0.68
CA ALA A 659 -2.73 30.59 0.70
C ALA A 659 -3.23 29.64 -0.42
N THR A 660 -2.35 28.74 -0.85
CA THR A 660 -2.56 27.84 -2.01
C THR A 660 -3.71 26.85 -1.84
N ASP A 661 -4.10 26.51 -0.61
CA ASP A 661 -5.12 25.52 -0.28
C ASP A 661 -6.38 26.13 0.37
N PHE A 662 -6.54 27.46 0.34
CA PHE A 662 -7.65 28.14 1.01
C PHE A 662 -8.12 29.36 0.22
N GLY A 663 -9.42 29.65 0.21
CA GLY A 663 -10.01 30.88 -0.37
C GLY A 663 -9.94 31.04 -1.90
N GLY A 664 -8.92 30.49 -2.57
CA GLY A 664 -8.68 30.64 -4.01
C GLY A 664 -8.29 32.06 -4.42
N ASP A 665 -7.70 32.18 -5.61
CA ASP A 665 -7.41 33.47 -6.22
C ASP A 665 -8.69 34.17 -6.69
N PHE A 666 -8.72 35.50 -6.61
CA PHE A 666 -9.85 36.28 -7.09
C PHE A 666 -10.00 36.15 -8.60
N LYS A 667 -11.21 35.81 -9.04
CA LYS A 667 -11.58 35.75 -10.46
C LYS A 667 -12.55 36.89 -10.77
N GLY A 668 -12.01 38.06 -11.06
CA GLY A 668 -12.76 39.29 -11.32
C GLY A 668 -11.81 40.48 -11.30
N ASP A 669 -12.34 41.69 -11.26
CA ASP A 669 -11.55 42.91 -11.18
C ASP A 669 -11.63 43.51 -9.77
N ILE A 670 -10.47 43.86 -9.19
CA ILE A 670 -10.38 44.68 -7.97
C ILE A 670 -9.97 46.08 -8.43
N GLY A 671 -10.84 47.06 -8.20
CA GLY A 671 -10.62 48.43 -8.61
C GLY A 671 -9.62 49.13 -7.69
N TRP A 672 -9.87 49.08 -6.39
CA TRP A 672 -8.98 49.64 -5.38
C TRP A 672 -9.15 48.95 -4.02
N VAL A 673 -8.14 49.09 -3.17
CA VAL A 673 -8.12 48.66 -1.77
C VAL A 673 -7.68 49.83 -0.90
N GLN A 674 -8.45 50.14 0.14
CA GLN A 674 -8.14 51.22 1.08
C GLN A 674 -8.21 50.71 2.52
N ILE A 675 -7.25 51.13 3.35
CA ILE A 675 -7.24 50.84 4.79
C ILE A 675 -7.13 52.17 5.54
N TYR A 676 -8.06 52.40 6.46
CA TYR A 676 -8.12 53.57 7.31
C TYR A 676 -7.77 53.23 8.77
N GLN A 677 -7.11 54.17 9.44
CA GLN A 677 -6.94 54.16 10.89
C GLN A 677 -8.19 54.76 11.52
N GLY A 678 -9.01 53.91 12.16
CA GLY A 678 -10.31 54.27 12.70
C GLY A 678 -11.39 53.22 12.44
N VAL A 679 -12.43 53.25 13.28
CA VAL A 679 -13.64 52.43 13.15
C VAL A 679 -14.74 53.32 12.55
N MET A 680 -15.03 53.15 11.27
CA MET A 680 -16.08 53.92 10.61
C MET A 680 -17.47 53.51 11.10
N SER A 681 -18.37 54.48 11.23
CA SER A 681 -19.75 54.22 11.63
C SER A 681 -20.58 53.67 10.45
N ASP A 682 -21.60 52.87 10.74
CA ASP A 682 -22.55 52.33 9.77
C ASP A 682 -23.19 53.41 8.86
N LYS A 683 -23.20 54.68 9.30
CA LYS A 683 -23.76 55.81 8.54
C LYS A 683 -22.77 56.43 7.54
N ASP A 684 -21.47 56.25 7.75
CA ASP A 684 -20.41 56.87 6.96
C ASP A 684 -19.89 55.95 5.84
N LEU A 685 -19.98 54.63 6.05
CA LEU A 685 -19.53 53.60 5.10
C LEU A 685 -20.17 53.70 3.69
N PRO A 686 -21.49 53.95 3.53
CA PRO A 686 -22.07 54.12 2.20
C PRO A 686 -21.55 55.36 1.45
N GLY A 687 -21.22 56.43 2.17
CA GLY A 687 -20.72 57.69 1.59
C GLY A 687 -19.28 57.57 1.09
N LEU A 688 -18.43 56.87 1.84
CA LEU A 688 -17.02 56.61 1.49
C LEU A 688 -16.88 55.55 0.38
N ALA A 689 -17.72 54.51 0.36
CA ALA A 689 -17.80 53.56 -0.75
C ALA A 689 -18.11 54.22 -2.11
N ALA A 690 -18.82 55.35 -2.08
CA ALA A 690 -19.13 56.19 -3.24
C ALA A 690 -18.12 57.33 -3.49
N GLY A 691 -16.99 57.38 -2.78
CA GLY A 691 -15.92 58.36 -2.98
C GLY A 691 -16.11 59.73 -2.32
N LYS A 692 -17.08 59.90 -1.40
CA LYS A 692 -17.24 61.16 -0.63
C LYS A 692 -16.36 61.12 0.62
N ARG A 693 -15.33 61.98 0.69
CA ARG A 693 -14.40 62.05 1.83
C ARG A 693 -15.05 62.78 3.02
N THR A 694 -15.17 62.11 4.16
CA THR A 694 -15.42 62.76 5.47
C THR A 694 -14.11 62.97 6.23
N HIS A 695 -14.02 64.07 6.98
CA HIS A 695 -12.76 64.71 7.40
C HIS A 695 -12.07 64.12 8.63
N THR A 696 -12.47 62.94 9.13
CA THR A 696 -12.14 62.48 10.49
C THR A 696 -11.23 61.25 10.62
N GLU A 697 -10.91 60.51 9.54
CA GLU A 697 -10.05 59.31 9.63
C GLU A 697 -8.82 59.37 8.70
N GLN A 698 -7.67 58.87 9.18
CA GLN A 698 -6.39 58.89 8.46
C GLN A 698 -6.27 57.64 7.55
N LEU A 699 -6.12 57.86 6.24
CA LEU A 699 -5.84 56.80 5.26
C LEU A 699 -4.42 56.23 5.49
N LEU A 700 -4.31 54.95 5.82
CA LEU A 700 -3.04 54.24 6.07
C LEU A 700 -2.46 53.62 4.81
N PHE A 701 -3.33 53.15 3.92
CA PHE A 701 -2.96 52.46 2.70
C PHE A 701 -4.02 52.64 1.64
N GLU A 702 -3.57 52.90 0.42
CA GLU A 702 -4.38 52.94 -0.78
C GLU A 702 -3.63 52.20 -1.88
N TRP A 703 -4.35 51.34 -2.58
CA TRP A 703 -3.91 50.68 -3.79
C TRP A 703 -5.00 50.84 -4.83
N ASP A 704 -4.64 51.33 -6.03
CA ASP A 704 -5.54 51.47 -7.16
C ASP A 704 -4.99 50.69 -8.36
N SER A 705 -5.87 49.92 -9.00
CA SER A 705 -5.58 49.16 -10.22
C SER A 705 -5.31 50.03 -11.47
N ALA A 706 -5.64 51.34 -11.40
CA ALA A 706 -5.52 52.31 -12.48
C ALA A 706 -4.25 53.19 -12.43
N GLU A 707 -3.43 53.14 -11.37
CA GLU A 707 -2.15 53.86 -11.39
C GLU A 707 -1.20 53.24 -12.43
N PRO A 708 -0.58 54.03 -13.33
CA PRO A 708 0.47 53.52 -14.20
C PRO A 708 1.67 53.14 -13.33
N THR A 709 2.20 51.93 -13.49
CA THR A 709 3.59 51.68 -13.12
C THR A 709 4.45 52.73 -13.83
N ASP A 710 5.25 53.43 -13.03
CA ASP A 710 6.04 54.59 -13.41
C ASP A 710 6.82 54.34 -14.72
N ARG A 711 6.70 55.27 -15.69
CA ARG A 711 7.25 55.15 -17.07
C ARG A 711 8.78 55.16 -17.15
N ASN A 712 9.48 55.02 -16.02
CA ASN A 712 10.94 55.01 -15.92
C ASN A 712 11.50 53.73 -15.27
N GLN A 713 10.70 52.66 -15.11
CA GLN A 713 11.26 51.36 -14.75
C GLN A 713 11.85 50.65 -15.97
N PRO A 714 12.95 49.88 -15.81
CA PRO A 714 13.51 49.05 -16.87
C PRO A 714 12.41 48.15 -17.47
N PRO A 715 12.52 47.73 -18.75
CA PRO A 715 11.48 46.94 -19.40
C PRO A 715 11.09 45.79 -18.49
N GLU A 716 9.82 45.74 -18.09
CA GLU A 716 9.33 44.72 -17.16
C GLU A 716 9.74 43.37 -17.73
N THR A 717 10.61 42.67 -17.02
CA THR A 717 10.86 41.27 -17.30
C THR A 717 9.54 40.59 -16.94
N ILE A 718 8.79 40.14 -17.93
CA ILE A 718 7.54 39.39 -17.79
C ILE A 718 7.76 38.04 -18.42
N ASN A 719 6.97 37.04 -18.03
CA ASN A 719 7.11 35.71 -18.61
C ASN A 719 6.76 35.77 -20.09
N ARG A 720 7.66 35.21 -20.89
CA ARG A 720 7.52 35.09 -22.33
C ARG A 720 7.89 33.67 -22.71
N VAL A 721 7.17 33.14 -23.69
CA VAL A 721 7.54 31.89 -24.36
C VAL A 721 7.97 32.22 -25.77
N ALA A 722 9.24 31.96 -26.08
CA ALA A 722 9.75 31.98 -27.45
C ALA A 722 9.77 30.56 -28.01
N ALA A 723 9.38 30.39 -29.27
CA ALA A 723 9.47 29.11 -29.98
C ALA A 723 10.09 29.29 -31.38
N SER A 724 10.86 28.30 -31.81
CA SER A 724 11.41 28.19 -33.16
C SER A 724 11.24 26.77 -33.68
N ALA A 725 11.23 26.60 -35.01
CA ALA A 725 11.16 25.29 -35.63
C ALA A 725 12.25 25.12 -36.69
N ARG A 726 12.88 23.94 -36.73
CA ARG A 726 13.89 23.52 -37.74
C ARG A 726 13.60 22.13 -38.30
N GLY A 727 14.35 21.74 -39.34
CA GLY A 727 14.13 20.50 -40.10
C GLY A 727 13.24 20.72 -41.32
N ASP A 728 12.26 19.83 -41.53
CA ASP A 728 11.32 19.87 -42.67
C ASP A 728 10.20 20.92 -42.51
N THR A 729 10.59 22.19 -42.34
CA THR A 729 9.68 23.31 -42.02
C THR A 729 8.91 23.89 -43.20
N ALA A 730 9.07 23.31 -44.40
CA ALA A 730 8.39 23.78 -45.61
C ALA A 730 6.86 23.74 -45.46
N GLY A 731 6.23 24.92 -45.45
CA GLY A 731 4.77 25.09 -45.34
C GLY A 731 4.23 25.11 -43.91
N LEU A 732 5.09 25.02 -42.88
CA LEU A 732 4.66 25.19 -41.48
C LEU A 732 4.41 26.67 -41.20
N VAL A 733 3.37 26.96 -40.40
CA VAL A 733 2.91 28.32 -40.10
C VAL A 733 2.78 28.52 -38.59
N TRP A 734 3.41 29.56 -38.07
CA TRP A 734 3.20 30.07 -36.72
C TRP A 734 1.99 31.00 -36.68
N GLU A 735 1.20 30.90 -35.62
CA GLU A 735 0.07 31.78 -35.36
C GLU A 735 -0.11 32.02 -33.85
N VAL A 736 -0.10 33.30 -33.48
CA VAL A 736 -0.40 33.80 -32.13
C VAL A 736 -1.86 34.22 -32.10
N GLN A 737 -2.65 33.51 -31.31
CA GLN A 737 -4.09 33.70 -31.21
C GLN A 737 -4.45 34.63 -30.05
N GLU A 738 -5.54 35.39 -30.20
CA GLU A 738 -6.01 36.34 -29.18
C GLU A 738 -6.38 35.67 -27.85
N ASP A 739 -6.72 34.37 -27.89
CA ASP A 739 -7.04 33.55 -26.71
C ASP A 739 -5.80 33.18 -25.87
N GLY A 740 -4.62 33.66 -26.26
CA GLY A 740 -3.37 33.41 -25.55
C GLY A 740 -2.64 32.16 -26.01
N ARG A 741 -2.95 31.57 -27.17
CA ARG A 741 -2.18 30.42 -27.71
C ARG A 741 -1.12 30.83 -28.72
N LEU A 742 0.02 30.17 -28.62
CA LEU A 742 0.98 30.06 -29.72
C LEU A 742 0.79 28.71 -30.40
N THR A 743 0.45 28.73 -31.69
CA THR A 743 0.08 27.53 -32.44
C THR A 743 0.94 27.34 -33.69
N MET A 744 1.14 26.08 -34.07
CA MET A 744 1.79 25.67 -35.30
C MET A 744 0.83 24.86 -36.16
N THR A 745 0.61 25.32 -37.41
CA THR A 745 -0.11 24.56 -38.42
C THR A 745 0.87 23.74 -39.25
N ILE A 746 0.61 22.43 -39.35
CA ILE A 746 1.42 21.47 -40.11
C ILE A 746 0.59 21.02 -41.31
N PRO A 747 1.02 21.30 -42.55
CA PRO A 747 0.22 20.98 -43.74
C PRO A 747 0.10 19.46 -43.97
N ALA A 748 -0.91 19.09 -44.73
CA ALA A 748 -1.02 17.76 -45.33
C ALA A 748 0.23 17.45 -46.19
N GLY A 749 0.59 16.17 -46.32
CA GLY A 749 1.79 15.78 -47.04
C GLY A 749 1.86 14.29 -47.37
N LYS A 750 2.48 13.96 -48.49
CA LYS A 750 2.71 12.57 -48.95
C LYS A 750 3.99 11.94 -48.43
N LYS A 751 4.82 12.69 -47.69
CA LYS A 751 6.09 12.24 -47.11
C LYS A 751 6.07 12.55 -45.62
N SER A 752 6.80 11.74 -44.85
CA SER A 752 7.07 12.06 -43.45
C SER A 752 7.90 13.34 -43.33
N ARG A 753 7.84 13.96 -42.15
CA ARG A 753 8.61 15.17 -41.82
C ARG A 753 9.33 14.97 -40.50
N ASP A 754 10.62 15.26 -40.48
CA ASP A 754 11.39 15.39 -39.25
C ASP A 754 11.47 16.87 -38.88
N ILE A 755 10.84 17.25 -37.78
CA ILE A 755 10.84 18.62 -37.28
C ILE A 755 11.31 18.66 -35.84
N LYS A 756 12.00 19.73 -35.47
CA LYS A 756 12.28 20.03 -34.07
C LYS A 756 11.74 21.39 -33.71
N ILE A 757 11.00 21.47 -32.61
CA ILE A 757 10.49 22.70 -32.02
C ILE A 757 11.27 22.98 -30.74
N SER A 758 11.99 24.09 -30.70
CA SER A 758 12.66 24.57 -29.50
C SER A 758 11.76 25.59 -28.82
N ILE A 759 11.63 25.53 -27.50
CA ILE A 759 10.75 26.39 -26.70
C ILE A 759 11.49 26.87 -25.45
N LEU A 760 11.51 28.17 -25.23
CA LEU A 760 12.14 28.80 -24.08
C LEU A 760 11.12 29.64 -23.33
N SER A 761 10.80 29.27 -22.09
CA SER A 761 9.93 30.02 -21.20
C SER A 761 10.73 30.69 -20.10
N ALA A 762 10.76 32.02 -20.09
CA ALA A 762 11.49 32.75 -19.06
C ALA A 762 11.00 34.19 -18.89
N LYS A 763 11.27 34.74 -17.71
CA LYS A 763 11.07 36.15 -17.37
C LYS A 763 12.22 36.99 -17.93
N ASN A 764 12.18 37.34 -19.21
CA ASN A 764 13.26 38.09 -19.89
C ASN A 764 12.76 38.98 -21.03
N THR A 765 13.62 39.78 -21.66
CA THR A 765 13.24 40.61 -22.81
C THR A 765 13.01 39.76 -24.07
N CYS A 766 12.14 40.25 -24.97
CA CYS A 766 11.86 39.59 -26.25
C CYS A 766 13.15 39.38 -27.05
N GLU A 767 14.02 40.40 -27.13
CA GLU A 767 15.27 40.33 -27.87
C GLU A 767 16.23 39.29 -27.30
N LYS A 768 16.31 39.14 -25.97
CA LYS A 768 17.18 38.14 -25.36
C LYS A 768 16.68 36.73 -25.66
N LEU A 769 15.39 36.45 -25.49
CA LEU A 769 14.85 35.11 -25.77
C LEU A 769 14.96 34.74 -27.25
N LEU A 770 14.69 35.67 -28.17
CA LEU A 770 14.87 35.45 -29.61
C LEU A 770 16.33 35.19 -29.99
N LYS A 771 17.29 35.78 -29.28
CA LYS A 771 18.71 35.52 -29.47
C LYS A 771 19.09 34.13 -28.95
N GLU A 772 18.75 33.81 -27.70
CA GLU A 772 19.08 32.51 -27.08
C GLU A 772 18.51 31.34 -27.88
N ILE A 773 17.23 31.41 -28.26
CA ILE A 773 16.59 30.32 -28.99
C ILE A 773 17.23 30.09 -30.37
N LYS A 774 17.73 31.14 -31.00
CA LYS A 774 18.51 31.04 -32.24
C LYS A 774 19.88 30.40 -31.99
N ASP A 775 20.54 30.75 -30.91
CA ASP A 775 21.89 30.25 -30.59
C ASP A 775 21.88 28.76 -30.23
N THR A 776 20.76 28.21 -29.73
CA THR A 776 20.57 26.76 -29.54
C THR A 776 20.50 25.96 -30.86
N ASP A 777 20.41 26.64 -32.01
CA ASP A 777 19.97 26.04 -33.27
C ASP A 777 21.10 25.49 -34.18
N ASN A 778 22.15 24.88 -33.61
CA ASN A 778 23.39 24.54 -34.34
C ASN A 778 23.55 23.07 -34.79
N LYS A 779 22.55 22.20 -34.63
CA LYS A 779 22.67 20.75 -34.93
C LYS A 779 21.57 20.27 -35.91
N PRO A 780 21.87 19.29 -36.80
CA PRO A 780 20.84 18.64 -37.61
C PRO A 780 19.71 18.06 -36.75
N VAL A 781 18.49 18.03 -37.28
CA VAL A 781 17.37 17.35 -36.62
C VAL A 781 17.61 15.84 -36.65
N THR A 782 17.53 15.21 -35.47
CA THR A 782 17.67 13.76 -35.33
C THR A 782 16.46 13.06 -35.91
N THR A 783 16.68 12.04 -36.74
CA THR A 783 15.61 11.18 -37.25
C THR A 783 15.26 10.12 -36.19
N LEU A 784 14.09 10.23 -35.55
CA LEU A 784 13.70 9.35 -34.44
C LEU A 784 13.51 7.89 -34.83
N THR A 785 13.19 7.60 -36.10
CA THR A 785 13.00 6.23 -36.58
C THR A 785 14.27 5.38 -36.48
N THR A 786 15.46 5.97 -36.38
CA THR A 786 16.72 5.24 -36.19
C THR A 786 16.98 4.83 -34.74
N LYS A 787 16.14 5.26 -33.79
CA LYS A 787 16.27 5.03 -32.35
C LYS A 787 15.17 4.10 -31.78
N LEU A 788 14.50 3.33 -32.65
CA LEU A 788 13.35 2.51 -32.26
C LEU A 788 13.71 1.08 -31.83
N SER A 789 14.95 0.65 -32.04
CA SER A 789 15.42 -0.71 -31.81
C SER A 789 16.33 -0.84 -30.59
N GLY A 790 16.16 0.03 -29.58
CA GLY A 790 17.01 0.00 -28.39
C GLY A 790 18.42 0.56 -28.59
N SER A 791 19.16 0.66 -27.49
CA SER A 791 20.58 1.05 -27.43
C SER A 791 21.34 0.07 -26.53
N SER A 792 22.32 0.51 -25.75
CA SER A 792 22.89 -0.31 -24.67
C SER A 792 21.94 -0.41 -23.48
N ARG A 793 21.91 -1.58 -22.84
CA ARG A 793 21.26 -1.81 -21.55
C ARG A 793 21.47 -0.68 -20.54
N ARG A 794 20.38 -0.21 -19.95
CA ARG A 794 20.37 0.75 -18.84
C ARG A 794 20.68 0.05 -17.51
N TRP A 795 20.31 -1.22 -17.38
CA TRP A 795 20.55 -2.02 -16.17
C TRP A 795 21.45 -3.22 -16.48
N PRO A 796 22.77 -3.02 -16.63
CA PRO A 796 23.71 -4.10 -16.92
C PRO A 796 23.96 -5.03 -15.71
N GLU A 797 23.61 -4.62 -14.49
CA GLU A 797 23.85 -5.40 -13.29
C GLU A 797 22.96 -6.65 -13.21
N THR A 798 23.59 -7.82 -13.16
CA THR A 798 22.94 -9.08 -12.80
C THR A 798 23.13 -9.34 -11.31
N ILE A 799 22.03 -9.45 -10.56
CA ILE A 799 22.10 -9.85 -9.15
C ILE A 799 22.11 -11.37 -9.08
N ARG A 800 23.16 -11.93 -8.45
CA ARG A 800 23.28 -13.37 -8.24
C ARG A 800 22.95 -13.72 -6.81
N VAL A 801 22.03 -14.65 -6.63
CA VAL A 801 21.63 -15.17 -5.32
C VAL A 801 21.70 -16.69 -5.32
N ARG A 802 21.94 -17.28 -4.16
CA ARG A 802 21.89 -18.72 -3.96
C ARG A 802 20.58 -19.07 -3.28
N GLY A 803 19.77 -19.91 -3.91
CA GLY A 803 18.53 -20.38 -3.30
C GLY A 803 18.75 -21.47 -2.25
N ARG A 804 17.65 -21.80 -1.57
CA ARG A 804 17.64 -22.74 -0.45
C ARG A 804 16.56 -23.79 -0.70
N GLN A 805 16.93 -25.05 -0.72
CA GLN A 805 15.95 -26.14 -0.78
C GLN A 805 15.22 -26.25 0.57
N GLY A 806 13.92 -26.50 0.51
CA GLY A 806 13.10 -26.72 1.69
C GLY A 806 13.30 -28.11 2.28
N ALA A 807 12.94 -28.28 3.55
CA ALA A 807 12.76 -29.60 4.13
C ALA A 807 11.55 -30.30 3.51
N ASP A 808 11.62 -31.63 3.42
CA ASP A 808 10.50 -32.46 3.00
C ASP A 808 9.44 -32.51 4.10
N ILE A 809 8.23 -32.09 3.77
CA ILE A 809 7.05 -32.03 4.62
C ILE A 809 5.91 -32.71 3.85
N ASN A 810 5.54 -33.92 4.28
CA ASN A 810 4.51 -34.75 3.64
C ASN A 810 4.73 -34.94 2.12
N GLY A 811 5.96 -35.30 1.70
CA GLY A 811 6.29 -35.54 0.29
C GLY A 811 6.53 -34.29 -0.55
N TYR A 812 6.41 -33.08 0.02
CA TYR A 812 6.67 -31.81 -0.65
C TYR A 812 7.63 -30.93 0.13
N ALA A 813 8.51 -30.22 -0.58
CA ALA A 813 9.42 -29.24 -0.01
C ALA A 813 9.13 -27.84 -0.56
N LEU A 814 9.13 -26.83 0.32
CA LEU A 814 9.02 -25.43 -0.08
C LEU A 814 10.41 -24.80 -0.21
N ASP A 815 10.95 -24.80 -1.43
CA ASP A 815 12.23 -24.18 -1.74
C ASP A 815 12.10 -22.65 -1.81
N THR A 816 13.11 -21.94 -1.34
CA THR A 816 13.16 -20.47 -1.37
C THR A 816 14.07 -19.98 -2.49
N ILE A 817 13.53 -19.12 -3.35
CA ILE A 817 14.29 -18.36 -4.35
C ILE A 817 14.43 -16.93 -3.80
N PRO A 818 15.62 -16.54 -3.30
CA PRO A 818 15.75 -15.29 -2.56
C PRO A 818 15.43 -14.08 -3.42
N ILE A 819 14.64 -13.18 -2.84
CA ILE A 819 14.40 -11.86 -3.41
C ILE A 819 15.54 -10.92 -3.02
N PRO A 820 16.12 -10.17 -3.98
CA PRO A 820 17.17 -9.20 -3.70
C PRO A 820 16.60 -7.89 -3.10
N PHE A 821 16.13 -7.95 -1.85
CA PHE A 821 15.59 -6.78 -1.14
C PHE A 821 16.58 -5.61 -1.07
N SER A 822 17.88 -5.92 -1.01
CA SER A 822 18.94 -4.96 -1.28
C SER A 822 19.38 -5.09 -2.73
N ASN A 823 19.19 -4.04 -3.52
CA ASN A 823 19.53 -4.00 -4.94
C ASN A 823 20.09 -2.61 -5.34
N PRO A 824 20.82 -2.51 -6.46
CA PRO A 824 21.48 -1.26 -6.88
C PRO A 824 20.51 -0.11 -7.16
N TRP A 825 19.24 -0.42 -7.47
CA TRP A 825 18.24 0.54 -7.93
C TRP A 825 17.36 1.10 -6.81
N ASN A 826 17.60 0.67 -5.57
CA ASN A 826 16.72 0.94 -4.41
C ASN A 826 15.24 0.60 -4.72
N ALA A 827 15.01 -0.41 -5.56
CA ALA A 827 13.68 -0.88 -5.90
C ALA A 827 13.11 -1.63 -4.70
N TRP A 828 11.89 -1.30 -4.29
CA TRP A 828 11.21 -2.01 -3.22
C TRP A 828 10.60 -3.30 -3.77
N MET A 829 11.22 -4.44 -3.44
CA MET A 829 10.92 -5.75 -4.00
C MET A 829 9.63 -6.41 -3.44
N ARG A 830 8.50 -5.70 -3.56
CA ARG A 830 7.16 -6.25 -3.28
C ARG A 830 6.65 -6.94 -4.53
N THR A 831 6.94 -8.23 -4.66
CA THR A 831 6.59 -9.00 -5.86
C THR A 831 5.07 -9.20 -5.96
N SER A 832 4.53 -9.07 -7.17
CA SER A 832 3.08 -9.00 -7.40
C SER A 832 2.55 -10.06 -8.35
N ALA A 833 3.32 -10.46 -9.35
CA ALA A 833 2.94 -11.52 -10.27
C ALA A 833 4.14 -12.26 -10.87
N LEU A 834 3.89 -13.47 -11.37
CA LEU A 834 4.88 -14.29 -12.05
C LEU A 834 4.28 -15.06 -13.23
N ASP A 835 5.13 -15.38 -14.22
CA ASP A 835 4.89 -16.37 -15.26
C ASP A 835 6.21 -16.93 -15.82
N PHE A 836 6.15 -17.93 -16.70
CA PHE A 836 7.35 -18.62 -17.19
C PHE A 836 7.48 -18.59 -18.70
N PHE A 837 8.71 -18.47 -19.18
CA PHE A 837 9.07 -18.85 -20.54
C PHE A 837 9.07 -20.38 -20.69
N PRO A 838 8.94 -20.91 -21.91
CA PRO A 838 9.03 -22.35 -22.17
C PRO A 838 10.32 -23.00 -21.67
N ASP A 839 11.42 -22.26 -21.61
CA ASP A 839 12.73 -22.72 -21.13
C ASP A 839 12.88 -22.74 -19.60
N GLY A 840 11.86 -22.29 -18.86
CA GLY A 840 11.81 -22.26 -17.41
C GLY A 840 12.40 -21.03 -16.74
N ARG A 841 12.86 -20.03 -17.51
CA ARG A 841 13.09 -18.68 -16.95
C ARG A 841 11.77 -18.08 -16.48
N ALA A 842 11.79 -17.42 -15.33
CA ALA A 842 10.62 -16.74 -14.79
C ALA A 842 10.61 -15.26 -15.17
N VAL A 843 9.43 -14.71 -15.36
CA VAL A 843 9.16 -13.27 -15.31
C VAL A 843 8.52 -12.97 -13.96
N VAL A 844 9.06 -12.01 -13.21
CA VAL A 844 8.52 -11.60 -11.91
C VAL A 844 8.30 -10.09 -11.89
N THR A 845 7.08 -9.65 -11.60
CA THR A 845 6.75 -8.22 -11.49
C THR A 845 6.75 -7.76 -10.04
N THR A 846 6.98 -6.47 -9.82
CA THR A 846 6.76 -5.82 -8.51
C THR A 846 5.56 -4.88 -8.58
N HIS A 847 4.86 -4.71 -7.45
CA HIS A 847 3.85 -3.66 -7.30
C HIS A 847 4.45 -2.26 -7.58
N GLY A 848 5.76 -2.11 -7.36
CA GLY A 848 6.45 -0.86 -7.62
C GLY A 848 6.55 -0.46 -9.09
N GLY A 849 6.30 -1.35 -10.06
CA GLY A 849 6.45 -1.07 -11.49
C GLY A 849 7.63 -1.74 -12.18
N ASP A 850 8.31 -2.68 -11.53
CA ASP A 850 9.47 -3.38 -12.10
C ASP A 850 9.07 -4.73 -12.68
N VAL A 851 9.80 -5.17 -13.71
CA VAL A 851 9.73 -6.51 -14.28
C VAL A 851 11.15 -7.10 -14.29
N TYR A 852 11.29 -8.31 -13.78
CA TYR A 852 12.55 -9.03 -13.71
C TYR A 852 12.48 -10.34 -14.49
N ILE A 853 13.55 -10.67 -15.22
CA ILE A 853 13.78 -12.03 -15.72
C ILE A 853 14.66 -12.75 -14.71
N VAL A 854 14.17 -13.88 -14.21
CA VAL A 854 14.88 -14.74 -13.26
C VAL A 854 15.30 -16.04 -13.96
N SER A 855 16.60 -16.30 -13.98
CA SER A 855 17.18 -17.49 -14.64
C SER A 855 18.08 -18.29 -13.69
N GLY A 856 18.52 -19.47 -14.13
CA GLY A 856 19.31 -20.39 -13.29
C GLY A 856 18.47 -21.12 -12.24
N ILE A 857 17.15 -21.22 -12.46
CA ILE A 857 16.23 -21.93 -11.59
C ILE A 857 16.31 -23.43 -11.91
N ASP A 858 17.24 -24.12 -11.26
CA ASP A 858 17.43 -25.57 -11.39
C ASP A 858 17.01 -26.31 -10.10
N HIS A 859 17.28 -27.62 -10.04
CA HIS A 859 17.02 -28.39 -8.84
C HIS A 859 17.86 -27.89 -7.65
N ALA A 860 19.14 -27.60 -7.86
CA ALA A 860 20.11 -27.28 -6.80
C ALA A 860 19.98 -25.84 -6.26
N LEU A 861 19.37 -24.94 -7.03
CA LEU A 861 19.23 -23.51 -6.75
C LEU A 861 20.58 -22.83 -6.44
N SER A 862 21.65 -23.30 -7.08
CA SER A 862 23.02 -22.94 -6.72
C SER A 862 23.39 -21.50 -7.12
N THR A 863 22.95 -21.06 -8.30
CA THR A 863 23.23 -19.73 -8.85
C THR A 863 22.02 -19.21 -9.63
N ILE A 864 21.17 -18.46 -8.96
CA ILE A 864 20.00 -17.81 -9.55
C ILE A 864 20.37 -16.38 -9.92
N GLN A 865 19.91 -15.94 -11.08
CA GLN A 865 20.22 -14.62 -11.61
C GLN A 865 18.95 -13.79 -11.78
N TRP A 866 18.92 -12.61 -11.17
CA TRP A 866 17.88 -11.62 -11.37
C TRP A 866 18.40 -10.52 -12.29
N ASN A 867 17.73 -10.32 -13.43
CA ASN A 867 17.99 -9.25 -14.37
C ASN A 867 16.75 -8.36 -14.46
N ARG A 868 16.92 -7.05 -14.30
CA ARG A 868 15.81 -6.09 -14.46
C ARG A 868 15.54 -5.90 -15.94
N PHE A 869 14.31 -6.15 -16.37
CA PHE A 869 13.87 -6.11 -17.77
C PHE A 869 13.14 -4.82 -18.12
N ALA A 870 12.30 -4.35 -17.21
CA ALA A 870 11.57 -3.09 -17.35
C ALA A 870 11.36 -2.44 -15.98
N ALA A 871 11.11 -1.13 -15.97
CA ALA A 871 10.81 -0.35 -14.78
C ALA A 871 9.83 0.78 -15.09
N GLY A 872 9.25 1.34 -14.03
CA GLY A 872 8.38 2.52 -14.13
C GLY A 872 6.96 2.22 -14.62
N LEU A 873 6.54 0.95 -14.66
CA LEU A 873 5.16 0.58 -15.01
C LEU A 873 4.18 0.97 -13.90
N PHE A 874 2.91 1.20 -14.25
CA PHE A 874 1.90 1.67 -13.32
C PHE A 874 1.27 0.52 -12.52
N GLU A 875 1.81 0.25 -11.33
CA GLU A 875 1.32 -0.73 -10.34
C GLU A 875 0.92 -2.12 -10.92
N PRO A 876 1.88 -2.91 -11.46
CA PRO A 876 1.60 -4.23 -12.05
C PRO A 876 1.03 -5.26 -11.07
N PHE A 877 -0.06 -5.94 -11.44
CA PHE A 877 -0.69 -7.01 -10.64
C PHE A 877 -1.06 -8.29 -11.44
N GLY A 878 -0.63 -8.37 -12.69
CA GLY A 878 -0.79 -9.54 -13.55
C GLY A 878 0.34 -9.62 -14.58
N VAL A 879 0.75 -10.84 -14.93
CA VAL A 879 1.71 -11.10 -16.00
C VAL A 879 1.40 -12.43 -16.68
N LYS A 880 1.58 -12.46 -18.00
CA LYS A 880 1.50 -13.65 -18.85
C LYS A 880 2.59 -13.63 -19.92
N VAL A 881 3.21 -14.78 -20.18
CA VAL A 881 4.09 -15.00 -21.32
C VAL A 881 3.31 -15.79 -22.36
N VAL A 882 3.05 -15.17 -23.52
CA VAL A 882 2.33 -15.78 -24.65
C VAL A 882 3.24 -15.68 -25.86
N ASP A 883 3.57 -16.80 -26.49
CA ASP A 883 4.51 -16.87 -27.62
C ASP A 883 5.83 -16.12 -27.35
N GLU A 884 6.44 -16.42 -26.19
CA GLU A 884 7.67 -15.79 -25.67
C GLU A 884 7.57 -14.27 -25.46
N THR A 885 6.38 -13.69 -25.59
CA THR A 885 6.12 -12.26 -25.41
C THR A 885 5.52 -11.99 -24.04
N ILE A 886 6.02 -10.96 -23.35
CA ILE A 886 5.58 -10.60 -22.00
C ILE A 886 4.43 -9.59 -22.07
N TYR A 887 3.29 -9.97 -21.49
CA TYR A 887 2.12 -9.12 -21.25
C TYR A 887 1.98 -8.83 -19.76
N VAL A 888 1.76 -7.57 -19.39
CA VAL A 888 1.65 -7.11 -18.01
C VAL A 888 0.37 -6.33 -17.81
N THR A 889 -0.45 -6.74 -16.85
CA THR A 889 -1.61 -5.94 -16.41
C THR A 889 -1.11 -4.86 -15.45
N CYS A 890 -1.39 -3.61 -15.82
CA CYS A 890 -1.14 -2.40 -15.06
C CYS A 890 -2.47 -1.72 -14.72
N ARG A 891 -2.41 -0.73 -13.84
CA ARG A 891 -3.58 0.05 -13.46
C ARG A 891 -4.18 0.86 -14.61
N ASP A 892 -3.36 1.22 -15.59
CA ASP A 892 -3.73 1.95 -16.80
C ASP A 892 -4.07 1.06 -18.02
N GLY A 893 -4.13 -0.25 -17.84
CA GLY A 893 -4.48 -1.22 -18.88
C GLY A 893 -3.46 -2.33 -19.00
N MET A 894 -3.12 -2.74 -20.23
CA MET A 894 -2.16 -3.82 -20.47
C MET A 894 -0.97 -3.35 -21.28
N LYS A 895 0.22 -3.78 -20.85
CA LYS A 895 1.49 -3.51 -21.52
C LYS A 895 2.01 -4.76 -22.22
N ARG A 896 2.54 -4.59 -23.43
CA ARG A 896 3.30 -5.61 -24.15
C ARG A 896 4.74 -5.16 -24.25
N LEU A 897 5.68 -5.98 -23.76
CA LEU A 897 7.08 -5.58 -23.62
C LEU A 897 7.92 -6.22 -24.73
N HIS A 898 8.70 -5.40 -25.43
CA HIS A 898 9.53 -5.84 -26.55
C HIS A 898 11.00 -5.54 -26.29
N ASP A 899 11.84 -6.56 -26.48
CA ASP A 899 13.29 -6.46 -26.55
C ASP A 899 13.69 -6.62 -28.03
N TYR A 900 13.95 -5.51 -28.71
CA TYR A 900 14.20 -5.51 -30.16
C TYR A 900 15.67 -5.72 -30.51
N ASN A 901 16.59 -5.44 -29.58
CA ASN A 901 18.03 -5.65 -29.76
C ASN A 901 18.55 -6.98 -29.17
N GLY A 902 17.72 -7.70 -28.40
CA GLY A 902 18.04 -8.98 -27.77
C GLY A 902 19.02 -8.87 -26.59
N ASP A 903 19.10 -7.72 -25.92
CA ASP A 903 20.06 -7.49 -24.83
C ASP A 903 19.56 -7.93 -23.45
N GLY A 904 18.30 -8.36 -23.36
CA GLY A 904 17.64 -8.75 -22.12
C GLY A 904 17.01 -7.58 -21.37
N GLU A 905 16.63 -6.51 -22.06
CA GLU A 905 15.91 -5.34 -21.55
C GLU A 905 14.80 -4.91 -22.53
N ALA A 906 13.69 -4.35 -22.03
CA ALA A 906 12.62 -3.85 -22.89
C ALA A 906 13.00 -2.51 -23.54
N ASP A 907 12.96 -2.46 -24.87
CA ASP A 907 13.18 -1.27 -25.70
C ASP A 907 11.89 -0.54 -26.03
N PHE A 908 10.79 -1.27 -26.16
CA PHE A 908 9.48 -0.72 -26.45
C PHE A 908 8.45 -1.26 -25.46
N ILE A 909 7.85 -0.33 -24.73
CA ILE A 909 6.77 -0.59 -23.79
C ILE A 909 5.49 -0.17 -24.49
N GLU A 910 4.85 -1.14 -25.14
CA GLU A 910 3.61 -0.95 -25.88
C GLU A 910 2.44 -0.86 -24.92
N SER A 911 1.53 0.10 -25.14
CA SER A 911 0.22 0.10 -24.50
C SER A 911 -0.75 -0.71 -25.35
N PHE A 912 -0.68 -2.03 -25.20
CA PHE A 912 -1.45 -3.01 -25.97
C PHE A 912 -2.96 -2.84 -25.80
N TRP A 913 -3.40 -2.49 -24.59
CA TRP A 913 -4.76 -2.06 -24.30
C TRP A 913 -4.72 -0.86 -23.35
N ASN A 914 -5.39 0.22 -23.75
CA ASN A 914 -5.56 1.43 -22.93
C ASN A 914 -6.90 1.35 -22.21
N ASP A 915 -6.86 1.26 -20.88
CA ASP A 915 -8.07 1.19 -20.07
C ASP A 915 -8.80 2.54 -20.09
N ASP A 916 -10.08 2.52 -20.43
CA ASP A 916 -10.93 3.73 -20.48
C ASP A 916 -11.47 4.15 -19.09
N ASP A 917 -11.19 3.34 -18.07
CA ASP A 917 -11.76 3.46 -16.74
C ASP A 917 -10.68 3.33 -15.67
N VAL A 918 -9.63 4.16 -15.76
CA VAL A 918 -8.54 4.18 -14.79
C VAL A 918 -8.95 4.96 -13.54
N SER A 919 -8.90 4.30 -12.39
CA SER A 919 -9.25 4.89 -11.09
C SER A 919 -8.12 5.72 -10.51
N CYS A 920 -8.45 6.84 -9.85
CA CYS A 920 -7.48 7.67 -9.12
C CYS A 920 -7.34 7.27 -7.64
N VAL A 921 -8.18 6.34 -7.14
CA VAL A 921 -8.27 6.02 -5.71
C VAL A 921 -7.37 4.85 -5.33
N PHE A 922 -6.81 4.86 -4.13
CA PHE A 922 -5.70 3.99 -3.75
C PHE A 922 -5.92 2.47 -3.89
N HIS A 923 -7.17 1.98 -3.90
CA HIS A 923 -7.52 0.56 -4.08
C HIS A 923 -8.05 0.21 -5.48
N GLY A 924 -7.97 1.12 -6.46
CA GLY A 924 -8.45 0.90 -7.83
C GLY A 924 -7.47 0.15 -8.72
N TYR A 925 -7.21 -1.13 -8.42
CA TYR A 925 -6.30 -1.97 -9.19
C TYR A 925 -7.01 -2.78 -10.28
N ASN A 926 -6.27 -3.08 -11.34
CA ASN A 926 -6.54 -4.16 -12.27
C ASN A 926 -5.74 -5.40 -11.82
N PHE A 927 -6.43 -6.45 -11.41
CA PHE A 927 -5.82 -7.66 -10.84
C PHE A 927 -5.70 -8.78 -11.87
N ASN A 928 -4.61 -9.55 -11.73
CA ASN A 928 -4.36 -10.80 -12.44
C ASN A 928 -4.24 -10.63 -13.97
N LEU A 929 -3.93 -11.74 -14.62
CA LEU A 929 -3.97 -11.87 -16.07
C LEU A 929 -4.07 -13.35 -16.41
N GLN A 930 -5.13 -13.73 -17.13
CA GLN A 930 -5.34 -15.08 -17.66
C GLN A 930 -5.56 -15.02 -19.17
N VAL A 931 -5.35 -16.15 -19.85
CA VAL A 931 -5.50 -16.27 -21.30
C VAL A 931 -6.30 -17.53 -21.60
N ASP A 932 -7.29 -17.42 -22.48
CA ASP A 932 -8.05 -18.56 -22.99
C ASP A 932 -7.36 -19.21 -24.20
N ASP A 933 -7.95 -20.26 -24.77
CA ASP A 933 -7.36 -20.98 -25.90
C ASP A 933 -7.47 -20.21 -27.24
N GLU A 934 -8.27 -19.16 -27.29
CA GLU A 934 -8.40 -18.24 -28.44
C GLU A 934 -7.40 -17.08 -28.37
N GLY A 935 -6.67 -16.95 -27.26
CA GLY A 935 -5.73 -15.86 -27.01
C GLY A 935 -6.37 -14.59 -26.41
N ASN A 936 -7.64 -14.63 -26.00
CA ASN A 936 -8.25 -13.52 -25.29
C ASN A 936 -7.70 -13.45 -23.86
N PHE A 937 -7.49 -12.23 -23.38
CA PHE A 937 -6.97 -11.94 -22.06
C PHE A 937 -8.09 -11.60 -21.07
N TYR A 938 -7.96 -12.06 -19.83
CA TYR A 938 -8.92 -11.84 -18.76
C TYR A 938 -8.26 -11.23 -17.53
N LEU A 939 -8.90 -10.20 -16.95
CA LEU A 939 -8.46 -9.52 -15.73
C LEU A 939 -9.67 -9.09 -14.89
N ALA A 940 -9.45 -8.83 -13.60
CA ALA A 940 -10.51 -8.39 -12.68
C ALA A 940 -10.27 -6.96 -12.19
N LYS A 941 -11.30 -6.11 -12.25
CA LYS A 941 -11.26 -4.74 -11.73
C LYS A 941 -11.77 -4.69 -10.30
N ALA A 942 -11.11 -3.90 -9.45
CA ALA A 942 -11.58 -3.68 -8.09
C ALA A 942 -12.97 -3.02 -8.05
N GLY A 943 -13.87 -3.54 -7.22
CA GLY A 943 -15.19 -2.96 -6.95
C GLY A 943 -15.20 -2.03 -5.74
N GLN A 944 -14.37 -2.26 -4.72
CA GLN A 944 -14.41 -1.46 -3.50
C GLN A 944 -13.51 -0.22 -3.54
N HIS A 945 -14.00 0.90 -3.02
CA HIS A 945 -13.22 2.14 -2.85
C HIS A 945 -12.64 2.67 -4.17
N THR A 946 -13.30 2.35 -5.28
CA THR A 946 -12.91 2.83 -6.60
C THR A 946 -13.87 3.91 -7.06
N ASP A 947 -13.41 4.75 -7.98
CA ASP A 947 -14.25 5.68 -8.73
C ASP A 947 -14.55 5.16 -10.14
N HIS A 948 -14.30 3.87 -10.40
CA HIS A 948 -14.58 3.18 -11.67
C HIS A 948 -16.04 3.39 -12.12
N HIS A 949 -16.26 3.46 -13.43
CA HIS A 949 -17.62 3.41 -13.99
C HIS A 949 -18.05 1.97 -14.26
N ARG A 950 -17.08 1.05 -14.44
CA ARG A 950 -17.24 -0.41 -14.47
C ARG A 950 -16.58 -1.10 -13.26
N PRO A 951 -16.98 -0.77 -12.02
CA PRO A 951 -16.38 -1.33 -10.82
C PRO A 951 -16.73 -2.80 -10.64
N GLY A 952 -15.77 -3.59 -10.15
CA GLY A 952 -16.07 -4.97 -9.76
C GLY A 952 -16.42 -5.87 -10.94
N THR A 953 -15.71 -5.70 -12.05
CA THR A 953 -15.95 -6.39 -13.31
C THR A 953 -14.85 -7.38 -13.65
N ILE A 954 -15.22 -8.40 -14.41
CA ILE A 954 -14.27 -9.24 -15.13
C ILE A 954 -14.23 -8.73 -16.57
N MET A 955 -13.05 -8.30 -17.01
CA MET A 955 -12.83 -7.75 -18.35
C MET A 955 -12.24 -8.82 -19.26
N LYS A 956 -12.71 -8.87 -20.51
CA LYS A 956 -12.13 -9.65 -21.61
C LYS A 956 -11.54 -8.70 -22.65
N VAL A 957 -10.24 -8.85 -22.93
CA VAL A 957 -9.52 -8.10 -23.96
C VAL A 957 -9.16 -9.07 -25.09
N PRO A 958 -9.48 -8.77 -26.36
CA PRO A 958 -9.23 -9.68 -27.46
C PRO A 958 -7.71 -9.79 -27.79
N PRO A 959 -7.26 -10.85 -28.48
CA PRO A 959 -5.83 -11.12 -28.74
C PRO A 959 -5.12 -10.02 -29.55
N GLN A 960 -5.86 -9.25 -30.33
CA GLN A 960 -5.34 -8.11 -31.09
C GLN A 960 -5.34 -6.78 -30.31
N GLY A 961 -5.89 -6.75 -29.09
CA GLY A 961 -6.17 -5.52 -28.35
C GLY A 961 -7.42 -4.79 -28.87
N GLY A 962 -7.68 -3.59 -28.35
CA GLY A 962 -8.84 -2.77 -28.74
C GLY A 962 -9.99 -2.84 -27.73
N GLU A 963 -11.24 -2.87 -28.21
CA GLU A 963 -12.42 -2.78 -27.36
C GLU A 963 -12.54 -4.01 -26.44
N ALA A 964 -12.66 -3.74 -25.13
CA ALA A 964 -12.76 -4.76 -24.09
C ALA A 964 -14.22 -4.94 -23.66
N GLU A 965 -14.60 -6.20 -23.46
CA GLU A 965 -15.93 -6.61 -23.04
C GLU A 965 -15.99 -6.82 -21.52
N VAL A 966 -17.13 -6.49 -20.90
CA VAL A 966 -17.42 -6.90 -19.52
C VAL A 966 -18.09 -8.26 -19.56
N VAL A 967 -17.43 -9.27 -19.00
CA VAL A 967 -17.93 -10.66 -18.97
C VAL A 967 -18.88 -10.88 -17.79
N ALA A 968 -18.55 -10.30 -16.63
CA ALA A 968 -19.31 -10.47 -15.41
C ALA A 968 -19.11 -9.30 -14.43
N TRP A 969 -20.00 -9.18 -13.45
CA TRP A 969 -20.06 -8.09 -12.47
C TRP A 969 -20.11 -8.61 -11.03
N GLY A 970 -20.02 -7.69 -10.07
CA GLY A 970 -20.33 -7.97 -8.67
C GLY A 970 -19.18 -8.57 -7.87
N VAL A 971 -17.92 -8.42 -8.31
CA VAL A 971 -16.76 -8.67 -7.44
C VAL A 971 -16.36 -7.41 -6.67
N ARG A 972 -15.76 -7.56 -5.49
CA ARG A 972 -15.42 -6.47 -4.58
C ARG A 972 -13.93 -6.15 -4.57
N THR A 973 -13.10 -7.10 -4.15
CA THR A 973 -11.64 -6.98 -4.13
C THR A 973 -11.04 -8.30 -4.64
N PRO A 974 -11.14 -8.55 -5.95
CA PRO A 974 -10.82 -9.84 -6.58
C PRO A 974 -9.32 -10.02 -6.77
N ASN A 975 -8.58 -10.25 -5.68
CA ASN A 975 -7.12 -10.36 -5.76
C ASN A 975 -6.69 -11.55 -6.63
N GLY A 976 -7.45 -12.64 -6.68
CA GLY A 976 -7.08 -13.88 -7.34
C GLY A 976 -7.97 -14.28 -8.50
N MET A 977 -7.35 -14.83 -9.54
CA MET A 977 -8.01 -15.53 -10.63
C MET A 977 -7.17 -16.75 -11.04
N GLY A 978 -7.83 -17.75 -11.63
CA GLY A 978 -7.23 -18.95 -12.20
C GLY A 978 -8.09 -19.52 -13.32
N ARG A 979 -7.72 -20.71 -13.80
CA ARG A 979 -8.43 -21.45 -14.86
C ARG A 979 -8.57 -22.91 -14.44
N LEU A 980 -9.76 -23.47 -14.61
CA LEU A 980 -10.07 -24.89 -14.38
C LEU A 980 -9.62 -25.75 -15.58
N ALA A 981 -9.57 -27.07 -15.38
CA ALA A 981 -9.22 -28.02 -16.45
C ALA A 981 -10.19 -27.98 -17.65
N ASP A 982 -11.46 -27.66 -17.41
CA ASP A 982 -12.50 -27.58 -18.45
C ASP A 982 -12.47 -26.25 -19.22
N GLY A 983 -11.55 -25.34 -18.86
CA GLY A 983 -11.38 -24.05 -19.50
C GLY A 983 -12.10 -22.89 -18.82
N ARG A 984 -13.04 -23.12 -17.89
CA ARG A 984 -13.70 -22.05 -17.14
C ARG A 984 -12.69 -21.27 -16.30
N PHE A 985 -12.86 -19.95 -16.22
CA PHE A 985 -12.05 -19.13 -15.32
C PHE A 985 -12.63 -19.12 -13.92
N THR A 986 -11.77 -18.91 -12.92
CA THR A 986 -12.19 -18.71 -11.52
C THR A 986 -11.78 -17.33 -11.06
N VAL A 987 -12.54 -16.76 -10.13
CA VAL A 987 -12.18 -15.55 -9.39
C VAL A 987 -12.38 -15.81 -7.90
N SER A 988 -11.44 -15.35 -7.09
CA SER A 988 -11.62 -15.30 -5.65
C SER A 988 -11.76 -13.88 -5.16
N ASP A 989 -12.61 -13.70 -4.17
CA ASP A 989 -12.96 -12.39 -3.65
C ASP A 989 -12.86 -12.35 -2.12
N ASN A 990 -12.55 -11.16 -1.60
CA ASN A 990 -12.31 -10.95 -0.18
C ASN A 990 -13.58 -10.50 0.54
N GLN A 991 -13.74 -10.96 1.79
CA GLN A 991 -14.82 -10.56 2.70
C GLN A 991 -14.90 -9.04 2.87
N GLY A 992 -16.12 -8.49 2.88
CA GLY A 992 -16.43 -7.11 3.26
C GLY A 992 -17.90 -6.76 2.99
N PRO A 993 -18.25 -5.50 2.69
CA PRO A 993 -19.63 -5.13 2.40
C PRO A 993 -20.16 -5.95 1.23
N TRP A 994 -21.33 -6.56 1.39
CA TRP A 994 -21.96 -7.45 0.41
C TRP A 994 -21.15 -8.70 0.02
N MET A 995 -20.09 -9.00 0.78
CA MET A 995 -19.24 -10.17 0.58
C MET A 995 -19.07 -10.89 1.94
N PRO A 996 -19.95 -11.86 2.26
CA PRO A 996 -20.10 -12.38 3.63
C PRO A 996 -18.86 -13.06 4.18
N ALA A 997 -18.11 -13.77 3.33
CA ALA A 997 -16.85 -14.43 3.62
C ALA A 997 -15.93 -14.37 2.39
N GLY A 998 -14.70 -14.89 2.49
CA GLY A 998 -13.87 -15.13 1.31
C GLY A 998 -14.50 -16.22 0.46
N LYS A 999 -14.26 -16.22 -0.86
CA LYS A 999 -14.88 -17.23 -1.75
C LYS A 999 -14.08 -17.48 -3.01
N ILE A 1000 -14.37 -18.58 -3.69
CA ILE A 1000 -13.96 -18.83 -5.08
C ILE A 1000 -15.18 -19.14 -5.93
N SER A 1001 -15.35 -18.41 -7.03
CA SER A 1001 -16.46 -18.53 -7.96
C SER A 1001 -15.93 -18.91 -9.35
N ALA A 1002 -16.68 -19.74 -10.07
CA ALA A 1002 -16.48 -19.91 -11.51
C ALA A 1002 -17.06 -18.69 -12.23
N ILE A 1003 -16.33 -18.18 -13.22
CA ILE A 1003 -16.73 -17.03 -14.02
C ILE A 1003 -17.64 -17.51 -15.14
N GLU A 1004 -18.88 -17.04 -15.13
CA GLU A 1004 -19.89 -17.31 -16.14
C GLU A 1004 -20.24 -15.99 -16.86
N PRO A 1005 -20.50 -16.02 -18.18
CA PRO A 1005 -21.00 -14.87 -18.90
C PRO A 1005 -22.26 -14.29 -18.25
N ASP A 1006 -22.31 -12.96 -18.17
CA ASP A 1006 -23.36 -12.19 -17.50
C ASP A 1006 -23.51 -12.45 -15.99
N GLY A 1007 -22.56 -13.14 -15.34
CA GLY A 1007 -22.62 -13.46 -13.91
C GLY A 1007 -22.63 -12.24 -12.97
N PHE A 1008 -23.30 -12.36 -11.83
CA PHE A 1008 -23.29 -11.39 -10.73
C PHE A 1008 -22.83 -12.04 -9.43
N TYR A 1009 -21.69 -11.61 -8.90
CA TYR A 1009 -21.05 -12.23 -7.72
C TYR A 1009 -21.32 -11.49 -6.39
N GLY A 1010 -22.40 -10.72 -6.28
CA GLY A 1010 -22.94 -10.30 -4.99
C GLY A 1010 -22.53 -8.92 -4.49
N ASN A 1011 -21.48 -8.27 -5.01
CA ASN A 1011 -21.17 -6.89 -4.64
C ASN A 1011 -22.18 -5.91 -5.26
N MET A 1012 -23.11 -5.42 -4.44
CA MET A 1012 -24.24 -4.55 -4.85
C MET A 1012 -23.80 -3.21 -5.46
N PRO A 1013 -24.70 -2.55 -6.24
CA PRO A 1013 -24.34 -1.41 -7.06
C PRO A 1013 -23.71 -0.27 -6.27
N ILE A 1014 -22.61 0.25 -6.81
CA ILE A 1014 -21.92 1.43 -6.26
C ILE A 1014 -22.06 2.67 -7.14
N ASN A 1015 -22.56 2.52 -8.37
CA ASN A 1015 -22.78 3.61 -9.32
C ASN A 1015 -24.01 3.34 -10.21
N THR A 1016 -24.37 4.31 -11.05
CA THR A 1016 -25.55 4.26 -11.92
C THR A 1016 -25.45 3.20 -13.02
N GLU A 1017 -24.26 2.94 -13.56
CA GLU A 1017 -24.06 1.99 -14.66
C GLU A 1017 -24.29 0.55 -14.17
N GLN A 1018 -23.69 0.18 -13.04
CA GLN A 1018 -23.92 -1.11 -12.41
C GLN A 1018 -25.37 -1.26 -11.95
N ASP A 1019 -26.00 -0.21 -11.40
CA ASP A 1019 -27.42 -0.24 -11.02
C ASP A 1019 -28.31 -0.48 -12.25
N SER A 1020 -28.01 0.18 -13.37
CA SER A 1020 -28.75 0.02 -14.63
C SER A 1020 -28.59 -1.38 -15.20
N TRP A 1021 -27.36 -1.91 -15.27
CA TRP A 1021 -27.09 -3.28 -15.73
C TRP A 1021 -27.81 -4.32 -14.86
N LEU A 1022 -27.78 -4.15 -13.54
CA LEU A 1022 -28.49 -5.04 -12.62
C LEU A 1022 -30.00 -4.98 -12.83
N ARG A 1023 -30.59 -3.80 -12.92
CA ARG A 1023 -32.03 -3.67 -13.17
C ARG A 1023 -32.44 -4.23 -14.52
N GLU A 1024 -31.60 -4.07 -15.55
CA GLU A 1024 -31.84 -4.68 -16.86
C GLU A 1024 -31.83 -6.20 -16.77
N LYS A 1025 -30.84 -6.78 -16.06
CA LYS A 1025 -30.73 -8.22 -15.84
C LYS A 1025 -31.88 -8.79 -15.00
N TYR A 1026 -32.41 -8.03 -14.04
CA TYR A 1026 -33.40 -8.47 -13.05
C TYR A 1026 -34.76 -7.75 -13.16
N ASP A 1027 -35.25 -7.56 -14.39
CA ASP A 1027 -36.62 -7.08 -14.70
C ASP A 1027 -37.06 -5.76 -14.02
N GLY A 1028 -36.12 -4.84 -13.83
CA GLY A 1028 -36.32 -3.50 -13.27
C GLY A 1028 -36.01 -3.39 -11.77
N GLU A 1029 -35.84 -4.52 -11.08
CA GLU A 1029 -35.56 -4.57 -9.64
C GLU A 1029 -34.09 -4.86 -9.37
N LEU A 1030 -33.66 -4.62 -8.12
CA LEU A 1030 -32.34 -5.05 -7.67
C LEU A 1030 -32.40 -6.52 -7.24
N PRO A 1031 -31.31 -7.29 -7.43
CA PRO A 1031 -31.30 -8.70 -7.08
C PRO A 1031 -31.41 -8.92 -5.56
N GLU A 1032 -32.16 -9.95 -5.19
CA GLU A 1032 -32.25 -10.45 -3.80
C GLU A 1032 -31.30 -11.64 -3.54
N ALA A 1033 -30.61 -12.12 -4.57
CA ALA A 1033 -29.60 -13.18 -4.51
C ALA A 1033 -28.51 -12.95 -5.57
N PHE A 1034 -27.45 -13.75 -5.54
CA PHE A 1034 -26.34 -13.67 -6.49
C PHE A 1034 -25.82 -15.06 -6.83
N ASP A 1035 -25.00 -15.14 -7.88
CA ASP A 1035 -24.43 -16.40 -8.36
C ASP A 1035 -23.45 -16.97 -7.32
N GLN A 1036 -23.76 -18.18 -6.85
CA GLN A 1036 -23.08 -18.75 -5.70
C GLN A 1036 -21.66 -19.21 -6.04
N PRO A 1037 -20.68 -19.01 -5.12
CA PRO A 1037 -19.35 -19.59 -5.28
C PRO A 1037 -19.41 -21.10 -5.12
N PHE A 1038 -18.51 -21.86 -5.74
CA PHE A 1038 -18.42 -23.29 -5.46
C PHE A 1038 -17.76 -23.57 -4.09
N ILE A 1039 -17.10 -22.57 -3.48
CA ILE A 1039 -16.56 -22.67 -2.12
C ILE A 1039 -16.56 -21.30 -1.41
N TRP A 1040 -17.08 -21.28 -0.19
CA TRP A 1040 -16.87 -20.24 0.81
C TRP A 1040 -15.66 -20.59 1.70
N MET A 1041 -15.00 -19.54 2.20
CA MET A 1041 -13.84 -19.65 3.08
C MET A 1041 -14.00 -18.71 4.27
N PRO A 1042 -14.11 -19.25 5.50
CA PRO A 1042 -14.22 -18.42 6.69
C PRO A 1042 -12.88 -17.76 7.01
N GLN A 1043 -12.92 -16.64 7.73
CA GLN A 1043 -11.72 -15.89 8.15
C GLN A 1043 -10.68 -16.73 8.92
N GLU A 1044 -11.13 -17.75 9.65
CA GLU A 1044 -10.24 -18.67 10.37
C GLU A 1044 -9.38 -19.51 9.40
N LEU A 1045 -9.96 -19.94 8.28
CA LEU A 1045 -9.29 -20.65 7.20
C LEU A 1045 -8.44 -19.69 6.34
N ASP A 1046 -9.06 -18.65 5.78
CA ASP A 1046 -8.39 -17.62 4.98
C ASP A 1046 -8.98 -16.23 5.24
N SER A 1047 -8.10 -15.30 5.63
CA SER A 1047 -8.47 -13.91 5.91
C SER A 1047 -8.33 -12.98 4.70
N SER A 1048 -7.69 -13.45 3.61
CA SER A 1048 -7.54 -12.71 2.36
C SER A 1048 -7.12 -13.63 1.23
N CYS A 1049 -7.96 -13.79 0.22
CA CYS A 1049 -7.78 -14.73 -0.87
C CYS A 1049 -6.67 -14.29 -1.84
N GLY A 1050 -5.94 -15.28 -2.36
CA GLY A 1050 -4.97 -15.16 -3.45
C GLY A 1050 -5.43 -15.89 -4.71
N GLY A 1051 -4.50 -16.25 -5.61
CA GLY A 1051 -4.83 -16.82 -6.92
C GLY A 1051 -5.19 -18.31 -6.90
N GLN A 1052 -5.63 -18.82 -8.05
CA GLN A 1052 -5.84 -20.25 -8.28
C GLN A 1052 -5.00 -20.75 -9.47
N VAL A 1053 -4.65 -22.03 -9.47
CA VAL A 1053 -4.00 -22.70 -10.59
C VAL A 1053 -4.44 -24.16 -10.64
N TRP A 1054 -4.80 -24.65 -11.83
CA TRP A 1054 -4.90 -26.08 -12.07
C TRP A 1054 -3.52 -26.63 -12.38
N VAL A 1055 -3.07 -27.65 -11.66
CA VAL A 1055 -1.78 -28.30 -11.90
C VAL A 1055 -2.04 -29.67 -12.49
N ASP A 1056 -1.70 -29.90 -13.76
CA ASP A 1056 -1.89 -31.15 -14.49
C ASP A 1056 -0.58 -31.90 -14.78
N ASP A 1057 0.58 -31.26 -14.50
CA ASP A 1057 1.87 -31.88 -14.74
C ASP A 1057 2.11 -33.05 -13.76
N PRO A 1058 2.32 -34.28 -14.23
CA PRO A 1058 2.49 -35.45 -13.36
C PRO A 1058 3.78 -35.41 -12.54
N ARG A 1059 4.77 -34.59 -12.94
CA ARG A 1059 6.02 -34.39 -12.16
C ARG A 1059 5.75 -33.69 -10.83
N PHE A 1060 4.59 -33.06 -10.68
CA PHE A 1060 4.14 -32.48 -9.42
C PHE A 1060 3.63 -33.54 -8.43
N GLY A 1061 3.58 -34.82 -8.80
CA GLY A 1061 3.26 -35.91 -7.88
C GLY A 1061 1.76 -35.97 -7.52
N PRO A 1062 1.40 -36.45 -6.30
CA PRO A 1062 0.01 -36.74 -5.92
C PRO A 1062 -0.98 -35.57 -5.96
N LEU A 1063 -0.51 -34.33 -5.91
CA LEU A 1063 -1.36 -33.14 -6.06
C LEU A 1063 -1.62 -32.73 -7.52
N SER A 1064 -1.04 -33.45 -8.49
CA SER A 1064 -1.35 -33.26 -9.91
C SER A 1064 -2.81 -33.64 -10.21
N GLY A 1065 -3.40 -32.98 -11.22
CA GLY A 1065 -4.81 -33.09 -11.58
C GLY A 1065 -5.76 -32.31 -10.66
N ARG A 1066 -5.30 -31.24 -9.99
CA ARG A 1066 -6.09 -30.51 -8.99
C ARG A 1066 -6.03 -29.00 -9.13
N LEU A 1067 -7.09 -28.35 -8.65
CA LEU A 1067 -7.11 -26.92 -8.40
C LEU A 1067 -6.42 -26.63 -7.07
N LEU A 1068 -5.43 -25.76 -7.11
CA LEU A 1068 -4.79 -25.20 -5.93
C LEU A 1068 -5.17 -23.73 -5.76
N HIS A 1069 -5.30 -23.30 -4.51
CA HIS A 1069 -5.58 -21.92 -4.13
C HIS A 1069 -4.48 -21.38 -3.22
N SER A 1070 -4.15 -20.10 -3.34
CA SER A 1070 -3.24 -19.40 -2.43
C SER A 1070 -3.96 -18.43 -1.51
N SER A 1071 -3.45 -18.24 -0.30
CA SER A 1071 -3.89 -17.19 0.63
C SER A 1071 -2.90 -16.03 0.65
N PHE A 1072 -3.41 -14.82 0.42
CA PHE A 1072 -2.67 -13.59 0.69
C PHE A 1072 -2.60 -13.31 2.20
N GLY A 1073 -3.67 -13.58 2.95
CA GLY A 1073 -3.79 -13.22 4.36
C GLY A 1073 -2.93 -14.07 5.29
N LYS A 1074 -2.81 -15.36 4.99
CA LYS A 1074 -2.11 -16.37 5.82
C LYS A 1074 -0.77 -16.81 5.20
N GLY A 1075 -0.58 -16.62 3.91
CA GLY A 1075 0.59 -17.16 3.20
C GLY A 1075 0.58 -18.69 3.17
N TRP A 1076 -0.59 -19.28 2.96
CA TRP A 1076 -0.81 -20.73 2.84
C TRP A 1076 -1.26 -21.09 1.44
N LEU A 1077 -1.18 -22.38 1.11
CA LEU A 1077 -1.85 -22.96 -0.06
C LEU A 1077 -2.90 -23.96 0.38
N TYR A 1078 -3.85 -24.21 -0.50
CA TYR A 1078 -4.90 -25.19 -0.33
C TYR A 1078 -5.05 -26.00 -1.61
N TYR A 1079 -5.53 -27.23 -1.49
CA TYR A 1079 -6.03 -28.01 -2.62
C TYR A 1079 -7.53 -28.22 -2.48
N LEU A 1080 -8.21 -28.36 -3.62
CA LEU A 1080 -9.66 -28.52 -3.66
C LEU A 1080 -10.05 -29.92 -4.15
N SER A 1081 -11.16 -30.41 -3.59
CA SER A 1081 -11.94 -31.55 -4.11
C SER A 1081 -13.22 -30.98 -4.69
N LEU A 1082 -13.34 -30.96 -6.02
CA LEU A 1082 -14.53 -30.49 -6.72
C LEU A 1082 -15.55 -31.62 -6.86
N GLN A 1083 -16.83 -31.28 -6.74
CA GLN A 1083 -17.95 -32.19 -6.95
C GLN A 1083 -19.04 -31.45 -7.74
N ASP A 1084 -19.40 -32.00 -8.89
CA ASP A 1084 -20.59 -31.54 -9.62
C ASP A 1084 -21.80 -32.38 -9.20
N VAL A 1085 -22.89 -31.70 -8.80
CA VAL A 1085 -24.18 -32.30 -8.45
C VAL A 1085 -25.26 -31.59 -9.24
N ASP A 1086 -25.90 -32.33 -10.15
CA ASP A 1086 -26.80 -31.76 -11.17
C ASP A 1086 -26.12 -30.63 -11.97
N ASP A 1087 -26.62 -29.40 -11.88
CA ASP A 1087 -26.10 -28.20 -12.56
C ASP A 1087 -25.20 -27.33 -11.65
N LYS A 1088 -24.91 -27.79 -10.42
CA LYS A 1088 -24.12 -27.03 -9.45
C LYS A 1088 -22.76 -27.66 -9.20
N THR A 1089 -21.71 -26.83 -9.28
CA THR A 1089 -20.39 -27.18 -8.77
C THR A 1089 -20.29 -26.76 -7.30
N GLN A 1090 -19.85 -27.69 -6.45
CA GLN A 1090 -19.51 -27.45 -5.06
C GLN A 1090 -18.14 -28.05 -4.75
N ALA A 1091 -17.52 -27.69 -3.63
CA ALA A 1091 -16.18 -28.16 -3.33
C ALA A 1091 -15.91 -28.34 -1.84
N ALA A 1092 -14.87 -29.11 -1.55
CA ALA A 1092 -14.13 -29.09 -0.31
C ALA A 1092 -12.76 -28.43 -0.51
N ILE A 1093 -12.27 -27.71 0.50
CA ILE A 1093 -10.94 -27.10 0.52
C ILE A 1093 -10.14 -27.61 1.73
N ILE A 1094 -8.90 -28.02 1.48
CA ILE A 1094 -8.00 -28.60 2.48
C ILE A 1094 -6.66 -27.84 2.45
N THR A 1095 -6.11 -27.56 3.63
CA THR A 1095 -4.90 -26.74 3.78
C THR A 1095 -3.63 -27.55 3.57
N LEU A 1096 -2.69 -27.02 2.77
CA LEU A 1096 -1.34 -27.57 2.68
C LEU A 1096 -0.47 -27.09 3.85
N PRO A 1097 0.46 -27.93 4.33
CA PRO A 1097 1.20 -27.66 5.56
C PRO A 1097 2.31 -26.60 5.43
N HIS A 1098 2.55 -26.07 4.22
CA HIS A 1098 3.70 -25.22 3.93
C HIS A 1098 3.39 -23.73 4.15
N GLN A 1099 4.07 -23.11 5.11
CA GLN A 1099 4.02 -21.65 5.32
C GLN A 1099 4.96 -20.89 4.38
N TRP A 1100 4.41 -19.90 3.67
CA TRP A 1100 5.16 -19.04 2.75
C TRP A 1100 5.70 -17.80 3.46
N ASP A 1101 6.75 -17.21 2.88
CA ASP A 1101 7.49 -16.08 3.42
C ASP A 1101 6.69 -14.77 3.44
N ALA A 1102 5.67 -14.64 2.57
CA ALA A 1102 4.80 -13.48 2.44
C ALA A 1102 3.38 -13.92 2.03
N GLY A 1103 2.45 -12.97 1.93
CA GLY A 1103 1.12 -13.26 1.39
C GLY A 1103 1.22 -13.72 -0.07
N VAL A 1104 0.61 -14.86 -0.42
CA VAL A 1104 0.78 -15.47 -1.75
C VAL A 1104 -0.40 -15.08 -2.64
N MET A 1105 -0.10 -14.46 -3.78
CA MET A 1105 -1.10 -13.88 -4.68
C MET A 1105 -1.19 -14.59 -6.03
N ARG A 1106 -0.06 -15.05 -6.59
CA ARG A 1106 -0.02 -15.66 -7.93
C ARG A 1106 0.72 -16.97 -7.87
N LEU A 1107 0.16 -17.97 -8.57
CA LEU A 1107 0.68 -19.31 -8.70
C LEU A 1107 0.86 -19.65 -10.19
N ARG A 1108 1.95 -20.34 -10.53
CA ARG A 1108 2.21 -20.89 -11.87
C ARG A 1108 3.02 -22.17 -11.78
N VAL A 1109 2.79 -23.06 -12.74
CA VAL A 1109 3.63 -24.25 -12.95
C VAL A 1109 4.77 -23.86 -13.88
N ASN A 1110 6.00 -24.22 -13.53
CA ASN A 1110 7.13 -24.02 -14.42
C ASN A 1110 7.18 -25.15 -15.47
N PRO A 1111 7.10 -24.85 -16.78
CA PRO A 1111 7.09 -25.89 -17.81
C PRO A 1111 8.38 -26.73 -17.82
N ALA A 1112 9.52 -26.18 -17.38
CA ALA A 1112 10.80 -26.87 -17.41
C ALA A 1112 10.89 -28.01 -16.38
N ASP A 1113 10.36 -27.85 -15.16
CA ASP A 1113 10.46 -28.84 -14.08
C ASP A 1113 9.12 -29.42 -13.58
N GLY A 1114 7.99 -28.86 -14.04
CA GLY A 1114 6.64 -29.29 -13.68
C GLY A 1114 6.27 -28.99 -12.23
N GLN A 1115 7.03 -28.16 -11.54
CA GLN A 1115 6.78 -27.81 -10.13
C GLN A 1115 5.99 -26.51 -10.01
N LEU A 1116 5.36 -26.32 -8.85
CA LEU A 1116 4.54 -25.15 -8.56
C LEU A 1116 5.37 -24.02 -7.96
N TYR A 1117 5.20 -22.81 -8.49
CA TYR A 1117 5.83 -21.61 -8.00
C TYR A 1117 4.80 -20.57 -7.58
N GLY A 1118 5.13 -19.81 -6.54
CA GLY A 1118 4.27 -18.75 -6.02
C GLY A 1118 5.02 -17.46 -5.73
N THR A 1119 4.32 -16.34 -5.87
CA THR A 1119 4.80 -15.02 -5.46
C THR A 1119 3.70 -14.19 -4.82
N GLY A 1120 4.12 -13.24 -4.01
CA GLY A 1120 3.28 -12.17 -3.51
C GLY A 1120 4.03 -11.31 -2.51
N LEU A 1121 3.31 -10.54 -1.69
CA LEU A 1121 3.85 -9.49 -0.84
C LEU A 1121 3.18 -9.48 0.54
N SER A 1122 3.79 -8.78 1.49
CA SER A 1122 3.12 -8.43 2.75
C SER A 1122 2.93 -6.91 2.81
N GLY A 1123 1.80 -6.44 3.35
CA GLY A 1123 1.57 -5.00 3.51
C GLY A 1123 0.20 -4.65 4.07
N TRP A 1124 -0.85 -4.80 3.25
CA TRP A 1124 -2.23 -4.49 3.63
C TRP A 1124 -2.81 -5.49 4.64
N GLN A 1125 -2.56 -6.75 4.31
CA GLN A 1125 -2.71 -7.97 5.11
C GLN A 1125 -1.49 -8.84 4.74
N GLY A 1126 -1.30 -9.96 5.43
CA GLY A 1126 -0.18 -10.88 5.20
C GLY A 1126 0.06 -11.74 6.43
N PRO A 1127 0.83 -12.83 6.28
CA PRO A 1127 1.22 -13.67 7.39
C PRO A 1127 1.89 -12.83 8.48
N ALA A 1128 1.65 -13.20 9.74
CA ALA A 1128 2.24 -12.50 10.88
C ALA A 1128 3.78 -12.53 10.80
N GLY A 1129 4.40 -11.37 10.57
CA GLY A 1129 5.84 -11.24 10.37
C GLY A 1129 6.34 -11.75 9.00
N GLY A 1130 5.48 -11.75 7.99
CA GLY A 1130 5.87 -11.99 6.59
C GLY A 1130 6.82 -10.93 6.04
N LYS A 1131 7.62 -11.31 5.05
CA LYS A 1131 8.53 -10.44 4.29
C LYS A 1131 7.75 -9.55 3.33
N ASP A 1132 8.37 -8.46 2.87
CA ASP A 1132 7.76 -7.54 1.90
C ASP A 1132 7.42 -8.21 0.55
N GLY A 1133 8.10 -9.31 0.20
CA GLY A 1133 7.86 -10.11 -1.01
C GLY A 1133 8.26 -11.57 -0.81
N CYS A 1134 7.77 -12.49 -1.65
CA CYS A 1134 8.25 -13.87 -1.72
C CYS A 1134 8.33 -14.40 -3.16
N PHE A 1135 9.28 -15.29 -3.44
CA PHE A 1135 9.28 -16.14 -4.64
C PHE A 1135 9.78 -17.53 -4.22
N GLN A 1136 8.89 -18.51 -4.24
CA GLN A 1136 9.19 -19.85 -3.70
C GLN A 1136 8.62 -20.94 -4.60
N ARG A 1137 9.23 -22.12 -4.55
CA ARG A 1137 8.84 -23.31 -5.32
C ARG A 1137 8.36 -24.39 -4.35
N LEU A 1138 7.10 -24.81 -4.47
CA LEU A 1138 6.63 -26.04 -3.87
C LEU A 1138 7.00 -27.19 -4.81
N ARG A 1139 7.87 -28.10 -4.33
CA ARG A 1139 8.45 -29.18 -5.12
C ARG A 1139 8.11 -30.54 -4.54
N TYR A 1140 7.64 -31.46 -5.38
CA TYR A 1140 7.49 -32.85 -5.02
C TYR A 1140 8.87 -33.50 -4.79
N THR A 1141 9.03 -34.20 -3.67
CA THR A 1141 10.34 -34.76 -3.28
C THR A 1141 10.56 -36.19 -3.76
N GLY A 1142 9.54 -36.81 -4.39
CA GLY A 1142 9.54 -38.22 -4.78
C GLY A 1142 9.18 -39.19 -3.64
N LYS A 1143 8.91 -38.66 -2.44
CA LYS A 1143 8.47 -39.46 -1.29
C LYS A 1143 6.95 -39.61 -1.25
N GLN A 1144 6.47 -40.55 -0.45
CA GLN A 1144 5.04 -40.72 -0.22
C GLN A 1144 4.45 -39.47 0.43
N CYS A 1145 3.27 -39.07 -0.06
CA CYS A 1145 2.46 -37.99 0.47
C CYS A 1145 1.12 -38.60 0.90
N ARG A 1146 0.63 -38.24 2.10
CA ARG A 1146 -0.68 -38.66 2.59
C ARG A 1146 -1.68 -37.52 2.40
N LEU A 1147 -2.78 -37.78 1.70
CA LEU A 1147 -3.79 -36.80 1.31
C LEU A 1147 -5.20 -37.36 1.54
N LEU A 1148 -6.12 -36.46 1.89
CA LEU A 1148 -7.55 -36.68 1.71
C LEU A 1148 -7.84 -36.38 0.24
N GLU A 1149 -7.80 -37.40 -0.58
CA GLU A 1149 -7.81 -37.31 -2.04
C GLU A 1149 -9.13 -36.78 -2.60
N SER A 1150 -10.26 -37.18 -2.03
CA SER A 1150 -11.54 -36.56 -2.37
C SER A 1150 -12.51 -36.57 -1.22
N VAL A 1151 -13.34 -35.53 -1.18
CA VAL A 1151 -14.50 -35.41 -0.28
C VAL A 1151 -15.71 -35.21 -1.16
N ALA A 1152 -16.70 -36.10 -1.05
CA ALA A 1152 -17.92 -36.06 -1.82
C ALA A 1152 -19.14 -36.17 -0.91
N VAL A 1153 -20.09 -35.25 -1.06
CA VAL A 1153 -21.40 -35.32 -0.42
C VAL A 1153 -22.22 -36.42 -1.10
N GLU A 1154 -22.88 -37.27 -0.33
CA GLU A 1154 -23.76 -38.33 -0.81
C GLU A 1154 -25.14 -38.21 -0.17
N HIS A 1155 -26.10 -39.02 -0.63
CA HIS A 1155 -27.37 -39.15 0.09
C HIS A 1155 -27.12 -39.70 1.50
N GLU A 1156 -27.54 -38.95 2.52
CA GLU A 1156 -27.37 -39.30 3.95
C GLU A 1156 -25.91 -39.56 4.38
N GLY A 1157 -24.92 -38.96 3.71
CA GLY A 1157 -23.53 -39.14 4.13
C GLY A 1157 -22.48 -38.34 3.37
N ILE A 1158 -21.23 -38.57 3.76
CA ILE A 1158 -20.03 -37.99 3.12
C ILE A 1158 -19.03 -39.11 2.85
N ARG A 1159 -18.57 -39.22 1.61
CA ARG A 1159 -17.50 -40.14 1.22
C ARG A 1159 -16.15 -39.43 1.28
N LEU A 1160 -15.21 -40.03 2.00
CA LEU A 1160 -13.81 -39.62 2.12
C LEU A 1160 -12.92 -40.66 1.46
N HIS A 1161 -12.17 -40.26 0.44
CA HIS A 1161 -11.17 -41.12 -0.21
C HIS A 1161 -9.77 -40.63 0.14
N PHE A 1162 -8.88 -41.53 0.53
CA PHE A 1162 -7.50 -41.27 0.93
C PHE A 1162 -6.55 -41.93 -0.06
N ASN A 1163 -5.38 -41.34 -0.28
CA ASN A 1163 -4.36 -41.97 -1.13
C ASN A 1163 -3.46 -42.97 -0.37
N PHE A 1164 -3.94 -43.46 0.77
CA PHE A 1164 -3.26 -44.40 1.65
C PHE A 1164 -4.27 -45.31 2.35
N HIS A 1165 -3.84 -46.52 2.71
CA HIS A 1165 -4.69 -47.46 3.43
C HIS A 1165 -4.94 -47.00 4.88
N VAL A 1166 -6.21 -46.90 5.25
CA VAL A 1166 -6.69 -46.54 6.58
C VAL A 1166 -6.67 -47.74 7.52
N ASP A 1167 -6.33 -47.50 8.79
CA ASP A 1167 -6.50 -48.46 9.89
C ASP A 1167 -7.99 -48.59 10.27
N PRO A 1168 -8.63 -49.76 10.08
CA PRO A 1168 -10.04 -49.95 10.41
C PRO A 1168 -10.36 -49.71 11.90
N GLU A 1169 -9.41 -49.91 12.82
CA GLU A 1169 -9.66 -49.66 14.25
C GLU A 1169 -9.66 -48.15 14.58
N SER A 1170 -9.10 -47.32 13.69
CA SER A 1170 -9.02 -45.87 13.92
C SER A 1170 -10.36 -45.18 13.71
N ILE A 1171 -11.25 -45.74 12.88
CA ILE A 1171 -12.56 -45.16 12.53
C ILE A 1171 -13.68 -45.53 13.53
N ASP A 1172 -13.45 -46.52 14.40
CA ASP A 1172 -14.44 -47.00 15.35
C ASP A 1172 -14.82 -45.93 16.39
N GLY A 1173 -16.09 -45.51 16.35
CA GLY A 1173 -16.76 -44.67 17.34
C GLY A 1173 -17.20 -43.30 16.84
N ALA A 1174 -18.51 -43.09 16.71
CA ALA A 1174 -19.17 -41.83 16.33
C ALA A 1174 -18.66 -40.57 17.05
N LYS A 1175 -18.15 -40.69 18.29
CA LYS A 1175 -17.63 -39.57 19.10
C LYS A 1175 -16.26 -39.03 18.66
N LYS A 1176 -15.58 -39.69 17.72
CA LYS A 1176 -14.26 -39.26 17.21
C LYS A 1176 -14.34 -38.30 16.02
N TRP A 1177 -15.53 -38.16 15.43
CA TRP A 1177 -15.74 -37.30 14.29
C TRP A 1177 -16.48 -36.04 14.73
N HIS A 1178 -15.99 -34.88 14.33
CA HIS A 1178 -16.59 -33.59 14.62
C HIS A 1178 -16.99 -32.91 13.32
N ALA A 1179 -18.21 -32.40 13.27
CA ALA A 1179 -18.71 -31.65 12.13
C ALA A 1179 -19.64 -30.52 12.56
N GLU A 1180 -19.50 -29.38 11.90
CA GLU A 1180 -20.32 -28.19 12.12
C GLU A 1180 -20.83 -27.66 10.77
N MET A 1181 -21.99 -27.02 10.77
CA MET A 1181 -22.49 -26.28 9.61
C MET A 1181 -23.05 -24.91 9.99
N TRP A 1182 -22.96 -23.96 9.06
CA TRP A 1182 -23.53 -22.63 9.20
C TRP A 1182 -23.73 -21.95 7.84
N ASP A 1183 -24.61 -20.97 7.83
CA ASP A 1183 -24.86 -20.07 6.70
C ASP A 1183 -24.34 -18.66 6.98
N TYR A 1184 -24.26 -17.87 5.91
CA TYR A 1184 -23.93 -16.45 5.98
C TYR A 1184 -25.10 -15.57 5.55
N LEU A 1185 -25.18 -14.37 6.12
CA LEU A 1185 -26.10 -13.33 5.67
C LEU A 1185 -25.44 -12.44 4.62
N TRP A 1186 -26.00 -12.46 3.41
CA TRP A 1186 -25.67 -11.48 2.39
C TRP A 1186 -26.27 -10.11 2.74
N SER A 1187 -25.41 -9.17 3.11
CA SER A 1187 -25.83 -7.84 3.53
C SER A 1187 -24.75 -6.79 3.29
N ARG A 1188 -25.11 -5.50 3.42
CA ARG A 1188 -24.16 -4.38 3.37
C ARG A 1188 -23.15 -4.37 4.53
N LYS A 1189 -23.38 -5.14 5.61
CA LYS A 1189 -22.45 -5.23 6.74
C LYS A 1189 -21.10 -5.74 6.23
N TYR A 1190 -20.02 -5.30 6.87
CA TYR A 1190 -18.69 -5.82 6.53
C TYR A 1190 -18.61 -7.28 6.98
N GLY A 1191 -18.62 -8.20 6.01
CA GLY A 1191 -18.71 -9.63 6.29
C GLY A 1191 -20.05 -10.04 6.91
N SER A 1192 -20.12 -11.30 7.32
CA SER A 1192 -21.24 -11.85 8.07
C SER A 1192 -20.75 -12.54 9.32
N ASP A 1193 -21.58 -12.52 10.36
CA ASP A 1193 -21.50 -13.50 11.43
C ASP A 1193 -21.96 -14.88 10.88
N GLN A 1194 -21.82 -15.93 11.68
CA GLN A 1194 -22.22 -17.29 11.31
C GLN A 1194 -23.63 -17.53 11.82
N PHE A 1195 -24.50 -18.09 10.98
CA PHE A 1195 -25.90 -18.32 11.31
C PHE A 1195 -26.26 -19.80 11.24
N SER A 1196 -27.12 -20.22 12.15
CA SER A 1196 -27.66 -21.58 12.18
C SER A 1196 -28.42 -21.89 10.88
N VAL A 1197 -28.11 -23.04 10.29
CA VAL A 1197 -28.83 -23.64 9.15
C VAL A 1197 -30.17 -24.20 9.62
N LEU A 1198 -30.21 -24.80 10.82
CA LEU A 1198 -31.41 -25.41 11.40
C LEU A 1198 -32.39 -24.37 11.97
N HIS A 1199 -31.87 -23.22 12.40
CA HIS A 1199 -32.65 -22.10 12.96
C HIS A 1199 -32.30 -20.79 12.24
N PRO A 1200 -32.77 -20.60 10.97
CA PRO A 1200 -32.41 -19.44 10.16
C PRO A 1200 -32.65 -18.11 10.87
N GLY A 1201 -31.62 -17.28 10.92
CA GLY A 1201 -31.62 -15.97 11.58
C GLY A 1201 -31.08 -15.95 13.00
N GLU A 1202 -30.81 -17.12 13.61
CA GLU A 1202 -30.08 -17.22 14.88
C GLU A 1202 -28.56 -17.28 14.62
N GLU A 1203 -27.79 -16.43 15.30
CA GLU A 1203 -26.32 -16.44 15.23
C GLU A 1203 -25.76 -17.71 15.92
N GLY A 1204 -24.94 -18.48 15.22
CA GLY A 1204 -24.34 -19.71 15.72
C GLY A 1204 -23.85 -20.65 14.62
N ARG A 1205 -23.26 -21.77 15.04
CA ARG A 1205 -22.96 -22.95 14.20
C ARG A 1205 -23.77 -24.12 14.73
N ASP A 1206 -24.31 -24.95 13.84
CA ASP A 1206 -25.00 -26.17 14.21
C ASP A 1206 -24.03 -27.34 14.25
N GLU A 1207 -24.03 -28.08 15.35
CA GLU A 1207 -23.35 -29.38 15.45
C GLU A 1207 -24.04 -30.39 14.54
N VAL A 1208 -23.26 -31.08 13.70
CA VAL A 1208 -23.76 -32.10 12.78
C VAL A 1208 -23.40 -33.49 13.32
N PRO A 1209 -24.38 -34.29 13.77
CA PRO A 1209 -24.10 -35.61 14.32
C PRO A 1209 -23.68 -36.58 13.21
N ILE A 1210 -22.46 -37.11 13.33
CA ILE A 1210 -21.97 -38.26 12.55
C ILE A 1210 -22.33 -39.51 13.34
N VAL A 1211 -23.24 -40.33 12.80
CA VAL A 1211 -23.82 -41.46 13.57
C VAL A 1211 -23.03 -42.74 13.42
N ASP A 1212 -22.37 -42.93 12.27
CA ASP A 1212 -21.49 -44.07 12.00
C ASP A 1212 -20.39 -43.69 10.99
N ALA A 1213 -19.33 -44.48 10.97
CA ALA A 1213 -18.25 -44.40 9.99
C ALA A 1213 -17.87 -45.80 9.54
N ALA A 1214 -18.00 -46.08 8.25
CA ALA A 1214 -17.76 -47.40 7.68
C ALA A 1214 -16.67 -47.35 6.61
N LEU A 1215 -15.77 -48.33 6.64
CA LEU A 1215 -14.78 -48.52 5.60
C LEU A 1215 -15.44 -49.23 4.40
N ILE A 1216 -15.51 -48.55 3.25
CA ILE A 1216 -16.05 -49.11 1.99
C ILE A 1216 -15.00 -50.02 1.34
N ASP A 1217 -13.75 -49.58 1.34
CA ASP A 1217 -12.55 -50.26 0.86
C ASP A 1217 -11.33 -49.71 1.65
N PRO A 1218 -10.13 -50.30 1.53
CA PRO A 1218 -8.97 -49.89 2.36
C PRO A 1218 -8.62 -48.41 2.35
N GLU A 1219 -9.09 -47.63 1.37
CA GLU A 1219 -8.75 -46.23 1.14
C GLU A 1219 -9.97 -45.30 1.26
N THR A 1220 -11.17 -45.84 1.52
CA THR A 1220 -12.41 -45.07 1.43
C THR A 1220 -13.28 -45.27 2.67
N ILE A 1221 -13.62 -44.16 3.34
CA ILE A 1221 -14.57 -44.12 4.44
C ILE A 1221 -15.88 -43.48 3.95
N HIS A 1222 -17.01 -44.06 4.33
CA HIS A 1222 -18.31 -43.41 4.28
C HIS A 1222 -18.71 -42.99 5.70
N LEU A 1223 -19.00 -41.71 5.89
CA LEU A 1223 -19.56 -41.15 7.12
C LEU A 1223 -21.07 -41.05 6.97
N GLU A 1224 -21.82 -41.70 7.86
CA GLU A 1224 -23.28 -41.61 7.88
C GLU A 1224 -23.70 -40.30 8.55
N VAL A 1225 -24.37 -39.44 7.77
CA VAL A 1225 -24.85 -38.12 8.18
C VAL A 1225 -26.33 -37.99 7.78
N PRO A 1226 -27.26 -38.57 8.58
CA PRO A 1226 -28.67 -38.73 8.19
C PRO A 1226 -29.40 -37.41 7.92
N ASN A 1227 -28.98 -36.33 8.58
CA ASN A 1227 -29.57 -34.99 8.42
C ASN A 1227 -28.56 -34.03 7.80
N ILE A 1228 -27.88 -34.44 6.72
CA ILE A 1228 -27.04 -33.52 5.96
C ILE A 1228 -27.92 -32.48 5.25
N HIS A 1229 -27.54 -31.21 5.34
CA HIS A 1229 -28.28 -30.09 4.77
C HIS A 1229 -27.40 -29.30 3.79
N PRO A 1230 -27.97 -28.68 2.74
CA PRO A 1230 -27.29 -27.62 2.03
C PRO A 1230 -26.93 -26.48 2.98
N CYS A 1231 -25.71 -25.96 2.85
CA CYS A 1231 -25.20 -24.87 3.67
C CYS A 1231 -24.05 -24.16 2.96
N ASP A 1232 -23.83 -22.88 3.30
CA ASP A 1232 -22.68 -22.13 2.81
C ASP A 1232 -21.37 -22.75 3.30
N GLN A 1233 -21.35 -23.24 4.54
CA GLN A 1233 -20.17 -23.86 5.12
C GLN A 1233 -20.49 -25.10 5.94
N PHE A 1234 -19.73 -26.16 5.67
CA PHE A 1234 -19.64 -27.37 6.47
C PHE A 1234 -18.16 -27.58 6.86
N LEU A 1235 -17.86 -27.60 8.15
CA LEU A 1235 -16.54 -27.96 8.67
C LEU A 1235 -16.57 -29.44 9.07
N LEU A 1236 -15.64 -30.23 8.53
CA LEU A 1236 -15.39 -31.60 8.93
C LEU A 1236 -13.98 -31.74 9.49
N GLU A 1237 -13.85 -32.22 10.72
CA GLU A 1237 -12.57 -32.61 11.31
C GLU A 1237 -12.35 -34.10 11.08
N VAL A 1238 -11.29 -34.43 10.33
CA VAL A 1238 -10.92 -35.79 9.95
C VAL A 1238 -9.78 -36.24 10.84
N GLU A 1239 -10.03 -37.19 11.73
CA GLU A 1239 -9.03 -37.84 12.57
C GLU A 1239 -9.04 -39.35 12.31
N THR A 1240 -7.94 -39.86 11.76
CA THR A 1240 -7.77 -41.28 11.44
C THR A 1240 -6.30 -41.70 11.55
N ARG A 1241 -5.98 -42.96 11.27
CA ARG A 1241 -4.60 -43.46 11.16
C ARG A 1241 -4.42 -44.31 9.92
N ASP A 1242 -3.18 -44.41 9.45
CA ASP A 1242 -2.82 -45.41 8.44
C ASP A 1242 -2.55 -46.79 9.05
N GLN A 1243 -2.38 -47.81 8.21
CA GLN A 1243 -2.06 -49.19 8.65
C GLN A 1243 -0.75 -49.32 9.45
N ALA A 1244 0.14 -48.32 9.41
CA ALA A 1244 1.35 -48.30 10.23
C ALA A 1244 1.10 -47.68 11.62
N GLY A 1245 -0.10 -47.17 11.88
CA GLY A 1245 -0.51 -46.54 13.12
C GLY A 1245 -0.15 -45.05 13.21
N GLU A 1246 0.29 -44.42 12.11
CA GLU A 1246 0.61 -42.99 12.10
C GLU A 1246 -0.67 -42.17 11.93
N SER A 1247 -0.86 -41.17 12.80
CA SER A 1247 -2.06 -40.32 12.76
C SER A 1247 -2.12 -39.41 11.53
N PHE A 1248 -3.35 -39.19 11.07
CA PHE A 1248 -3.73 -38.25 10.03
C PHE A 1248 -4.85 -37.36 10.57
N LEU A 1249 -4.55 -36.07 10.71
CA LEU A 1249 -5.47 -35.06 11.23
C LEU A 1249 -5.57 -33.91 10.24
N GLU A 1250 -6.75 -33.71 9.66
CA GLU A 1250 -7.02 -32.64 8.70
C GLU A 1250 -8.39 -31.99 8.94
N LYS A 1251 -8.54 -30.75 8.49
CA LYS A 1251 -9.83 -30.07 8.43
C LYS A 1251 -10.23 -29.89 6.97
N ALA A 1252 -11.42 -30.35 6.62
CA ALA A 1252 -12.03 -30.10 5.33
C ALA A 1252 -13.16 -29.09 5.53
N TYR A 1253 -13.11 -28.00 4.78
CA TYR A 1253 -14.19 -27.01 4.72
C TYR A 1253 -14.93 -27.22 3.40
N LEU A 1254 -16.23 -27.45 3.44
CA LEU A 1254 -17.06 -27.66 2.26
C LEU A 1254 -18.10 -26.55 2.13
N THR A 1255 -18.53 -26.28 0.91
CA THR A 1255 -19.81 -25.64 0.63
C THR A 1255 -20.72 -26.70 0.02
N ILE A 1256 -21.97 -26.78 0.46
CA ILE A 1256 -22.93 -27.80 0.02
C ILE A 1256 -24.13 -27.10 -0.60
N HIS A 1257 -24.18 -27.06 -1.94
CA HIS A 1257 -25.28 -26.44 -2.69
C HIS A 1257 -26.40 -27.41 -3.03
N ALA A 1258 -26.05 -28.70 -3.13
CA ALA A 1258 -26.96 -29.79 -3.44
C ALA A 1258 -26.46 -31.10 -2.83
N ILE A 1259 -27.41 -31.96 -2.49
CA ILE A 1259 -27.16 -33.32 -2.00
C ILE A 1259 -27.60 -34.29 -3.11
N PRO A 1260 -26.74 -35.21 -3.56
CA PRO A 1260 -27.12 -36.18 -4.59
C PRO A 1260 -28.36 -36.99 -4.19
N LYS A 1261 -29.25 -37.24 -5.15
CA LYS A 1261 -30.39 -38.13 -4.95
C LYS A 1261 -29.92 -39.58 -4.86
N VAL A 1262 -30.67 -40.42 -4.13
CA VAL A 1262 -30.47 -41.87 -4.16
C VAL A 1262 -30.50 -42.34 -5.62
N SER A 1263 -29.44 -42.99 -6.09
CA SER A 1263 -29.46 -43.55 -7.44
C SER A 1263 -30.57 -44.61 -7.52
N GLU A 1264 -31.52 -44.46 -8.44
CA GLU A 1264 -32.58 -45.46 -8.67
C GLU A 1264 -32.05 -46.80 -9.23
N ASN A 1265 -30.74 -46.97 -9.40
CA ASN A 1265 -30.10 -48.17 -9.96
C ASN A 1265 -29.21 -48.91 -8.94
N GLY A 1266 -29.75 -49.21 -7.75
CA GLY A 1266 -29.18 -50.19 -6.83
C GLY A 1266 -29.89 -51.54 -6.95
N GLU A 1267 -29.43 -52.39 -7.87
CA GLU A 1267 -29.55 -53.86 -7.79
C GLU A 1267 -28.15 -54.49 -7.69
#